data_AF-A0AAX0IB43-F1
#
_entry.id   AF-A0AAX0IB43-F1
#
_cell.length_a   1.000
_cell.length_b   1.000
_cell.length_c   1.000
_cell.angle_alpha   90.00
_cell.angle_beta   90.00
_cell.angle_gamma   90.00
#
_symmetry.space_group_name_H-M   'P 1'
#
loop_
_entity.id
_entity.type
_entity.pdbx_description
1 polymer ?
#
loop_
_entity_poly.entity_id
_entity_poly.type
_entity_poly.pdbx_seq_one_letter_code
_entity_poly.pdbx_strand_id
1 'polypeptide(L)'
;MSGPATTEAPQGVFGTGLSQHARLITLATAQASNLPESLMAERMRGREAVNELFRFEVDALSTAAGLDLASFLGEEITLKLLQPDGSWRAWHGLCTDCGFAGADGGVARYRLRLEPALALLGLRRDSYIFQDKNARDLITELLADYPQVRFEFDVSQELAPRPVWTQYRESDLDFLTRVLAFEGLSWRFEHEQDDGAAQQGEQQNAQQAKHKLVIFDSKAAAPPTPGVAGLRFHGVRASDTDDAIDSFSARRQVRANAVGISSWDPQQLAAPAAEHSSSLQAGELPPLPLYDGSGERRHADSAAADPHGLRMLQALELENKQFTGAGAVRRMAAGHAFELLQHEQYAGGANQFTVLWVEHEARNNLGPAGGALTTLLSKLSTVASLGDVASLLAGQLEAGTYRNTFACARTSVAIVPLATAARQASSALGPQTALVVGLPDSVATTGRDHQIRIQFAWQRGAAANPGGMAHNTDQQGNAPGNEASGTWVRVAEALAGPNWGSQFTPRVGTEVLVDFIEGDMDRPLVVAQLYTGSDTPPYAAGVDSDVNHAGVISGIHSHNFDGGGYNQWVIDDTPGQLRTRLATSSAATQLNLGYLVQQGPNTAQRGSYRGSGFELRTDAWTVLRGGEGVLISTTARAQTGAGIASTQLDTTEALAQLKGAAELNKSLAEAAQQQTALFSQDAKQAQLDLIKQIDPQQDGKYQASVGGQEALKASAGERKLAADQPVEKFGQPLVVMEAPASINWATPGSTVLFAAQQLHWTTQSDLHMTAGHTYSSVSASAHGLFSHTGGIQAIAANGPVSLQAHTGQLEILADKAITILSVNDCIDIKANQKITLQAGQSSITLEGGNITFTCPGNFTVKGGQHVLNGAASAAGVLPALPDTRIKLFDEGFVLRDRDTGEPMPRQPYRIKREDGSYESGMTDEKGLTHVIAAAAAEALVIELLKTMGGQGSASAPAPDPAPSSAPAPVPGSPGQPAARTSTPPEPKYKPAGDSSTTPVDNKRRKEVLVKLPACWIADYEKEIAGPSYGRYAQPYQHDGTPHKYRDKIWFKLYVPAKSDGPVVVEVRFKAITVLDAAGQALEESDKGTESAALRVKQRAYVVALAQKNATAGIEGNWNNKFRLEINDPQCGQKVLPVAFRVLWVDENQHYTLQIHKRYDRENVTGDVMNVSLATELTTYAHEFGHCVGMPDEYSYTEFEETVRYFKPDGTLDAPIVCHVNGTSPQDLTQSIMSYAEGALILKRHGWNIAIEAQELLSKKIGRKIRCDIV
;
A
#
# COMPACT_ATOMS: atom_id res chain seq x y z
N MET A 1 43.09 -59.58 42.22
CA MET A 1 43.66 -60.94 42.34
C MET A 1 45.18 -60.85 42.26
N SER A 2 45.90 -61.91 42.61
CA SER A 2 47.30 -61.86 43.08
C SER A 2 48.37 -62.33 42.07
N GLY A 3 49.37 -61.47 41.80
CA GLY A 3 50.70 -61.80 41.26
C GLY A 3 50.77 -62.29 39.80
N PRO A 4 51.98 -62.46 39.21
CA PRO A 4 53.35 -62.18 39.70
C PRO A 4 54.02 -60.98 38.98
N ALA A 5 54.85 -60.16 39.63
CA ALA A 5 56.31 -60.32 39.79
C ALA A 5 57.12 -60.38 38.46
N THR A 6 57.88 -59.31 38.20
CA THR A 6 58.76 -59.11 37.04
C THR A 6 59.98 -60.02 37.05
N THR A 7 60.21 -60.76 35.96
CA THR A 7 61.46 -61.48 35.69
C THR A 7 62.52 -60.58 35.07
N GLU A 8 63.78 -60.82 35.43
CA GLU A 8 64.97 -60.10 34.95
C GLU A 8 65.17 -60.22 33.43
N ALA A 9 65.82 -59.21 32.84
CA ALA A 9 66.10 -59.16 31.40
C ALA A 9 67.27 -60.09 31.01
N PRO A 10 67.17 -60.87 29.92
CA PRO A 10 68.30 -61.59 29.36
C PRO A 10 69.20 -60.63 28.57
N GLN A 11 70.47 -60.49 28.98
CA GLN A 11 71.49 -59.84 28.17
C GLN A 11 71.78 -60.69 26.91
N GLY A 12 71.43 -60.16 25.73
CA GLY A 12 71.74 -60.78 24.45
C GLY A 12 73.21 -60.60 24.05
N VAL A 13 74.01 -61.66 24.20
CA VAL A 13 75.41 -61.69 23.80
C VAL A 13 75.54 -61.98 22.29
N PHE A 14 76.11 -61.01 21.56
CA PHE A 14 76.35 -60.95 20.10
C PHE A 14 75.11 -60.91 19.17
N GLY A 15 74.97 -59.78 18.44
CA GLY A 15 74.89 -59.90 16.97
C GLY A 15 73.68 -59.37 16.19
N THR A 16 73.11 -58.20 16.50
CA THR A 16 72.36 -57.42 15.46
C THR A 16 72.87 -55.99 15.28
N GLY A 17 73.41 -55.34 16.32
CA GLY A 17 74.03 -54.00 16.20
C GLY A 17 73.06 -52.86 15.88
N LEU A 18 71.76 -53.14 15.82
CA LEU A 18 70.70 -52.16 15.59
C LEU A 18 70.45 -51.38 16.89
N SER A 19 71.09 -50.22 16.99
CA SER A 19 70.86 -49.24 18.06
C SER A 19 70.99 -47.84 17.46
N GLN A 20 70.11 -46.94 17.91
CA GLN A 20 70.15 -45.51 17.60
C GLN A 20 71.36 -44.80 18.23
N HIS A 21 72.06 -45.43 19.18
CA HIS A 21 73.20 -44.81 19.87
C HIS A 21 74.41 -44.60 18.93
N ALA A 22 75.03 -43.42 19.00
CA ALA A 22 76.19 -43.02 18.18
C ALA A 22 75.99 -43.20 16.66
N ARG A 23 74.79 -42.85 16.17
CA ARG A 23 74.43 -42.86 14.74
C ARG A 23 74.44 -41.45 14.15
N LEU A 24 74.54 -41.35 12.82
CA LEU A 24 74.43 -40.08 12.10
C LEU A 24 72.97 -39.59 12.07
N ILE A 25 72.03 -40.51 11.89
CA ILE A 25 70.59 -40.26 11.89
C ILE A 25 69.96 -41.01 13.06
N THR A 26 69.03 -40.38 13.79
CA THR A 26 68.20 -41.06 14.80
C THR A 26 66.72 -40.66 14.71
N LEU A 27 65.84 -41.47 15.31
CA LEU A 27 64.41 -41.21 15.44
C LEU A 27 63.99 -41.22 16.91
N ALA A 28 63.02 -40.38 17.27
CA ALA A 28 62.30 -40.40 18.54
C ALA A 28 60.80 -40.12 18.33
N THR A 29 59.93 -40.60 19.22
CA THR A 29 58.46 -40.40 19.19
C THR A 29 58.00 -39.52 20.36
N ALA A 30 56.76 -39.04 20.32
CA ALA A 30 56.13 -38.36 21.46
C ALA A 30 55.46 -39.34 22.45
N GLN A 31 55.05 -40.53 21.99
CA GLN A 31 54.47 -41.58 22.84
C GLN A 31 55.44 -42.14 23.89
N ALA A 32 54.88 -42.54 25.04
CA ALA A 32 55.58 -43.23 26.14
C ALA A 32 55.73 -44.76 25.95
N SER A 33 55.34 -45.29 24.78
CA SER A 33 55.58 -46.68 24.39
C SER A 33 56.97 -46.86 23.77
N ASN A 34 57.61 -48.01 24.00
CA ASN A 34 58.97 -48.33 23.53
C ASN A 34 59.11 -48.53 22.00
N LEU A 35 58.25 -47.91 21.19
CA LEU A 35 58.26 -47.96 19.72
C LEU A 35 59.62 -47.56 19.10
N PRO A 36 60.26 -46.41 19.44
CA PRO A 36 61.49 -45.97 18.78
C PRO A 36 62.75 -46.78 19.13
N GLU A 37 62.77 -47.52 20.25
CA GLU A 37 63.88 -48.43 20.56
C GLU A 37 63.89 -49.65 19.62
N SER A 38 62.74 -49.99 19.04
CA SER A 38 62.61 -51.10 18.08
C SER A 38 62.88 -50.71 16.62
N LEU A 39 63.01 -49.42 16.31
CA LEU A 39 63.02 -48.90 14.94
C LEU A 39 64.18 -47.90 14.73
N MET A 40 65.21 -48.33 13.99
CA MET A 40 66.45 -47.57 13.80
C MET A 40 66.58 -47.07 12.35
N ALA A 41 66.86 -45.77 12.15
CA ALA A 41 66.98 -45.19 10.80
C ALA A 41 68.14 -45.80 10.00
N GLU A 42 67.89 -46.20 8.74
CA GLU A 42 68.92 -46.58 7.76
C GLU A 42 69.27 -45.40 6.86
N ARG A 43 68.26 -44.76 6.27
CA ARG A 43 68.40 -43.67 5.30
C ARG A 43 67.29 -42.66 5.51
N MET A 44 67.62 -41.37 5.41
CA MET A 44 66.64 -40.31 5.24
C MET A 44 66.84 -39.66 3.87
N ARG A 45 65.73 -39.35 3.21
CA ARG A 45 65.68 -38.38 2.11
C ARG A 45 64.56 -37.41 2.42
N GLY A 46 64.79 -36.11 2.33
CA GLY A 46 63.71 -35.15 2.53
C GLY A 46 63.91 -33.84 1.82
N ARG A 47 62.85 -33.06 1.74
CA ARG A 47 62.80 -31.73 1.13
C ARG A 47 62.10 -30.78 2.08
N GLU A 48 62.66 -29.59 2.23
CA GLU A 48 62.06 -28.44 2.92
C GLU A 48 62.21 -27.21 2.03
N ALA A 49 61.18 -26.36 1.96
CA ALA A 49 61.19 -25.16 1.14
C ALA A 49 60.32 -24.06 1.76
N VAL A 50 60.58 -22.82 1.34
CA VAL A 50 59.64 -21.73 1.50
C VAL A 50 58.46 -21.99 0.55
N ASN A 51 57.23 -21.87 1.05
CA ASN A 51 55.99 -22.07 0.29
C ASN A 51 55.73 -23.52 -0.20
N GLU A 52 56.43 -24.54 0.33
CA GLU A 52 56.10 -25.95 0.11
C GLU A 52 56.06 -26.71 1.45
N LEU A 53 55.24 -27.76 1.54
CA LEU A 53 55.23 -28.64 2.71
C LEU A 53 56.57 -29.39 2.78
N PHE A 54 57.23 -29.44 3.95
CA PHE A 54 58.37 -30.34 4.10
C PHE A 54 57.91 -31.80 4.04
N ARG A 55 58.78 -32.67 3.53
CA ARG A 55 58.53 -34.11 3.48
C ARG A 55 59.83 -34.86 3.68
N PHE A 56 59.87 -35.76 4.66
CA PHE A 56 60.99 -36.67 4.91
C PHE A 56 60.53 -38.12 4.77
N GLU A 57 61.13 -38.85 3.82
CA GLU A 57 61.04 -40.30 3.72
C GLU A 57 62.19 -40.92 4.51
N VAL A 58 61.86 -41.73 5.52
CA VAL A 58 62.83 -42.43 6.35
C VAL A 58 62.67 -43.93 6.16
N ASP A 59 63.68 -44.56 5.58
CA ASP A 59 63.83 -46.01 5.62
C ASP A 59 64.43 -46.38 6.98
N ALA A 60 63.73 -47.24 7.73
CA ALA A 60 64.11 -47.67 9.07
C ALA A 60 64.09 -49.19 9.20
N LEU A 61 64.89 -49.71 10.12
CA LEU A 61 65.12 -51.14 10.34
C LEU A 61 64.68 -51.56 11.74
N SER A 62 64.05 -52.73 11.84
CA SER A 62 63.63 -53.35 13.10
C SER A 62 64.01 -54.82 13.16
N THR A 63 64.19 -55.36 14.37
CA THR A 63 64.23 -56.81 14.61
C THR A 63 62.83 -57.44 14.62
N ALA A 64 61.77 -56.64 14.70
CA ALA A 64 60.39 -57.10 14.66
C ALA A 64 59.78 -56.87 13.25
N ALA A 65 59.32 -57.95 12.61
CA ALA A 65 58.62 -57.88 11.32
C ALA A 65 57.09 -57.67 11.44
N GLY A 66 56.58 -57.55 12.67
CA GLY A 66 55.15 -57.46 12.99
C GLY A 66 54.75 -56.20 13.75
N LEU A 67 55.47 -55.09 13.55
CA LEU A 67 55.08 -53.79 14.12
C LEU A 67 53.73 -53.34 13.54
N ASP A 68 52.83 -52.84 14.39
CA ASP A 68 51.53 -52.34 13.97
C ASP A 68 51.67 -50.96 13.32
N LEU A 69 51.34 -50.90 12.02
CA LEU A 69 51.38 -49.66 11.23
C LEU A 69 50.40 -48.60 11.79
N ALA A 70 49.30 -49.02 12.42
CA ALA A 70 48.34 -48.08 13.01
C ALA A 70 48.91 -47.27 14.19
N SER A 71 49.97 -47.76 14.86
CA SER A 71 50.64 -47.03 15.94
C SER A 71 51.54 -45.89 15.47
N PHE A 72 51.88 -45.83 14.17
CA PHE A 72 52.71 -44.77 13.60
C PHE A 72 51.87 -43.67 12.94
N LEU A 73 50.75 -43.98 12.30
CA LEU A 73 49.94 -42.98 11.59
C LEU A 73 49.40 -41.89 12.54
N GLY A 74 49.69 -40.63 12.21
CA GLY A 74 49.31 -39.46 12.99
C GLY A 74 50.21 -39.16 14.19
N GLU A 75 51.21 -40.00 14.50
CA GLU A 75 52.18 -39.78 15.58
C GLU A 75 53.19 -38.69 15.21
N GLU A 76 53.57 -37.83 16.18
CA GLU A 76 54.68 -36.89 16.01
C GLU A 76 56.02 -37.62 16.16
N ILE A 77 56.80 -37.63 15.08
CA ILE A 77 58.13 -38.25 15.02
C ILE A 77 59.19 -37.17 14.83
N THR A 78 60.24 -37.26 15.63
CA THR A 78 61.42 -36.40 15.57
C THR A 78 62.55 -37.13 14.86
N LEU A 79 62.96 -36.63 13.70
CA LEU A 79 64.13 -37.06 12.94
C LEU A 79 65.33 -36.18 13.36
N LYS A 80 66.43 -36.78 13.81
CA LYS A 80 67.64 -36.03 14.20
C LYS A 80 68.85 -36.40 13.37
N LEU A 81 69.65 -35.40 12.98
CA LEU A 81 70.92 -35.54 12.25
C LEU A 81 72.08 -34.95 13.06
N LEU A 82 73.14 -35.73 13.25
CA LEU A 82 74.31 -35.35 14.04
C LEU A 82 75.16 -34.32 13.29
N GLN A 83 75.43 -33.17 13.92
CA GLN A 83 76.21 -32.07 13.37
C GLN A 83 77.72 -32.23 13.68
N PRO A 84 78.62 -31.54 12.95
CA PRO A 84 80.07 -31.64 13.17
C PRO A 84 80.55 -31.22 14.57
N ASP A 85 79.82 -30.32 15.23
CA ASP A 85 80.07 -29.86 16.60
C ASP A 85 79.56 -30.82 17.69
N GLY A 86 78.92 -31.94 17.30
CA GLY A 86 78.33 -32.92 18.21
C GLY A 86 76.90 -32.59 18.66
N SER A 87 76.33 -31.45 18.25
CA SER A 87 74.92 -31.14 18.45
C SER A 87 74.02 -31.91 17.47
N TRP A 88 72.70 -31.82 17.67
CA TRP A 88 71.72 -32.43 16.78
C TRP A 88 70.90 -31.35 16.08
N ARG A 89 70.73 -31.50 14.76
CA ARG A 89 69.62 -30.86 14.05
C ARG A 89 68.40 -31.75 14.14
N ALA A 90 67.28 -31.22 14.60
CA ALA A 90 65.99 -31.90 14.67
C ALA A 90 65.01 -31.38 13.61
N TRP A 91 64.26 -32.31 13.01
CA TRP A 91 63.01 -32.05 12.29
C TRP A 91 61.89 -32.81 12.99
N HIS A 92 60.77 -32.12 13.20
CA HIS A 92 59.56 -32.67 13.80
C HIS A 92 58.46 -32.68 12.74
N GLY A 93 57.73 -33.78 12.62
CA GLY A 93 56.60 -33.91 11.70
C GLY A 93 55.67 -35.05 12.11
N LEU A 94 54.44 -35.02 11.59
CA LEU A 94 53.49 -36.11 11.75
C LEU A 94 53.79 -37.21 10.74
N CYS A 95 53.68 -38.47 11.17
CA CYS A 95 53.78 -39.59 10.23
C CYS A 95 52.48 -39.76 9.45
N THR A 96 52.46 -39.34 8.19
CA THR A 96 51.27 -39.32 7.32
C THR A 96 51.10 -40.60 6.49
N ASP A 97 52.18 -41.35 6.29
CA ASP A 97 52.21 -42.61 5.54
C ASP A 97 53.29 -43.51 6.14
N CYS A 98 52.96 -44.80 6.34
CA CYS A 98 53.90 -45.79 6.83
C CYS A 98 53.65 -47.16 6.18
N GLY A 99 54.72 -47.88 5.84
CA GLY A 99 54.62 -49.17 5.17
C GLY A 99 55.74 -50.14 5.51
N PHE A 100 55.42 -51.43 5.49
CA PHE A 100 56.40 -52.51 5.56
C PHE A 100 57.02 -52.76 4.19
N ALA A 101 58.35 -52.65 4.10
CA ALA A 101 59.11 -52.75 2.85
C ALA A 101 59.76 -54.13 2.63
N GLY A 102 59.50 -55.10 3.52
CA GLY A 102 60.04 -56.47 3.46
C GLY A 102 60.99 -56.80 4.61
N ALA A 103 61.32 -58.08 4.76
CA ALA A 103 62.27 -58.59 5.75
C ALA A 103 63.14 -59.70 5.15
N ASP A 104 64.38 -59.84 5.62
CA ASP A 104 65.36 -60.81 5.11
C ASP A 104 65.56 -62.06 6.02
N GLY A 105 64.80 -62.14 7.11
CA GLY A 105 64.88 -63.20 8.13
C GLY A 105 65.73 -62.84 9.35
N GLY A 106 66.48 -61.74 9.32
CA GLY A 106 67.16 -61.16 10.49
C GLY A 106 66.71 -59.73 10.82
N VAL A 107 66.31 -58.96 9.81
CA VAL A 107 65.88 -57.56 9.93
C VAL A 107 64.67 -57.29 9.03
N ALA A 108 63.73 -56.50 9.54
CA ALA A 108 62.58 -55.95 8.82
C ALA A 108 62.84 -54.48 8.45
N ARG A 109 62.48 -54.08 7.23
CA ARG A 109 62.53 -52.67 6.80
C ARG A 109 61.11 -52.08 6.78
N TYR A 110 61.00 -50.88 7.32
CA TYR A 110 59.83 -50.03 7.28
C TYR A 110 60.17 -48.71 6.58
N ARG A 111 59.19 -48.10 5.93
CA ARG A 111 59.29 -46.74 5.40
C ARG A 111 58.27 -45.85 6.10
N LEU A 112 58.73 -44.73 6.63
CA LEU A 112 57.90 -43.68 7.23
C LEU A 112 57.98 -42.42 6.37
N ARG A 113 56.86 -41.73 6.20
CA ARG A 113 56.79 -40.38 5.64
C ARG A 113 56.43 -39.41 6.76
N LEU A 114 57.27 -38.41 6.97
CA LEU A 114 57.05 -37.34 7.94
C LEU A 114 56.76 -36.04 7.19
N GLU A 115 55.63 -35.42 7.48
CA GLU A 115 55.14 -34.18 6.87
C GLU A 115 54.64 -33.23 7.98
N PRO A 116 54.53 -31.91 7.75
CA PRO A 116 54.00 -30.98 8.76
C PRO A 116 52.54 -31.31 9.07
N ALA A 117 52.07 -30.90 10.25
CA ALA A 117 50.63 -30.92 10.57
C ALA A 117 49.78 -30.15 9.54
N LEU A 118 50.38 -29.16 8.86
CA LEU A 118 49.74 -28.42 7.77
C LEU A 118 49.34 -29.29 6.57
N ALA A 119 49.94 -30.48 6.40
CA ALA A 119 49.56 -31.42 5.34
C ALA A 119 48.12 -31.96 5.50
N LEU A 120 47.57 -31.94 6.72
CA LEU A 120 46.19 -32.38 7.00
C LEU A 120 45.14 -31.50 6.29
N LEU A 121 45.45 -30.22 6.06
CA LEU A 121 44.58 -29.29 5.33
C LEU A 121 44.37 -29.70 3.86
N GLY A 122 45.29 -30.48 3.27
CA GLY A 122 45.12 -31.04 1.93
C GLY A 122 44.11 -32.19 1.85
N LEU A 123 43.67 -32.72 3.00
CA LEU A 123 42.72 -33.84 3.09
C LEU A 123 41.27 -33.39 3.33
N ARG A 124 41.04 -32.17 3.83
CA ARG A 124 39.71 -31.55 3.92
C ARG A 124 39.46 -30.67 2.70
N ARG A 125 38.25 -30.77 2.15
CA ARG A 125 37.76 -29.95 1.03
C ARG A 125 36.40 -29.39 1.41
N ASP A 126 36.23 -28.08 1.27
CA ASP A 126 35.05 -27.39 1.82
C ASP A 126 34.50 -26.30 0.89
N SER A 127 33.33 -25.77 1.25
CA SER A 127 32.74 -24.55 0.70
C SER A 127 32.27 -23.66 1.86
N TYR A 128 33.00 -22.58 2.13
CA TYR A 128 32.78 -21.70 3.28
C TYR A 128 33.04 -20.23 2.92
N ILE A 129 32.17 -19.34 3.42
CA ILE A 129 32.28 -17.89 3.29
C ILE A 129 32.79 -17.28 4.60
N PHE A 130 33.93 -16.59 4.53
CA PHE A 130 34.48 -15.74 5.59
C PHE A 130 34.13 -14.28 5.27
N GLN A 131 33.38 -13.60 6.14
CA GLN A 131 32.87 -12.24 5.91
C GLN A 131 33.66 -11.21 6.73
N ASP A 132 33.80 -9.99 6.19
CA ASP A 132 34.38 -8.81 6.85
C ASP A 132 35.73 -9.05 7.57
N LYS A 133 36.59 -9.92 7.00
CA LYS A 133 37.88 -10.37 7.58
C LYS A 133 39.06 -9.98 6.71
N ASN A 134 40.18 -9.65 7.34
CA ASN A 134 41.47 -9.61 6.68
C ASN A 134 42.10 -11.01 6.62
N ALA A 135 43.19 -11.17 5.87
CA ALA A 135 43.85 -12.47 5.72
C ALA A 135 44.37 -13.07 7.05
N ARG A 136 44.83 -12.26 8.02
CA ARG A 136 45.31 -12.76 9.32
C ARG A 136 44.16 -13.36 10.13
N ASP A 137 43.02 -12.67 10.21
CA ASP A 137 41.85 -13.11 10.98
C ASP A 137 41.25 -14.39 10.36
N LEU A 138 41.15 -14.43 9.03
CA LEU A 138 40.71 -15.59 8.27
C LEU A 138 41.61 -16.81 8.47
N ILE A 139 42.93 -16.65 8.35
CA ILE A 139 43.88 -17.76 8.53
C ILE A 139 43.86 -18.26 9.97
N THR A 140 43.71 -17.36 10.94
CA THR A 140 43.58 -17.73 12.36
C THR A 140 42.33 -18.56 12.63
N GLU A 141 41.20 -18.23 11.99
CA GLU A 141 39.96 -19.02 12.05
C GLU A 141 40.12 -20.38 11.35
N LEU A 142 40.65 -20.41 10.13
CA LEU A 142 40.87 -21.63 9.36
C LEU A 142 41.79 -22.63 10.07
N LEU A 143 42.85 -22.15 10.73
CA LEU A 143 43.80 -22.99 11.46
C LEU A 143 43.30 -23.41 12.86
N ALA A 144 42.24 -22.78 13.40
CA ALA A 144 41.66 -23.17 14.69
C ALA A 144 41.07 -24.59 14.67
N ASP A 145 40.62 -25.07 13.50
CA ASP A 145 40.17 -26.44 13.28
C ASP A 145 41.30 -27.48 13.38
N TYR A 146 42.56 -27.05 13.33
CA TYR A 146 43.75 -27.90 13.28
C TYR A 146 44.68 -27.63 14.48
N PRO A 147 44.34 -28.05 15.70
CA PRO A 147 45.11 -27.75 16.91
C PRO A 147 46.54 -28.33 16.91
N GLN A 148 46.88 -29.21 15.96
CA GLN A 148 48.22 -29.73 15.73
C GLN A 148 49.11 -28.73 14.95
N VAL A 149 48.55 -27.72 14.31
CA VAL A 149 49.27 -26.70 13.54
C VAL A 149 49.62 -25.52 14.45
N ARG A 150 50.89 -25.44 14.87
CA ARG A 150 51.43 -24.24 15.51
C ARG A 150 51.82 -23.22 14.45
N PHE A 151 51.44 -21.95 14.60
CA PHE A 151 51.78 -20.90 13.64
C PHE A 151 52.08 -19.54 14.28
N GLU A 152 52.75 -18.67 13.52
CA GLU A 152 53.12 -17.29 13.89
C GLU A 152 53.14 -16.37 12.65
N PHE A 153 52.89 -15.07 12.85
CA PHE A 153 52.94 -14.05 11.81
C PHE A 153 54.11 -13.06 12.01
N ASP A 154 55.13 -13.17 11.16
CA ASP A 154 56.22 -12.20 10.99
C ASP A 154 55.86 -11.23 9.84
N VAL A 155 54.76 -10.48 10.05
CA VAL A 155 54.10 -9.66 9.03
C VAL A 155 54.00 -8.21 9.50
N SER A 156 54.71 -7.33 8.79
CA SER A 156 54.80 -5.88 9.00
C SER A 156 53.84 -5.07 8.11
N GLN A 157 53.43 -5.63 6.97
CA GLN A 157 52.47 -4.99 6.07
C GLN A 157 51.06 -4.96 6.66
N GLU A 158 50.31 -3.90 6.36
CA GLU A 158 48.88 -3.81 6.65
C GLU A 158 48.09 -4.79 5.76
N LEU A 159 47.11 -5.48 6.35
CA LEU A 159 46.24 -6.44 5.67
C LEU A 159 44.81 -5.91 5.73
N ALA A 160 44.29 -5.49 4.58
CA ALA A 160 42.96 -4.89 4.50
C ALA A 160 41.85 -5.95 4.73
N PRO A 161 40.78 -5.61 5.48
CA PRO A 161 39.61 -6.47 5.56
C PRO A 161 38.87 -6.49 4.22
N ARG A 162 38.24 -7.63 3.89
CA ARG A 162 37.39 -7.79 2.71
C ARG A 162 35.95 -8.10 3.08
N PRO A 163 34.96 -7.66 2.27
CA PRO A 163 33.57 -8.01 2.50
C PRO A 163 33.32 -9.52 2.48
N VAL A 164 34.05 -10.26 1.63
CA VAL A 164 33.95 -11.70 1.52
C VAL A 164 35.29 -12.31 1.09
N TRP A 165 35.57 -13.50 1.61
CA TRP A 165 36.48 -14.50 1.03
C TRP A 165 35.74 -15.83 0.98
N THR A 166 35.70 -16.44 -0.20
CA THR A 166 34.95 -17.65 -0.46
C THR A 166 35.92 -18.79 -0.74
N GLN A 167 35.96 -19.77 0.16
CA GLN A 167 36.43 -21.10 -0.15
C GLN A 167 35.29 -21.80 -0.90
N TYR A 168 35.53 -22.32 -2.11
CA TYR A 168 34.48 -23.05 -2.84
C TYR A 168 35.03 -24.29 -3.52
N ARG A 169 34.70 -25.45 -2.96
CA ARG A 169 35.12 -26.76 -3.46
C ARG A 169 36.63 -26.85 -3.67
N GLU A 170 37.42 -26.29 -2.77
CA GLU A 170 38.89 -26.35 -2.76
C GLU A 170 39.39 -26.89 -1.41
N SER A 171 40.61 -27.44 -1.35
CA SER A 171 41.14 -27.89 -0.05
C SER A 171 41.48 -26.70 0.83
N ASP A 172 41.53 -26.90 2.15
CA ASP A 172 41.93 -25.82 3.07
C ASP A 172 43.37 -25.36 2.79
N LEU A 173 44.22 -26.27 2.30
CA LEU A 173 45.60 -25.98 1.93
C LEU A 173 45.68 -25.13 0.66
N ASP A 174 44.87 -25.45 -0.36
CA ASP A 174 44.76 -24.64 -1.57
C ASP A 174 44.22 -23.24 -1.23
N PHE A 175 43.19 -23.18 -0.38
CA PHE A 175 42.59 -21.94 0.09
C PHE A 175 43.58 -21.06 0.85
N LEU A 176 44.27 -21.64 1.84
CA LEU A 176 45.33 -20.97 2.60
C LEU A 176 46.43 -20.44 1.67
N THR A 177 46.90 -21.28 0.73
CA THR A 177 47.95 -20.90 -0.22
C THR A 177 47.50 -19.76 -1.14
N ARG A 178 46.23 -19.79 -1.60
CA ARG A 178 45.62 -18.73 -2.41
C ARG A 178 45.50 -17.41 -1.65
N VAL A 179 45.06 -17.43 -0.39
CA VAL A 179 44.94 -16.23 0.46
C VAL A 179 46.33 -15.63 0.75
N LEU A 180 47.31 -16.47 1.12
CA LEU A 180 48.69 -16.04 1.34
C LEU A 180 49.31 -15.44 0.07
N ALA A 181 49.14 -16.10 -1.08
CA ALA A 181 49.60 -15.60 -2.37
C ALA A 181 48.93 -14.27 -2.75
N PHE A 182 47.64 -14.07 -2.48
CA PHE A 182 46.94 -12.83 -2.78
C PHE A 182 47.57 -11.63 -2.04
N GLU A 183 47.89 -11.79 -0.76
CA GLU A 183 48.54 -10.76 0.05
C GLU A 183 50.06 -10.67 -0.18
N GLY A 184 50.65 -11.60 -0.95
CA GLY A 184 52.09 -11.70 -1.18
C GLY A 184 52.89 -12.17 0.03
N LEU A 185 52.25 -12.94 0.91
CA LEU A 185 52.85 -13.53 2.11
C LEU A 185 53.48 -14.88 1.76
N SER A 186 54.74 -15.07 2.16
CA SER A 186 55.43 -16.35 2.10
C SER A 186 55.35 -17.09 3.44
N TRP A 187 55.72 -18.37 3.45
CA TRP A 187 55.77 -19.15 4.68
C TRP A 187 56.90 -20.17 4.71
N ARG A 188 57.37 -20.48 5.93
CA ARG A 188 58.45 -21.44 6.24
C ARG A 188 58.10 -22.25 7.48
N PHE A 189 58.81 -23.35 7.74
CA PHE A 189 58.73 -24.06 9.01
C PHE A 189 59.97 -23.80 9.87
N GLU A 190 59.73 -23.62 11.17
CA GLU A 190 60.75 -23.60 12.21
C GLU A 190 60.55 -24.83 13.10
N HIS A 191 61.63 -25.57 13.34
CA HIS A 191 61.64 -26.77 14.17
C HIS A 191 62.36 -26.46 15.49
N GLU A 192 61.78 -26.86 16.62
CA GLU A 192 62.47 -26.78 17.90
C GLU A 192 63.76 -27.61 17.84
N GLN A 193 64.83 -27.09 18.44
CA GLN A 193 66.10 -27.81 18.55
C GLN A 193 66.31 -28.16 20.03
N ASP A 194 66.92 -29.31 20.31
CA ASP A 194 67.25 -29.69 21.69
C ASP A 194 68.42 -28.82 22.19
N ASP A 195 68.11 -27.69 22.80
CA ASP A 195 69.07 -26.91 23.57
C ASP A 195 69.50 -27.75 24.78
N GLY A 196 70.81 -28.03 24.89
CA GLY A 196 71.40 -28.91 25.91
C GLY A 196 71.33 -28.41 27.37
N ALA A 197 70.43 -27.48 27.68
CA ALA A 197 70.21 -26.88 28.99
C ALA A 197 68.87 -27.35 29.58
N ALA A 198 68.88 -28.51 30.23
CA ALA A 198 67.71 -29.00 30.97
C ALA A 198 67.39 -28.08 32.18
N GLN A 199 66.44 -27.16 32.03
CA GLN A 199 65.76 -26.56 33.17
C GLN A 199 64.79 -27.58 33.77
N GLN A 200 65.25 -28.27 34.82
CA GLN A 200 64.39 -29.09 35.65
C GLN A 200 63.47 -28.20 36.48
N GLY A 201 62.22 -28.04 36.05
CA GLY A 201 61.20 -27.41 36.89
C GLY A 201 60.06 -26.72 36.13
N GLU A 202 59.16 -27.50 35.53
CA GLU A 202 57.71 -27.37 35.75
C GLU A 202 56.94 -28.48 35.00
N GLN A 203 56.13 -29.25 35.73
CA GLN A 203 55.12 -30.11 35.13
C GLN A 203 53.86 -29.27 34.88
N GLN A 204 53.60 -28.87 33.63
CA GLN A 204 52.26 -28.49 33.19
C GLN A 204 52.11 -28.52 31.66
N ASN A 205 51.05 -29.20 31.22
CA ASN A 205 50.52 -29.31 29.85
C ASN A 205 51.46 -29.85 28.76
N ALA A 206 51.11 -31.02 28.23
CA ALA A 206 51.71 -31.59 27.04
C ALA A 206 51.37 -30.76 25.79
N GLN A 207 52.28 -29.86 25.39
CA GLN A 207 52.23 -29.23 24.07
C GLN A 207 52.71 -30.24 23.02
N GLN A 208 51.84 -30.55 22.05
CA GLN A 208 51.92 -31.74 21.19
C GLN A 208 52.47 -31.48 19.78
N ALA A 209 53.09 -30.30 19.55
CA ALA A 209 53.61 -29.90 18.26
C ALA A 209 54.91 -29.08 18.39
N LYS A 210 56.02 -29.65 17.92
CA LYS A 210 57.41 -29.12 18.02
C LYS A 210 57.93 -28.49 16.72
N HIS A 211 57.06 -28.33 15.73
CA HIS A 211 57.31 -27.50 14.55
C HIS A 211 56.24 -26.39 14.46
N LYS A 212 56.64 -25.25 13.88
CA LYS A 212 55.82 -24.04 13.79
C LYS A 212 55.87 -23.48 12.37
N LEU A 213 54.71 -23.18 11.79
CA LEU A 213 54.57 -22.43 10.55
C LEU A 213 54.82 -20.94 10.81
N VAL A 214 55.82 -20.33 10.17
CA VAL A 214 55.97 -18.87 10.17
C VAL A 214 55.50 -18.32 8.83
N ILE A 215 54.46 -17.49 8.89
CA ILE A 215 53.96 -16.70 7.77
C ILE A 215 54.63 -15.34 7.83
N PHE A 216 55.23 -14.88 6.73
CA PHE A 216 56.03 -13.66 6.68
C PHE A 216 55.83 -12.86 5.39
N ASP A 217 56.07 -11.55 5.45
CA ASP A 217 55.90 -10.66 4.28
C ASP A 217 57.20 -10.41 3.50
N SER A 218 57.11 -9.62 2.42
CA SER A 218 58.23 -9.34 1.53
C SER A 218 59.35 -8.46 2.11
N LYS A 219 59.18 -7.95 3.34
CA LYS A 219 60.12 -7.11 4.09
C LYS A 219 60.72 -7.81 5.32
N ALA A 220 60.17 -8.96 5.72
CA ALA A 220 60.65 -9.74 6.85
C ALA A 220 62.13 -10.16 6.66
N ALA A 221 62.91 -10.06 7.74
CA ALA A 221 64.33 -10.41 7.71
C ALA A 221 64.49 -11.93 7.87
N ALA A 222 65.17 -12.58 6.92
CA ALA A 222 65.46 -14.00 7.00
C ALA A 222 66.35 -14.31 8.23
N PRO A 223 65.93 -15.20 9.16
CA PRO A 223 66.72 -15.56 10.33
C PRO A 223 68.03 -16.26 9.93
N PRO A 224 69.13 -16.11 10.69
CA PRO A 224 70.39 -16.78 10.36
C PRO A 224 70.25 -18.30 10.47
N THR A 225 70.88 -19.03 9.54
CA THR A 225 70.95 -20.50 9.53
C THR A 225 71.45 -21.01 10.90
N PRO A 226 70.76 -21.99 11.53
CA PRO A 226 71.07 -22.43 12.90
C PRO A 226 72.56 -22.74 13.13
N GLY A 227 73.16 -22.16 14.17
CA GLY A 227 74.60 -22.24 14.44
C GLY A 227 75.38 -21.07 13.83
N VAL A 228 76.56 -21.33 13.26
CA VAL A 228 77.41 -20.28 12.66
C VAL A 228 76.92 -19.95 11.25
N ALA A 229 76.47 -18.71 11.04
CA ALA A 229 75.90 -18.23 9.77
C ALA A 229 76.85 -18.30 8.57
N GLY A 230 78.17 -18.31 8.80
CA GLY A 230 79.18 -18.52 7.78
C GLY A 230 79.24 -19.98 7.30
N LEU A 231 79.14 -20.19 5.99
CA LEU A 231 79.29 -21.48 5.31
C LEU A 231 80.45 -21.40 4.32
N ARG A 232 81.47 -22.25 4.50
CA ARG A 232 82.66 -22.28 3.64
C ARG A 232 82.40 -22.97 2.30
N PHE A 233 82.98 -22.43 1.23
CA PHE A 233 83.07 -23.08 -0.06
C PHE A 233 84.38 -23.90 -0.13
N HIS A 234 84.27 -25.23 -0.07
CA HIS A 234 85.41 -26.15 -0.03
C HIS A 234 84.97 -27.57 -0.41
N GLY A 235 85.86 -28.39 -0.99
CA GLY A 235 85.57 -29.79 -1.29
C GLY A 235 85.32 -30.61 -0.02
N VAL A 236 84.24 -31.40 0.01
CA VAL A 236 83.85 -32.23 1.16
C VAL A 236 84.74 -33.47 1.26
N ARG A 237 85.28 -33.76 2.45
CA ARG A 237 86.03 -34.99 2.77
C ARG A 237 85.58 -35.54 4.13
N ALA A 238 85.64 -36.86 4.31
CA ALA A 238 85.27 -37.52 5.57
C ALA A 238 86.16 -37.15 6.79
N SER A 239 87.31 -36.52 6.55
CA SER A 239 88.25 -36.04 7.57
C SER A 239 88.03 -34.57 7.98
N ASP A 240 87.12 -33.84 7.34
CA ASP A 240 86.91 -32.42 7.61
C ASP A 240 86.14 -32.22 8.92
N THR A 241 86.54 -31.22 9.71
CA THR A 241 85.98 -30.93 11.05
C THR A 241 84.75 -30.02 11.06
N ASP A 242 84.35 -29.50 9.91
CA ASP A 242 83.16 -28.67 9.71
C ASP A 242 82.58 -28.96 8.32
N ASP A 243 81.30 -28.72 8.11
CA ASP A 243 80.67 -28.97 6.81
C ASP A 243 81.13 -27.93 5.76
N ALA A 244 80.84 -28.19 4.48
CA ALA A 244 81.14 -27.27 3.38
C ALA A 244 80.11 -27.36 2.25
N ILE A 245 80.05 -26.29 1.46
CA ILE A 245 79.44 -26.25 0.12
C ILE A 245 80.56 -26.59 -0.87
N ASP A 246 80.42 -27.63 -1.69
CA ASP A 246 81.42 -28.02 -2.70
C ASP A 246 80.97 -27.78 -4.15
N SER A 247 79.70 -27.40 -4.35
CA SER A 247 79.20 -26.85 -5.60
C SER A 247 78.37 -25.60 -5.34
N PHE A 248 78.62 -24.52 -6.09
CA PHE A 248 77.81 -23.31 -6.04
C PHE A 248 77.81 -22.65 -7.43
N SER A 249 76.64 -22.27 -7.90
CA SER A 249 76.44 -21.77 -9.27
C SER A 249 75.32 -20.74 -9.29
N ALA A 250 75.41 -19.75 -10.20
CA ALA A 250 74.37 -18.75 -10.40
C ALA A 250 73.61 -19.01 -11.70
N ARG A 251 72.27 -18.99 -11.63
CA ARG A 251 71.37 -19.06 -12.78
C ARG A 251 70.70 -17.70 -12.96
N ARG A 252 70.66 -17.21 -14.20
CA ARG A 252 69.81 -16.10 -14.63
C ARG A 252 68.83 -16.57 -15.69
N GLN A 253 67.64 -16.00 -15.71
CA GLN A 253 66.63 -16.26 -16.73
C GLN A 253 65.81 -14.99 -16.98
N VAL A 254 65.35 -14.81 -18.22
CA VAL A 254 64.45 -13.71 -18.58
C VAL A 254 63.08 -13.96 -17.96
N ARG A 255 62.51 -12.93 -17.34
CA ARG A 255 61.17 -12.89 -16.75
C ARG A 255 60.47 -11.62 -17.23
N ALA A 256 59.16 -11.53 -17.03
CA ALA A 256 58.45 -10.26 -17.14
C ALA A 256 59.16 -9.21 -16.26
N ASN A 257 59.43 -8.04 -16.83
CA ASN A 257 60.25 -6.99 -16.22
C ASN A 257 59.42 -5.74 -15.85
N ALA A 258 58.10 -5.82 -15.99
CA ALA A 258 57.16 -4.83 -15.52
C ALA A 258 55.84 -5.52 -15.14
N VAL A 259 55.03 -4.84 -14.33
CA VAL A 259 53.66 -5.23 -13.97
C VAL A 259 52.76 -4.01 -14.12
N GLY A 260 51.59 -4.18 -14.70
CA GLY A 260 50.50 -3.20 -14.67
C GLY A 260 49.21 -3.88 -14.20
N ILE A 261 48.53 -3.31 -13.23
CA ILE A 261 47.24 -3.84 -12.74
C ILE A 261 46.13 -2.79 -12.84
N SER A 262 44.90 -3.24 -13.06
CA SER A 262 43.72 -2.40 -13.04
C SER A 262 42.49 -3.16 -12.52
N SER A 263 41.64 -2.46 -11.76
CA SER A 263 40.48 -3.01 -11.07
C SER A 263 39.31 -2.04 -11.24
N TRP A 264 38.31 -2.39 -12.06
CA TRP A 264 37.10 -1.56 -12.21
C TRP A 264 36.32 -1.47 -10.89
N ASP A 265 35.96 -0.26 -10.45
CA ASP A 265 34.98 -0.06 -9.39
C ASP A 265 33.71 0.62 -9.96
N PRO A 266 32.59 -0.12 -10.09
CA PRO A 266 31.32 0.42 -10.55
C PRO A 266 30.66 1.40 -9.57
N GLN A 267 31.10 1.46 -8.30
CA GLN A 267 30.58 2.44 -7.33
C GLN A 267 31.23 3.82 -7.51
N GLN A 268 32.50 3.85 -7.89
CA GLN A 268 33.25 5.09 -8.17
C GLN A 268 33.23 5.50 -9.66
N LEU A 269 32.86 4.57 -10.56
CA LEU A 269 33.04 4.69 -12.02
C LEU A 269 34.50 4.98 -12.41
N ALA A 270 35.43 4.37 -11.67
CA ALA A 270 36.88 4.54 -11.80
C ALA A 270 37.56 3.17 -11.89
N ALA A 271 38.81 3.16 -12.36
CA ALA A 271 39.63 1.96 -12.43
C ALA A 271 40.94 2.15 -11.65
N PRO A 272 40.93 1.99 -10.30
CA PRO A 272 42.13 1.80 -9.49
C PRO A 272 43.20 0.98 -10.21
N ALA A 273 44.39 1.54 -10.35
CA ALA A 273 45.48 0.97 -11.14
C ALA A 273 46.86 1.31 -10.56
N ALA A 274 47.84 0.45 -10.83
CA ALA A 274 49.24 0.64 -10.47
C ALA A 274 50.17 0.02 -11.53
N GLU A 275 51.34 0.64 -11.74
CA GLU A 275 52.35 0.18 -12.70
C GLU A 275 53.75 0.22 -12.06
N HIS A 276 54.51 -0.86 -12.21
CA HIS A 276 55.89 -0.97 -11.73
C HIS A 276 56.79 -1.57 -12.81
N SER A 277 58.04 -1.13 -12.86
CA SER A 277 59.08 -1.68 -13.74
C SER A 277 60.29 -2.10 -12.92
N SER A 278 60.87 -3.24 -13.28
CA SER A 278 62.07 -3.79 -12.64
C SER A 278 63.26 -2.87 -12.84
N SER A 279 64.04 -2.70 -11.77
CA SER A 279 65.35 -2.02 -11.82
C SER A 279 66.51 -2.99 -12.11
N LEU A 280 66.23 -4.29 -12.26
CA LEU A 280 67.24 -5.31 -12.45
C LEU A 280 67.82 -5.28 -13.88
N GLN A 281 69.15 -5.19 -13.97
CA GLN A 281 69.88 -5.24 -15.24
C GLN A 281 69.73 -6.62 -15.92
N ALA A 282 68.86 -6.68 -16.93
CA ALA A 282 68.55 -7.86 -17.73
C ALA A 282 69.10 -7.80 -19.18
N GLY A 283 69.86 -6.76 -19.54
CA GLY A 283 70.37 -6.51 -20.90
C GLY A 283 69.46 -5.60 -21.72
N GLU A 284 69.74 -5.49 -23.02
CA GLU A 284 68.88 -4.75 -23.98
C GLU A 284 67.62 -5.57 -24.33
N LEU A 285 66.69 -5.66 -23.36
CA LEU A 285 65.37 -6.26 -23.55
C LEU A 285 64.31 -5.16 -23.71
N PRO A 286 63.27 -5.39 -24.53
CA PRO A 286 62.10 -4.52 -24.52
C PRO A 286 61.35 -4.60 -23.17
N PRO A 287 60.41 -3.67 -22.91
CA PRO A 287 59.41 -3.87 -21.87
C PRO A 287 58.62 -5.16 -22.11
N LEU A 288 58.55 -6.00 -21.08
CA LEU A 288 57.82 -7.26 -20.99
C LEU A 288 56.84 -7.17 -19.81
N PRO A 289 55.80 -6.32 -19.88
CA PRO A 289 54.85 -6.15 -18.80
C PRO A 289 53.92 -7.38 -18.67
N LEU A 290 53.70 -7.82 -17.44
CA LEU A 290 52.53 -8.61 -17.09
C LEU A 290 51.38 -7.65 -16.77
N TYR A 291 50.31 -7.68 -17.57
CA TYR A 291 49.12 -6.85 -17.35
C TYR A 291 47.96 -7.67 -16.80
N ASP A 292 47.41 -7.27 -15.65
CA ASP A 292 46.16 -7.80 -15.10
C ASP A 292 45.11 -6.69 -14.92
N GLY A 293 44.23 -6.53 -15.91
CA GLY A 293 43.04 -5.68 -15.83
C GLY A 293 41.79 -6.39 -15.28
N SER A 294 41.93 -7.64 -14.80
CA SER A 294 40.81 -8.46 -14.31
C SER A 294 40.65 -8.29 -12.81
N GLY A 295 39.51 -7.82 -12.33
CA GLY A 295 39.63 -6.97 -11.14
C GLY A 295 38.46 -6.34 -10.42
N GLU A 296 37.17 -6.56 -10.72
CA GLU A 296 36.11 -5.73 -10.10
C GLU A 296 36.25 -5.57 -8.56
N ARG A 297 36.32 -4.32 -8.08
CA ARG A 297 36.46 -3.92 -6.67
C ARG A 297 37.62 -4.59 -5.90
N ARG A 298 38.74 -4.93 -6.56
CA ARG A 298 39.89 -5.57 -5.89
C ARG A 298 40.64 -4.62 -4.95
N HIS A 299 40.72 -3.34 -5.32
CA HIS A 299 41.40 -2.27 -4.57
C HIS A 299 40.46 -1.07 -4.43
N ALA A 300 40.50 -0.38 -3.29
CA ALA A 300 39.64 0.78 -3.03
C ALA A 300 40.05 2.00 -3.88
N ASP A 301 41.35 2.20 -4.08
CA ASP A 301 41.95 3.24 -4.90
C ASP A 301 43.32 2.79 -5.45
N SER A 302 44.01 3.65 -6.21
CA SER A 302 45.35 3.36 -6.74
C SER A 302 46.43 3.24 -5.65
N ALA A 303 46.28 3.88 -4.49
CA ALA A 303 47.24 3.75 -3.39
C ALA A 303 47.12 2.38 -2.69
N ALA A 304 45.92 1.78 -2.68
CA ALA A 304 45.68 0.40 -2.27
C ALA A 304 46.08 -0.63 -3.35
N ALA A 305 46.27 -0.22 -4.60
CA ALA A 305 46.75 -1.08 -5.70
C ALA A 305 48.29 -1.17 -5.72
N ASP A 306 49.00 -0.06 -5.50
CA ASP A 306 50.46 0.06 -5.59
C ASP A 306 51.24 -1.02 -4.79
N PRO A 307 50.93 -1.31 -3.50
CA PRO A 307 51.63 -2.37 -2.77
C PRO A 307 51.45 -3.78 -3.37
N HIS A 308 50.30 -4.06 -4.00
CA HIS A 308 50.04 -5.36 -4.63
C HIS A 308 50.79 -5.47 -5.97
N GLY A 309 50.77 -4.41 -6.79
CA GLY A 309 51.55 -4.32 -8.03
C GLY A 309 53.06 -4.50 -7.78
N LEU A 310 53.59 -3.90 -6.72
CA LEU A 310 54.97 -4.08 -6.30
C LEU A 310 55.28 -5.52 -5.88
N ARG A 311 54.39 -6.18 -5.13
CA ARG A 311 54.56 -7.59 -4.72
C ARG A 311 54.50 -8.55 -5.91
N MET A 312 53.64 -8.30 -6.89
CA MET A 312 53.63 -9.06 -8.16
C MET A 312 54.97 -8.92 -8.90
N LEU A 313 55.55 -7.72 -8.95
CA LEU A 313 56.87 -7.52 -9.55
C LEU A 313 57.96 -8.28 -8.76
N GLN A 314 57.97 -8.18 -7.43
CA GLN A 314 58.91 -8.91 -6.55
C GLN A 314 58.84 -10.43 -6.75
N ALA A 315 57.65 -11.00 -6.90
CA ALA A 315 57.45 -12.43 -7.19
C ALA A 315 58.08 -12.86 -8.52
N LEU A 316 58.03 -12.01 -9.54
CA LEU A 316 58.66 -12.25 -10.85
C LEU A 316 60.19 -12.06 -10.79
N GLU A 317 60.66 -11.09 -9.99
CA GLU A 317 62.08 -10.80 -9.78
C GLU A 317 62.82 -11.88 -8.99
N LEU A 318 62.14 -12.57 -8.05
CA LEU A 318 62.70 -13.69 -7.28
C LEU A 318 63.24 -14.82 -8.19
N GLU A 319 62.64 -15.01 -9.36
CA GLU A 319 63.08 -15.99 -10.36
C GLU A 319 64.06 -15.43 -11.40
N ASN A 320 64.38 -14.13 -11.40
CA ASN A 320 65.32 -13.51 -12.35
C ASN A 320 66.76 -13.99 -12.15
N LYS A 321 67.23 -14.03 -10.89
CA LYS A 321 68.56 -14.49 -10.51
C LYS A 321 68.51 -15.33 -9.23
N GLN A 322 68.74 -16.63 -9.37
CA GLN A 322 68.85 -17.59 -8.28
C GLN A 322 70.22 -18.25 -8.30
N PHE A 323 70.56 -18.91 -7.19
CA PHE A 323 71.80 -19.65 -7.03
C PHE A 323 71.45 -21.08 -6.62
N THR A 324 72.18 -22.05 -7.15
CA THR A 324 72.02 -23.47 -6.83
C THR A 324 73.35 -24.01 -6.32
N GLY A 325 73.30 -24.81 -5.26
CA GLY A 325 74.48 -25.41 -4.67
C GLY A 325 74.28 -26.83 -4.17
N ALA A 326 75.39 -27.47 -3.85
CA ALA A 326 75.45 -28.78 -3.23
C ALA A 326 76.59 -28.82 -2.20
N GLY A 327 76.49 -29.71 -1.23
CA GLY A 327 77.49 -29.83 -0.17
C GLY A 327 77.15 -30.91 0.83
N ALA A 328 77.68 -30.74 2.03
CA ALA A 328 77.41 -31.58 3.19
C ALA A 328 76.90 -30.77 4.40
N VAL A 329 76.43 -29.53 4.21
CA VAL A 329 75.99 -28.64 5.30
C VAL A 329 74.71 -29.16 5.97
N ARG A 330 74.85 -29.72 7.16
CA ARG A 330 73.74 -30.33 7.93
C ARG A 330 72.79 -29.29 8.52
N ARG A 331 73.32 -28.12 8.89
CA ARG A 331 72.56 -26.99 9.46
C ARG A 331 71.66 -26.22 8.47
N MET A 332 71.83 -26.40 7.16
CA MET A 332 71.23 -25.53 6.14
C MET A 332 69.70 -25.63 6.11
N ALA A 333 69.01 -24.53 6.44
CA ALA A 333 67.56 -24.51 6.64
C ALA A 333 66.83 -23.64 5.60
N ALA A 334 65.69 -24.10 5.07
CA ALA A 334 64.83 -23.30 4.20
C ALA A 334 64.33 -22.02 4.89
N GLY A 335 64.23 -20.91 4.15
CA GLY A 335 63.86 -19.59 4.67
C GLY A 335 64.93 -18.88 5.50
N HIS A 336 66.09 -19.50 5.74
CA HIS A 336 67.16 -18.94 6.57
C HIS A 336 68.29 -18.32 5.74
N ALA A 337 68.95 -17.30 6.30
CA ALA A 337 70.08 -16.61 5.73
C ALA A 337 71.43 -17.30 6.04
N PHE A 338 72.38 -17.22 5.12
CA PHE A 338 73.78 -17.61 5.36
C PHE A 338 74.75 -16.67 4.64
N GLU A 339 76.00 -16.65 5.13
CA GLU A 339 77.11 -15.96 4.48
C GLU A 339 78.03 -17.00 3.80
N LEU A 340 78.22 -16.88 2.49
CA LEU A 340 79.15 -17.72 1.75
C LEU A 340 80.58 -17.23 1.97
N LEU A 341 81.44 -18.09 2.51
CA LEU A 341 82.85 -17.81 2.77
C LEU A 341 83.74 -18.56 1.77
N GLN A 342 84.93 -18.02 1.50
CA GLN A 342 85.98 -18.69 0.70
C GLN A 342 85.62 -18.97 -0.78
N HIS A 343 84.58 -18.33 -1.33
CA HIS A 343 84.20 -18.46 -2.74
C HIS A 343 84.81 -17.34 -3.61
N GLU A 344 85.53 -17.70 -4.68
CA GLU A 344 86.29 -16.78 -5.55
C GLU A 344 85.49 -15.58 -6.08
N GLN A 345 84.23 -15.78 -6.49
CA GLN A 345 83.39 -14.73 -7.09
C GLN A 345 82.55 -13.92 -6.09
N TYR A 346 82.47 -14.32 -4.82
CA TYR A 346 81.56 -13.74 -3.83
C TYR A 346 82.33 -13.34 -2.57
N ALA A 347 83.06 -12.23 -2.68
CA ALA A 347 83.73 -11.58 -1.55
C ALA A 347 82.72 -10.83 -0.64
N GLY A 348 83.21 -10.38 0.52
CA GLY A 348 82.41 -9.73 1.57
C GLY A 348 81.53 -8.59 1.06
N GLY A 349 80.26 -8.60 1.47
CA GLY A 349 79.22 -7.65 1.05
C GLY A 349 78.40 -8.10 -0.16
N ALA A 350 78.90 -9.07 -0.94
CA ALA A 350 78.18 -9.69 -2.05
C ALA A 350 77.93 -11.20 -1.84
N ASN A 351 78.01 -11.67 -0.59
CA ASN A 351 78.07 -13.06 -0.20
C ASN A 351 76.95 -13.52 0.75
N GLN A 352 75.95 -12.68 1.01
CA GLN A 352 74.76 -13.03 1.80
C GLN A 352 73.64 -13.61 0.92
N PHE A 353 73.10 -14.74 1.33
CA PHE A 353 72.06 -15.49 0.63
C PHE A 353 70.97 -15.97 1.58
N THR A 354 69.75 -16.16 1.08
CA THR A 354 68.65 -16.79 1.81
C THR A 354 68.19 -18.04 1.07
N VAL A 355 68.13 -19.17 1.78
CA VAL A 355 67.78 -20.48 1.23
C VAL A 355 66.29 -20.52 0.86
N LEU A 356 65.99 -20.90 -0.37
CA LEU A 356 64.61 -21.08 -0.86
C LEU A 356 64.12 -22.50 -0.63
N TRP A 357 64.97 -23.50 -0.91
CA TRP A 357 64.69 -24.92 -0.64
C TRP A 357 65.98 -25.71 -0.44
N VAL A 358 65.87 -26.84 0.28
CA VAL A 358 66.93 -27.83 0.50
C VAL A 358 66.37 -29.22 0.29
N GLU A 359 67.09 -30.06 -0.45
CA GLU A 359 66.92 -31.51 -0.44
C GLU A 359 68.06 -32.15 0.34
N HIS A 360 67.70 -32.89 1.38
CA HIS A 360 68.58 -33.60 2.30
C HIS A 360 68.65 -35.08 1.94
N GLU A 361 69.84 -35.66 2.01
CA GLU A 361 70.02 -37.10 2.01
C GLU A 361 71.08 -37.50 3.03
N ALA A 362 70.77 -38.46 3.91
CA ALA A 362 71.76 -39.09 4.79
C ALA A 362 71.56 -40.60 4.85
N ARG A 363 72.65 -41.31 5.15
CA ARG A 363 72.62 -42.75 5.40
C ARG A 363 73.46 -43.12 6.62
N ASN A 364 72.91 -43.95 7.52
CA ASN A 364 73.66 -44.50 8.64
C ASN A 364 74.66 -45.57 8.19
N ASN A 365 75.78 -45.71 8.92
CA ASN A 365 76.75 -46.78 8.69
C ASN A 365 76.38 -48.03 9.51
N LEU A 366 75.81 -49.03 8.83
CA LEU A 366 75.19 -50.20 9.45
C LEU A 366 75.83 -51.50 8.94
N GLY A 367 76.74 -52.04 9.75
CA GLY A 367 77.35 -53.35 9.56
C GLY A 367 78.88 -53.36 9.62
N PRO A 368 79.52 -54.42 10.14
CA PRO A 368 80.96 -54.61 10.07
C PRO A 368 81.42 -54.97 8.64
N ALA A 369 82.70 -54.83 8.36
CA ALA A 369 83.27 -55.03 7.02
C ALA A 369 82.98 -56.42 6.42
N GLY A 370 82.21 -56.43 5.32
CA GLY A 370 81.91 -57.61 4.50
C GLY A 370 80.49 -57.51 3.90
N GLY A 371 80.26 -57.49 2.59
CA GLY A 371 81.10 -57.94 1.48
C GLY A 371 80.46 -59.13 0.76
N ALA A 372 79.23 -58.97 0.26
CA ALA A 372 78.56 -59.98 -0.56
C ALA A 372 77.54 -59.38 -1.55
N LEU A 373 76.48 -58.73 -1.06
CA LEU A 373 75.32 -58.39 -1.91
C LEU A 373 75.59 -57.23 -2.89
N THR A 374 76.16 -56.13 -2.42
CA THR A 374 76.65 -55.02 -3.26
C THR A 374 77.76 -55.46 -4.22
N THR A 375 78.57 -56.45 -3.82
CA THR A 375 79.64 -57.02 -4.66
C THR A 375 79.12 -58.02 -5.72
N LEU A 376 77.97 -58.66 -5.49
CA LEU A 376 77.28 -59.47 -6.50
C LEU A 376 76.67 -58.57 -7.58
N LEU A 377 75.97 -57.52 -7.16
CA LEU A 377 75.34 -56.55 -8.06
C LEU A 377 76.37 -55.76 -8.88
N SER A 378 77.52 -55.38 -8.28
CA SER A 378 78.59 -54.72 -9.03
C SER A 378 79.32 -55.64 -10.02
N LYS A 379 79.29 -56.97 -9.82
CA LYS A 379 79.88 -57.93 -10.79
C LYS A 379 78.97 -58.21 -12.00
N LEU A 380 77.66 -57.99 -11.88
CA LEU A 380 76.71 -58.08 -13.00
C LEU A 380 76.86 -56.95 -14.04
N SER A 381 77.54 -55.85 -13.69
CA SER A 381 77.75 -54.71 -14.61
C SER A 381 78.72 -54.98 -15.77
N THR A 382 79.50 -56.07 -15.71
CA THR A 382 80.55 -56.37 -16.70
C THR A 382 80.07 -57.08 -17.98
N VAL A 383 78.75 -57.35 -18.11
CA VAL A 383 78.20 -58.21 -19.19
C VAL A 383 77.26 -57.48 -20.16
N ALA A 384 76.90 -56.21 -19.92
CA ALA A 384 76.02 -55.46 -20.83
C ALA A 384 76.46 -54.01 -21.07
N SER A 385 76.56 -53.64 -22.35
CA SER A 385 76.68 -52.24 -22.78
C SER A 385 75.35 -51.51 -22.57
N LEU A 386 75.28 -50.56 -21.63
CA LEU A 386 74.17 -49.61 -21.44
C LEU A 386 74.63 -48.45 -20.52
N GLY A 387 74.42 -47.21 -20.95
CA GLY A 387 74.82 -46.02 -20.18
C GLY A 387 74.00 -45.77 -18.90
N ASP A 388 72.81 -46.36 -18.80
CA ASP A 388 71.85 -46.11 -17.70
C ASP A 388 72.21 -46.80 -16.38
N VAL A 389 73.12 -47.78 -16.37
CA VAL A 389 73.54 -48.44 -15.10
C VAL A 389 74.51 -47.55 -14.31
N ALA A 390 75.20 -46.62 -14.98
CA ALA A 390 76.10 -45.68 -14.33
C ALA A 390 75.35 -44.66 -13.44
N SER A 391 74.16 -44.21 -13.84
CA SER A 391 73.34 -43.30 -13.01
C SER A 391 72.76 -44.02 -11.77
N LEU A 392 72.36 -45.27 -11.92
CA LEU A 392 71.90 -46.14 -10.82
C LEU A 392 72.98 -46.41 -9.76
N LEU A 393 74.26 -46.41 -10.14
CA LEU A 393 75.39 -46.61 -9.22
C LEU A 393 75.99 -45.30 -8.70
N ALA A 394 75.95 -44.21 -9.48
CA ALA A 394 76.40 -42.89 -9.04
C ALA A 394 75.46 -42.22 -8.01
N GLY A 395 74.19 -42.64 -7.96
CA GLY A 395 73.17 -42.10 -7.04
C GLY A 395 73.06 -42.80 -5.68
N GLN A 396 74.03 -43.63 -5.27
CA GLN A 396 74.02 -44.24 -3.93
C GLN A 396 74.90 -43.45 -2.95
N LEU A 397 74.25 -42.74 -2.02
CA LEU A 397 74.94 -42.07 -0.92
C LEU A 397 75.74 -43.07 -0.05
N GLU A 398 76.98 -42.73 0.25
CA GLU A 398 77.90 -43.55 1.03
C GLU A 398 77.40 -43.71 2.48
N ALA A 399 77.53 -44.92 3.03
CA ALA A 399 77.03 -45.23 4.36
C ALA A 399 77.85 -44.48 5.44
N GLY A 400 77.17 -43.73 6.30
CA GLY A 400 77.79 -42.82 7.27
C GLY A 400 78.00 -41.40 6.76
N THR A 401 77.44 -41.03 5.60
CA THR A 401 77.57 -39.67 5.04
C THR A 401 76.21 -38.96 4.92
N TYR A 402 76.28 -37.64 4.78
CA TYR A 402 75.17 -36.75 4.45
C TYR A 402 75.56 -35.89 3.24
N ARG A 403 74.58 -35.60 2.39
CA ARG A 403 74.66 -34.66 1.27
C ARG A 403 73.39 -33.81 1.23
N ASN A 404 73.52 -32.61 0.69
CA ASN A 404 72.37 -31.82 0.28
C ASN A 404 72.58 -31.13 -1.07
N THR A 405 71.45 -30.78 -1.67
CA THR A 405 71.35 -29.81 -2.77
C THR A 405 70.35 -28.74 -2.39
N PHE A 406 70.57 -27.50 -2.80
CA PHE A 406 69.74 -26.37 -2.38
C PHE A 406 69.66 -25.30 -3.47
N ALA A 407 68.65 -24.43 -3.37
CA ALA A 407 68.65 -23.14 -4.03
C ALA A 407 68.55 -21.99 -3.03
N CYS A 408 69.12 -20.85 -3.37
CA CYS A 408 69.03 -19.62 -2.60
C CYS A 408 68.89 -18.38 -3.50
N ALA A 409 68.30 -17.33 -2.95
CA ALA A 409 68.34 -15.96 -3.49
C ALA A 409 69.37 -15.13 -2.72
N ARG A 410 69.67 -13.90 -3.16
CA ARG A 410 70.38 -12.94 -2.29
C ARG A 410 69.44 -12.49 -1.17
N THR A 411 69.95 -12.25 0.03
CA THR A 411 69.13 -11.75 1.16
C THR A 411 68.50 -10.37 0.88
N SER A 412 69.01 -9.63 -0.11
CA SER A 412 68.42 -8.36 -0.59
C SER A 412 67.25 -8.54 -1.57
N VAL A 413 66.89 -9.77 -1.96
CA VAL A 413 65.78 -10.06 -2.87
C VAL A 413 64.59 -10.52 -2.02
N ALA A 414 63.48 -9.81 -2.14
CA ALA A 414 62.24 -10.13 -1.44
C ALA A 414 61.73 -11.53 -1.85
N ILE A 415 61.28 -12.31 -0.87
CA ILE A 415 60.73 -13.66 -1.10
C ILE A 415 59.20 -13.55 -1.13
N VAL A 416 58.64 -13.45 -2.33
CA VAL A 416 57.19 -13.40 -2.58
C VAL A 416 56.77 -14.65 -3.37
N PRO A 417 55.63 -15.30 -3.08
CA PRO A 417 55.19 -16.47 -3.83
C PRO A 417 54.94 -16.13 -5.30
N LEU A 418 55.35 -17.01 -6.22
CA LEU A 418 55.08 -16.80 -7.65
C LEU A 418 53.57 -16.69 -7.96
N ALA A 419 52.73 -17.39 -7.17
CA ALA A 419 51.28 -17.33 -7.25
C ALA A 419 50.70 -15.92 -7.02
N THR A 420 51.43 -14.99 -6.38
CA THR A 420 51.05 -13.58 -6.28
C THR A 420 50.96 -12.92 -7.66
N ALA A 421 51.85 -13.29 -8.58
CA ALA A 421 51.83 -12.80 -9.97
C ALA A 421 51.01 -13.69 -10.92
N ALA A 422 50.52 -14.85 -10.47
CA ALA A 422 49.78 -15.81 -11.28
C ALA A 422 48.42 -16.10 -10.61
N ARG A 423 47.42 -15.24 -10.88
CA ARG A 423 46.09 -15.25 -10.25
C ARG A 423 45.49 -16.67 -10.19
N GLN A 424 45.34 -17.17 -8.96
CA GLN A 424 44.51 -18.33 -8.65
C GLN A 424 43.19 -17.79 -8.08
N ALA A 425 42.11 -17.87 -8.86
CA ALA A 425 40.76 -17.53 -8.40
C ALA A 425 40.01 -18.80 -7.98
N SER A 426 39.14 -18.70 -6.97
CA SER A 426 38.15 -19.75 -6.73
C SER A 426 37.11 -19.67 -7.83
N SER A 427 37.25 -20.54 -8.84
CA SER A 427 36.45 -20.45 -10.06
C SER A 427 35.08 -21.08 -9.88
N ALA A 428 34.03 -20.24 -9.96
CA ALA A 428 32.67 -20.69 -10.14
C ALA A 428 32.58 -21.56 -11.40
N LEU A 429 31.88 -22.70 -11.30
CA LEU A 429 31.66 -23.61 -12.44
C LEU A 429 30.54 -23.13 -13.39
N GLY A 430 29.93 -21.99 -13.07
CA GLY A 430 28.75 -21.41 -13.71
C GLY A 430 27.85 -20.70 -12.69
N PRO A 431 26.72 -20.13 -13.13
CA PRO A 431 25.75 -19.51 -12.24
C PRO A 431 25.20 -20.49 -11.19
N GLN A 432 24.85 -19.97 -10.02
CA GLN A 432 24.30 -20.71 -8.88
C GLN A 432 23.00 -20.05 -8.42
N THR A 433 22.19 -20.75 -7.63
CA THR A 433 21.02 -20.13 -6.98
C THR A 433 21.29 -19.81 -5.51
N ALA A 434 20.64 -18.76 -5.03
CA ALA A 434 20.69 -18.32 -3.64
C ALA A 434 19.32 -17.80 -3.21
N LEU A 435 19.03 -17.85 -1.92
CA LEU A 435 17.86 -17.19 -1.34
C LEU A 435 18.22 -15.77 -0.91
N VAL A 436 17.32 -14.83 -1.16
CA VAL A 436 17.44 -13.45 -0.69
C VAL A 436 17.14 -13.40 0.80
N VAL A 437 18.05 -12.80 1.57
CA VAL A 437 17.95 -12.67 3.03
C VAL A 437 17.98 -11.20 3.44
N GLY A 438 17.52 -10.91 4.65
CA GLY A 438 17.42 -9.55 5.16
C GLY A 438 17.01 -9.52 6.63
N LEU A 439 16.62 -8.34 7.10
CA LEU A 439 16.15 -8.15 8.46
C LEU A 439 14.92 -9.04 8.74
N PRO A 440 14.78 -9.59 9.96
CA PRO A 440 13.57 -10.30 10.37
C PRO A 440 12.30 -9.49 10.09
N ASP A 441 11.24 -10.21 9.72
CA ASP A 441 9.90 -9.67 9.40
C ASP A 441 9.85 -8.58 8.29
N SER A 442 10.96 -8.34 7.58
CA SER A 442 11.06 -7.31 6.55
C SER A 442 10.90 -7.88 5.15
N VAL A 443 9.97 -7.32 4.36
CA VAL A 443 9.63 -7.81 3.00
C VAL A 443 10.79 -7.67 2.01
N ALA A 444 11.64 -6.65 2.16
CA ALA A 444 12.90 -6.51 1.42
C ALA A 444 13.93 -5.74 2.26
N THR A 445 15.21 -6.06 2.07
CA THR A 445 16.34 -5.33 2.67
C THR A 445 17.30 -4.95 1.53
N THR A 446 17.38 -3.65 1.20
CA THR A 446 18.19 -3.13 0.08
C THR A 446 18.97 -1.88 0.46
N GLY A 447 20.18 -1.76 -0.09
CA GLY A 447 20.96 -0.52 -0.05
C GLY A 447 20.50 0.52 -1.10
N ARG A 448 21.12 1.71 -1.07
CA ARG A 448 20.94 2.80 -2.06
C ARG A 448 21.18 2.32 -3.49
N ASP A 449 22.20 1.49 -3.70
CA ASP A 449 22.75 1.15 -5.01
C ASP A 449 22.12 -0.11 -5.61
N HIS A 450 20.84 -0.37 -5.28
CA HIS A 450 20.06 -1.54 -5.71
C HIS A 450 20.79 -2.88 -5.46
N GLN A 451 21.16 -3.09 -4.20
CA GLN A 451 21.89 -4.25 -3.71
C GLN A 451 21.11 -4.95 -2.61
N ILE A 452 21.15 -6.28 -2.61
CA ILE A 452 20.50 -7.16 -1.63
C ILE A 452 21.53 -8.05 -0.95
N ARG A 453 21.15 -8.76 0.12
CA ARG A 453 21.95 -9.85 0.70
C ARG A 453 21.39 -11.20 0.29
N ILE A 454 22.26 -12.19 0.16
CA ILE A 454 21.92 -13.53 -0.32
C ILE A 454 22.59 -14.62 0.52
N GLN A 455 21.98 -15.81 0.55
CA GLN A 455 22.53 -17.01 1.16
C GLN A 455 22.47 -18.18 0.16
N PHE A 456 23.62 -18.78 -0.14
CA PHE A 456 23.74 -19.93 -1.05
C PHE A 456 23.33 -21.24 -0.37
N ALA A 457 22.87 -22.21 -1.19
CA ALA A 457 22.40 -23.50 -0.71
C ALA A 457 23.45 -24.37 0.02
N TRP A 458 24.74 -24.14 -0.22
CA TRP A 458 25.85 -24.89 0.37
C TRP A 458 26.43 -24.26 1.64
N GLN A 459 26.00 -23.06 2.04
CA GLN A 459 26.40 -22.46 3.32
C GLN A 459 25.78 -23.25 4.49
N ARG A 460 26.44 -23.20 5.67
CA ARG A 460 26.07 -23.98 6.86
C ARG A 460 26.01 -23.11 8.12
N GLY A 461 25.09 -23.42 9.04
CA GLY A 461 24.88 -22.64 10.25
C GLY A 461 23.47 -22.80 10.81
N ALA A 462 23.08 -21.87 11.68
CA ALA A 462 21.81 -21.93 12.42
C ALA A 462 20.54 -21.95 11.53
N ALA A 463 20.60 -21.34 10.35
CA ALA A 463 19.48 -21.27 9.40
C ALA A 463 19.96 -21.49 7.96
N ALA A 464 20.67 -22.60 7.74
CA ALA A 464 21.08 -23.04 6.41
C ALA A 464 19.87 -23.32 5.49
N ASN A 465 20.02 -23.03 4.20
CA ASN A 465 19.03 -23.37 3.19
C ASN A 465 18.84 -24.90 3.10
N PRO A 466 17.66 -25.39 2.67
CA PRO A 466 17.45 -26.82 2.41
C PRO A 466 18.51 -27.38 1.44
N GLY A 467 19.24 -28.41 1.89
CA GLY A 467 20.37 -29.00 1.16
C GLY A 467 21.75 -28.68 1.74
N GLY A 468 21.87 -27.67 2.60
CA GLY A 468 23.09 -27.43 3.39
C GLY A 468 23.34 -28.53 4.42
N MET A 469 24.60 -28.96 4.57
CA MET A 469 24.97 -29.96 5.58
C MET A 469 25.16 -29.31 6.96
N ALA A 470 24.54 -29.90 7.99
CA ALA A 470 24.82 -29.54 9.37
C ALA A 470 26.21 -30.04 9.81
N HIS A 471 26.96 -29.22 10.54
CA HIS A 471 28.27 -29.57 11.10
C HIS A 471 28.22 -29.61 12.65
N ASN A 472 29.14 -30.33 13.28
CA ASN A 472 29.12 -30.59 14.72
C ASN A 472 29.85 -29.52 15.57
N THR A 473 30.53 -28.54 14.96
CA THR A 473 31.28 -27.49 15.66
C THR A 473 30.63 -26.10 15.62
N ASP A 474 29.67 -25.86 14.72
CA ASP A 474 29.09 -24.52 14.47
C ASP A 474 27.68 -24.37 15.05
N GLN A 475 27.56 -23.76 16.23
CA GLN A 475 26.29 -23.14 16.67
C GLN A 475 26.07 -21.74 16.05
N GLN A 476 27.09 -21.19 15.38
CA GLN A 476 27.03 -19.87 14.72
C GLN A 476 27.12 -20.02 13.19
N GLY A 477 28.23 -20.56 12.67
CA GLY A 477 28.40 -20.85 11.23
C GLY A 477 28.35 -19.62 10.32
N ASN A 478 28.23 -19.87 9.02
CA ASN A 478 28.19 -18.83 7.97
C ASN A 478 26.83 -18.71 7.26
N ALA A 479 25.81 -19.45 7.71
CA ALA A 479 24.42 -19.35 7.26
C ALA A 479 23.46 -18.94 8.40
N PRO A 480 23.44 -17.65 8.81
CA PRO A 480 22.53 -17.17 9.84
C PRO A 480 21.10 -16.91 9.31
N GLY A 481 20.86 -16.98 7.99
CA GLY A 481 19.53 -16.88 7.38
C GLY A 481 18.87 -15.49 7.45
N ASN A 482 19.65 -14.46 7.80
CA ASN A 482 19.17 -13.09 8.05
C ASN A 482 20.12 -12.05 7.42
N GLU A 483 20.02 -10.79 7.83
CA GLU A 483 20.86 -9.70 7.34
C GLU A 483 22.36 -9.87 7.59
N ALA A 484 22.80 -10.77 8.49
CA ALA A 484 24.21 -11.08 8.70
C ALA A 484 24.78 -12.13 7.71
N SER A 485 23.98 -12.61 6.75
CA SER A 485 24.45 -13.56 5.73
C SER A 485 25.00 -12.84 4.49
N GLY A 486 26.21 -13.21 4.10
CA GLY A 486 26.83 -12.76 2.86
C GLY A 486 27.14 -11.26 2.78
N THR A 487 27.55 -10.82 1.60
CA THR A 487 27.84 -9.42 1.30
C THR A 487 26.71 -8.77 0.49
N TRP A 488 26.81 -7.47 0.23
CA TRP A 488 25.89 -6.73 -0.63
C TRP A 488 26.13 -7.08 -2.10
N VAL A 489 25.13 -7.72 -2.71
CA VAL A 489 25.16 -8.20 -4.10
C VAL A 489 24.28 -7.31 -4.97
N ARG A 490 24.82 -6.83 -6.09
CA ARG A 490 24.07 -6.03 -7.08
C ARG A 490 23.02 -6.89 -7.76
N VAL A 491 21.91 -6.27 -8.15
CA VAL A 491 20.86 -6.88 -8.99
C VAL A 491 20.91 -6.29 -10.39
N ALA A 492 20.95 -7.15 -11.40
CA ALA A 492 20.84 -6.75 -12.80
C ALA A 492 19.39 -6.43 -13.17
N GLU A 493 19.22 -5.38 -13.95
CA GLU A 493 17.92 -4.86 -14.39
C GLU A 493 17.77 -4.94 -15.90
N ALA A 494 16.53 -5.09 -16.38
CA ALA A 494 16.24 -5.17 -17.82
C ALA A 494 16.56 -3.86 -18.56
N LEU A 495 16.51 -2.72 -17.86
CA LEU A 495 16.87 -1.41 -18.37
C LEU A 495 17.48 -0.56 -17.23
N ALA A 496 18.69 -0.05 -17.39
CA ALA A 496 19.33 0.80 -16.38
C ALA A 496 20.13 1.94 -17.00
N GLY A 497 19.98 3.14 -16.44
CA GLY A 497 20.71 4.34 -16.83
C GLY A 497 20.72 5.40 -15.72
N PRO A 498 21.34 6.58 -15.95
CA PRO A 498 21.51 7.60 -14.92
C PRO A 498 20.17 8.16 -14.38
N ASN A 499 19.67 7.60 -13.29
CA ASN A 499 18.38 7.91 -12.67
C ASN A 499 17.15 7.63 -13.58
N TRP A 500 17.23 6.59 -14.42
CA TRP A 500 16.09 6.04 -15.18
C TRP A 500 16.31 4.56 -15.48
N GLY A 501 15.24 3.77 -15.61
CA GLY A 501 15.32 2.33 -15.85
C GLY A 501 14.13 1.56 -15.28
N SER A 502 14.26 0.23 -15.22
CA SER A 502 13.45 -0.66 -14.39
C SER A 502 14.05 -0.80 -12.99
N GLN A 503 13.22 -1.15 -12.01
CA GLN A 503 13.65 -1.42 -10.64
C GLN A 503 12.69 -2.41 -9.96
N PHE A 504 13.12 -3.66 -9.83
CA PHE A 504 12.36 -4.80 -9.35
C PHE A 504 13.13 -5.53 -8.24
N THR A 505 13.32 -4.84 -7.11
CA THR A 505 14.09 -5.37 -5.96
C THR A 505 13.56 -6.73 -5.53
N PRO A 506 14.40 -7.80 -5.56
CA PRO A 506 14.03 -9.11 -5.04
C PRO A 506 13.64 -9.02 -3.55
N ARG A 507 12.63 -9.77 -3.15
CA ARG A 507 12.10 -9.78 -1.77
C ARG A 507 12.80 -10.84 -0.93
N VAL A 508 12.80 -10.69 0.38
CA VAL A 508 13.30 -11.72 1.30
C VAL A 508 12.53 -13.02 1.07
N GLY A 509 13.25 -14.14 0.94
CA GLY A 509 12.69 -15.45 0.58
C GLY A 509 12.65 -15.76 -0.92
N THR A 510 12.77 -14.78 -1.82
CA THR A 510 12.84 -15.05 -3.27
C THR A 510 14.11 -15.83 -3.63
N GLU A 511 14.01 -16.80 -4.54
CA GLU A 511 15.18 -17.45 -5.14
C GLU A 511 15.73 -16.62 -6.30
N VAL A 512 17.04 -16.38 -6.31
CA VAL A 512 17.75 -15.61 -7.34
C VAL A 512 18.83 -16.43 -8.02
N LEU A 513 19.01 -16.20 -9.32
CA LEU A 513 20.13 -16.71 -10.09
C LEU A 513 21.30 -15.73 -9.96
N VAL A 514 22.44 -16.24 -9.50
CA VAL A 514 23.67 -15.51 -9.22
C VAL A 514 24.75 -15.95 -10.20
N ASP A 515 25.25 -15.02 -11.00
CA ASP A 515 26.45 -15.21 -11.82
C ASP A 515 27.66 -14.57 -11.12
N PHE A 516 28.87 -14.86 -11.60
CA PHE A 516 30.13 -14.45 -10.96
C PHE A 516 31.02 -13.71 -11.95
N ILE A 517 31.39 -12.46 -11.63
CA ILE A 517 32.22 -11.64 -12.52
C ILE A 517 33.60 -12.30 -12.70
N GLU A 518 33.95 -12.61 -13.95
CA GLU A 518 35.15 -13.39 -14.33
C GLU A 518 35.17 -14.83 -13.76
N GLY A 519 34.03 -15.35 -13.31
CA GLY A 519 33.94 -16.61 -12.59
C GLY A 519 34.50 -16.56 -11.17
N ASP A 520 34.77 -15.38 -10.60
CA ASP A 520 35.33 -15.23 -9.26
C ASP A 520 34.23 -15.36 -8.19
N MET A 521 34.31 -16.39 -7.34
CA MET A 521 33.31 -16.64 -6.28
C MET A 521 33.13 -15.47 -5.31
N ASP A 522 34.14 -14.60 -5.16
CA ASP A 522 34.07 -13.39 -4.32
C ASP A 522 33.30 -12.23 -4.99
N ARG A 523 32.78 -12.42 -6.22
CA ARG A 523 32.11 -11.40 -7.03
C ARG A 523 30.73 -11.81 -7.56
N PRO A 524 29.78 -12.14 -6.68
CA PRO A 524 28.41 -12.43 -7.09
C PRO A 524 27.72 -11.21 -7.74
N LEU A 525 26.87 -11.49 -8.72
CA LEU A 525 25.91 -10.58 -9.35
C LEU A 525 24.59 -11.33 -9.52
N VAL A 526 23.49 -10.81 -9.00
CA VAL A 526 22.17 -11.38 -9.29
C VAL A 526 21.77 -11.00 -10.71
N VAL A 527 21.52 -12.01 -11.55
CA VAL A 527 21.21 -11.84 -12.99
C VAL A 527 19.76 -12.16 -13.33
N ALA A 528 19.04 -12.90 -12.48
CA ALA A 528 17.60 -13.16 -12.62
C ALA A 528 16.94 -13.50 -11.27
N GLN A 529 15.62 -13.40 -11.23
CA GLN A 529 14.75 -13.97 -10.18
C GLN A 529 14.09 -15.24 -10.71
N LEU A 530 13.89 -16.24 -9.86
CA LEU A 530 13.34 -17.54 -10.22
C LEU A 530 12.03 -17.81 -9.46
N TYR A 531 11.07 -18.41 -10.16
CA TYR A 531 9.89 -19.02 -9.54
C TYR A 531 10.26 -20.41 -9.01
N THR A 532 9.65 -20.80 -7.90
CA THR A 532 10.00 -22.03 -7.15
C THR A 532 8.75 -22.91 -6.95
N GLY A 533 8.89 -24.02 -6.23
CA GLY A 533 7.73 -24.83 -5.81
C GLY A 533 6.82 -24.13 -4.79
N SER A 534 7.35 -23.17 -4.02
CA SER A 534 6.57 -22.30 -3.12
C SER A 534 6.09 -21.02 -3.82
N ASP A 535 6.87 -20.51 -4.77
CA ASP A 535 6.65 -19.23 -5.45
C ASP A 535 6.17 -19.49 -6.88
N THR A 536 4.87 -19.72 -7.05
CA THR A 536 4.28 -19.98 -8.37
C THR A 536 4.18 -18.70 -9.22
N PRO A 537 4.33 -18.79 -10.56
CA PRO A 537 4.04 -17.67 -11.45
C PRO A 537 2.60 -17.12 -11.28
N PRO A 538 2.36 -15.80 -11.33
CA PRO A 538 1.05 -15.20 -11.06
C PRO A 538 -0.05 -15.60 -12.06
N TYR A 539 0.35 -16.05 -13.25
CA TYR A 539 -0.53 -16.54 -14.31
C TYR A 539 -0.17 -17.98 -14.74
N ALA A 540 0.25 -18.82 -13.78
CA ALA A 540 0.62 -20.20 -14.05
C ALA A 540 -0.49 -20.98 -14.79
N ALA A 541 -0.09 -21.66 -15.85
CA ALA A 541 -0.98 -22.43 -16.72
C ALA A 541 -0.21 -23.56 -17.40
N GLY A 542 -0.85 -24.72 -17.60
CA GLY A 542 -0.24 -25.85 -18.30
C GLY A 542 -0.86 -27.18 -17.89
N VAL A 543 -0.04 -28.24 -17.93
CA VAL A 543 -0.39 -29.55 -17.36
C VAL A 543 -0.56 -29.40 -15.85
N ASP A 544 -1.59 -30.04 -15.30
CA ASP A 544 -1.93 -30.10 -13.86
C ASP A 544 -2.13 -28.73 -13.16
N SER A 545 -2.41 -27.65 -13.89
CA SER A 545 -2.60 -26.32 -13.31
C SER A 545 -4.07 -25.92 -13.04
N ASP A 546 -5.04 -26.77 -13.37
CA ASP A 546 -6.49 -26.57 -13.22
C ASP A 546 -7.09 -25.28 -13.84
N VAL A 547 -6.36 -24.55 -14.71
CA VAL A 547 -6.83 -23.30 -15.34
C VAL A 547 -7.41 -23.50 -16.72
N ASN A 548 -8.39 -22.67 -17.07
CA ASN A 548 -9.16 -22.79 -18.31
C ASN A 548 -8.51 -22.13 -19.56
N HIS A 549 -7.19 -22.03 -19.61
CA HIS A 549 -6.46 -21.50 -20.76
C HIS A 549 -5.05 -22.11 -20.90
N ALA A 550 -4.53 -22.18 -22.12
CA ALA A 550 -3.25 -22.82 -22.43
C ALA A 550 -2.04 -21.85 -22.34
N GLY A 551 -1.94 -21.08 -21.25
CA GLY A 551 -0.81 -20.15 -21.05
C GLY A 551 -0.85 -18.83 -21.85
N VAL A 552 -1.99 -18.50 -22.46
CA VAL A 552 -2.21 -17.25 -23.22
C VAL A 552 -2.28 -15.95 -22.40
N ILE A 553 -2.00 -15.99 -21.09
CA ILE A 553 -2.06 -14.82 -20.20
C ILE A 553 -0.66 -14.44 -19.77
N SER A 554 -0.31 -13.17 -19.91
CA SER A 554 0.99 -12.61 -19.52
C SER A 554 0.83 -11.23 -18.86
N GLY A 555 1.92 -10.66 -18.33
CA GLY A 555 1.96 -9.30 -17.79
C GLY A 555 2.68 -9.22 -16.44
N ILE A 556 2.34 -8.21 -15.65
CA ILE A 556 2.97 -7.90 -14.37
C ILE A 556 1.93 -8.05 -13.24
N HIS A 557 2.30 -8.70 -12.15
CA HIS A 557 1.54 -8.69 -10.90
C HIS A 557 2.52 -8.39 -9.76
N SER A 558 2.30 -7.29 -9.04
CA SER A 558 3.11 -6.92 -7.88
C SER A 558 2.23 -6.81 -6.63
N HIS A 559 2.76 -7.27 -5.51
CA HIS A 559 2.15 -7.03 -4.19
C HIS A 559 2.59 -5.67 -3.64
N ASN A 560 1.79 -5.10 -2.74
CA ASN A 560 2.24 -3.92 -1.98
C ASN A 560 3.48 -4.25 -1.12
N PHE A 561 4.20 -3.24 -0.66
CA PHE A 561 5.45 -3.43 0.10
C PHE A 561 5.20 -3.96 1.53
N ASP A 562 4.04 -3.68 2.10
CA ASP A 562 3.54 -4.22 3.38
C ASP A 562 2.83 -5.58 3.25
N GLY A 563 2.77 -6.14 2.03
CA GLY A 563 2.03 -7.37 1.70
C GLY A 563 0.52 -7.18 1.45
N GLY A 564 -0.05 -5.99 1.68
CA GLY A 564 -1.47 -5.68 1.55
C GLY A 564 -1.87 -5.16 0.16
N GLY A 565 -2.45 -6.02 -0.68
CA GLY A 565 -2.99 -5.63 -1.99
C GLY A 565 -2.02 -5.81 -3.16
N TYR A 566 -2.37 -5.26 -4.33
CA TYR A 566 -1.66 -5.51 -5.58
C TYR A 566 -1.77 -4.36 -6.60
N ASN A 567 -0.81 -4.32 -7.54
CA ASN A 567 -0.97 -3.67 -8.83
C ASN A 567 -0.78 -4.73 -9.94
N GLN A 568 -1.54 -4.60 -11.02
CA GLN A 568 -1.62 -5.63 -12.04
C GLN A 568 -1.75 -5.06 -13.46
N TRP A 569 -0.93 -5.58 -14.37
CA TRP A 569 -1.13 -5.51 -15.80
C TRP A 569 -1.33 -6.94 -16.34
N VAL A 570 -2.41 -7.16 -17.07
CA VAL A 570 -2.73 -8.42 -17.74
C VAL A 570 -2.86 -8.18 -19.24
N ILE A 571 -2.18 -9.01 -20.03
CA ILE A 571 -2.41 -9.22 -21.46
C ILE A 571 -3.00 -10.63 -21.62
N ASP A 572 -4.06 -10.78 -22.41
CA ASP A 572 -4.66 -12.08 -22.72
C ASP A 572 -4.74 -12.22 -24.24
N ASP A 573 -3.91 -13.12 -24.78
CA ASP A 573 -3.76 -13.43 -26.20
C ASP A 573 -4.67 -14.61 -26.63
N THR A 574 -5.75 -14.88 -25.90
CA THR A 574 -6.77 -15.87 -26.32
C THR A 574 -7.26 -15.55 -27.74
N PRO A 575 -7.17 -16.50 -28.69
CA PRO A 575 -7.56 -16.26 -30.09
C PRO A 575 -8.99 -15.70 -30.23
N GLY A 576 -9.10 -14.54 -30.89
CA GLY A 576 -10.38 -13.84 -31.09
C GLY A 576 -10.95 -13.16 -29.84
N GLN A 577 -10.22 -13.17 -28.72
CA GLN A 577 -10.65 -12.63 -27.42
C GLN A 577 -9.55 -11.75 -26.78
N LEU A 578 -8.81 -11.01 -27.61
CA LEU A 578 -7.70 -10.16 -27.16
C LEU A 578 -8.20 -9.10 -26.17
N ARG A 579 -7.50 -8.97 -25.03
CA ARG A 579 -7.74 -7.90 -24.06
C ARG A 579 -6.46 -7.49 -23.33
N THR A 580 -6.48 -6.28 -22.79
CA THR A 580 -5.54 -5.82 -21.77
C THR A 580 -6.30 -5.24 -20.58
N ARG A 581 -5.76 -5.45 -19.36
CA ARG A 581 -6.29 -4.86 -18.12
C ARG A 581 -5.15 -4.24 -17.33
N LEU A 582 -5.31 -2.98 -16.94
CA LEU A 582 -4.55 -2.33 -15.88
C LEU A 582 -5.46 -2.25 -14.65
N ALA A 583 -5.00 -2.73 -13.49
CA ALA A 583 -5.79 -2.77 -12.27
C ALA A 583 -4.94 -2.54 -11.02
N THR A 584 -5.55 -1.99 -9.97
CA THR A 584 -4.99 -1.88 -8.63
C THR A 584 -6.03 -2.31 -7.59
N SER A 585 -5.61 -2.88 -6.47
CA SER A 585 -6.51 -3.21 -5.36
C SER A 585 -7.18 -1.96 -4.78
N SER A 586 -6.53 -0.80 -4.87
CA SER A 586 -7.02 0.48 -4.35
C SER A 586 -8.34 0.87 -5.01
N ALA A 587 -9.42 0.82 -4.23
CA ALA A 587 -10.80 1.00 -4.67
C ALA A 587 -11.22 0.12 -5.87
N ALA A 588 -10.64 -1.08 -6.01
CA ALA A 588 -10.87 -2.00 -7.13
C ALA A 588 -10.79 -1.32 -8.52
N THR A 589 -9.87 -0.35 -8.65
CA THR A 589 -9.77 0.53 -9.82
C THR A 589 -9.12 -0.20 -10.99
N GLN A 590 -9.77 -0.18 -12.16
CA GLN A 590 -9.28 -0.85 -13.37
C GLN A 590 -9.67 -0.13 -14.66
N LEU A 591 -8.74 -0.15 -15.63
CA LEU A 591 -8.98 0.11 -17.05
C LEU A 591 -8.89 -1.21 -17.80
N ASN A 592 -9.96 -1.58 -18.50
CA ASN A 592 -10.04 -2.78 -19.31
C ASN A 592 -10.28 -2.39 -20.78
N LEU A 593 -9.57 -3.03 -21.71
CA LEU A 593 -9.66 -2.78 -23.15
C LEU A 593 -9.80 -4.13 -23.89
N GLY A 594 -10.61 -4.16 -24.95
CA GLY A 594 -10.80 -5.33 -25.82
C GLY A 594 -11.96 -6.23 -25.39
N TYR A 595 -11.72 -7.53 -25.31
CA TYR A 595 -12.72 -8.55 -24.94
C TYR A 595 -12.83 -8.69 -23.42
N LEU A 596 -13.83 -8.05 -22.82
CA LEU A 596 -13.97 -7.95 -21.36
C LEU A 596 -14.46 -9.27 -20.77
N VAL A 597 -13.66 -9.90 -19.91
CA VAL A 597 -14.06 -11.06 -19.08
C VAL A 597 -13.77 -10.77 -17.60
N GLN A 598 -14.53 -11.38 -16.71
CA GLN A 598 -14.21 -11.39 -15.28
C GLN A 598 -12.86 -12.07 -15.05
N GLN A 599 -12.03 -11.55 -14.15
CA GLN A 599 -10.79 -12.20 -13.70
C GLN A 599 -10.47 -11.72 -12.29
N GLY A 600 -10.22 -12.65 -11.36
CA GLY A 600 -9.73 -12.32 -10.03
C GLY A 600 -8.32 -11.71 -10.08
N PRO A 601 -7.82 -11.14 -8.96
CA PRO A 601 -6.49 -10.55 -8.94
C PRO A 601 -5.36 -11.59 -8.88
N ASN A 602 -5.57 -12.66 -8.11
CA ASN A 602 -4.57 -13.70 -7.82
C ASN A 602 -4.93 -15.01 -8.55
N THR A 603 -5.36 -14.91 -9.82
CA THR A 603 -5.75 -16.09 -10.59
C THR A 603 -5.52 -15.92 -12.09
N ALA A 604 -5.06 -16.99 -12.72
CA ALA A 604 -5.03 -17.12 -14.18
C ALA A 604 -6.42 -17.47 -14.78
N GLN A 605 -7.39 -17.88 -13.94
CA GLN A 605 -8.72 -18.29 -14.42
C GLN A 605 -9.45 -17.17 -15.17
N ARG A 606 -9.90 -17.48 -16.40
CA ARG A 606 -10.75 -16.60 -17.21
C ARG A 606 -12.21 -16.80 -16.79
N GLY A 607 -12.87 -15.76 -16.30
CA GLY A 607 -14.27 -15.80 -15.91
C GLY A 607 -15.23 -15.49 -17.06
N SER A 608 -16.49 -15.22 -16.72
CA SER A 608 -17.55 -14.94 -17.69
C SER A 608 -17.29 -13.69 -18.53
N TYR A 609 -17.77 -13.71 -19.78
CA TYR A 609 -17.83 -12.55 -20.66
C TYR A 609 -18.69 -11.42 -20.05
N ARG A 610 -18.19 -10.19 -20.16
CA ARG A 610 -18.80 -8.97 -19.61
C ARG A 610 -19.13 -7.92 -20.67
N GLY A 611 -18.52 -7.98 -21.86
CA GLY A 611 -18.72 -7.01 -22.95
C GLY A 611 -17.48 -6.85 -23.83
N SER A 612 -17.53 -5.92 -24.78
CA SER A 612 -16.41 -5.59 -25.66
C SER A 612 -16.29 -4.08 -25.82
N GLY A 613 -15.05 -3.56 -25.91
CA GLY A 613 -14.77 -2.12 -26.00
C GLY A 613 -13.80 -1.68 -24.91
N PHE A 614 -14.16 -0.67 -24.13
CA PHE A 614 -13.43 -0.27 -22.93
C PHE A 614 -14.34 -0.20 -21.70
N GLU A 615 -13.78 -0.47 -20.53
CA GLU A 615 -14.41 -0.22 -19.23
C GLU A 615 -13.40 0.49 -18.32
N LEU A 616 -13.74 1.70 -17.88
CA LEU A 616 -13.13 2.33 -16.70
C LEU A 616 -14.05 2.04 -15.50
N ARG A 617 -13.50 1.43 -14.45
CA ARG A 617 -14.22 1.11 -13.21
C ARG A 617 -13.39 1.52 -12.00
N THR A 618 -14.05 2.06 -10.98
CA THR A 618 -13.56 2.15 -9.61
C THR A 618 -14.76 2.07 -8.66
N ASP A 619 -14.54 1.63 -7.43
CA ASP A 619 -15.52 1.68 -6.35
C ASP A 619 -15.41 3.00 -5.54
N ALA A 620 -14.52 3.92 -5.96
CA ALA A 620 -14.39 5.29 -5.45
C ALA A 620 -14.86 6.33 -6.50
N TRP A 621 -14.35 7.57 -6.44
CA TRP A 621 -14.74 8.66 -7.34
C TRP A 621 -14.13 8.54 -8.74
N THR A 622 -14.87 8.99 -9.76
CA THR A 622 -14.37 9.14 -11.15
C THR A 622 -14.59 10.58 -11.59
N VAL A 623 -13.58 11.17 -12.25
CA VAL A 623 -13.66 12.50 -12.86
C VAL A 623 -13.22 12.41 -14.31
N LEU A 624 -14.06 12.90 -15.24
CA LEU A 624 -13.71 13.14 -16.63
C LEU A 624 -13.53 14.65 -16.83
N ARG A 625 -12.29 15.10 -17.03
CA ARG A 625 -11.96 16.53 -17.17
C ARG A 625 -11.09 16.76 -18.40
N GLY A 626 -11.55 17.63 -19.29
CA GLY A 626 -10.74 18.22 -20.36
C GLY A 626 -10.72 19.73 -20.17
N GLY A 627 -9.54 20.31 -19.87
CA GLY A 627 -9.41 21.75 -19.62
C GLY A 627 -9.74 22.63 -20.83
N GLU A 628 -9.60 22.08 -22.04
CA GLU A 628 -9.97 22.69 -23.32
C GLU A 628 -11.36 22.19 -23.83
N GLY A 629 -12.11 21.47 -22.99
CA GLY A 629 -13.42 20.89 -23.30
C GLY A 629 -13.46 19.36 -23.48
N VAL A 630 -14.67 18.83 -23.65
CA VAL A 630 -14.99 17.39 -23.72
C VAL A 630 -16.06 17.14 -24.80
N LEU A 631 -15.81 16.15 -25.67
CA LEU A 631 -16.78 15.63 -26.64
C LEU A 631 -17.26 14.24 -26.20
N ILE A 632 -18.57 14.07 -26.07
CA ILE A 632 -19.22 12.78 -25.82
C ILE A 632 -20.14 12.51 -27.02
N SER A 633 -19.71 11.62 -27.93
CA SER A 633 -20.50 11.27 -29.12
C SER A 633 -20.63 9.76 -29.28
N THR A 634 -21.77 9.34 -29.85
CA THR A 634 -22.02 7.97 -30.33
C THR A 634 -22.01 7.86 -31.86
N THR A 635 -21.70 8.97 -32.56
CA THR A 635 -21.59 8.99 -34.02
C THR A 635 -20.36 8.22 -34.48
N ALA A 636 -20.58 7.20 -35.31
CA ALA A 636 -19.52 6.34 -35.81
C ALA A 636 -18.64 7.08 -36.84
N ARG A 637 -17.33 7.14 -36.56
CA ARG A 637 -16.31 7.56 -37.52
C ARG A 637 -15.87 6.36 -38.36
N ALA A 638 -15.71 6.54 -39.66
CA ALA A 638 -15.23 5.49 -40.56
C ALA A 638 -13.80 5.06 -40.17
N GLN A 639 -13.52 3.76 -40.20
CA GLN A 639 -12.18 3.21 -39.95
C GLN A 639 -11.43 3.02 -41.28
N THR A 640 -10.14 3.33 -41.27
CA THR A 640 -9.23 3.07 -42.40
C THR A 640 -7.98 2.35 -41.89
N GLY A 641 -7.96 1.03 -42.07
CA GLY A 641 -6.94 0.17 -41.47
C GLY A 641 -7.07 0.11 -39.94
N ALA A 642 -5.97 0.28 -39.22
CA ALA A 642 -5.95 0.29 -37.75
C ALA A 642 -6.34 1.65 -37.13
N GLY A 643 -6.68 2.66 -37.94
CA GLY A 643 -6.99 4.01 -37.50
C GLY A 643 -8.46 4.40 -37.69
N ILE A 644 -8.91 5.36 -36.89
CA ILE A 644 -10.16 6.10 -37.08
C ILE A 644 -9.87 7.26 -38.04
N ALA A 645 -10.75 7.52 -39.02
CA ALA A 645 -10.66 8.70 -39.87
C ALA A 645 -11.11 9.96 -39.11
N SER A 646 -10.36 11.05 -39.30
CA SER A 646 -10.51 12.38 -38.67
C SER A 646 -9.89 12.53 -37.27
N THR A 647 -10.08 13.70 -36.66
CA THR A 647 -9.44 14.14 -35.40
C THR A 647 -10.25 13.73 -34.17
N GLN A 648 -9.65 13.82 -32.98
CA GLN A 648 -10.31 13.50 -31.71
C GLN A 648 -11.53 14.41 -31.40
N LEU A 649 -11.55 15.64 -31.95
CA LEU A 649 -12.61 16.63 -31.76
C LEU A 649 -13.39 16.93 -33.05
N ASP A 650 -13.43 15.98 -34.00
CA ASP A 650 -14.32 16.11 -35.16
C ASP A 650 -15.78 16.17 -34.69
N THR A 651 -16.39 17.33 -34.93
CA THR A 651 -17.73 17.72 -34.49
C THR A 651 -18.67 18.00 -35.65
N THR A 652 -18.35 17.51 -36.87
CA THR A 652 -19.07 17.82 -38.12
C THR A 652 -20.59 17.65 -38.00
N GLU A 653 -21.07 16.56 -37.40
CA GLU A 653 -22.48 16.25 -37.22
C GLU A 653 -23.14 17.12 -36.14
N ALA A 654 -22.46 17.32 -35.00
CA ALA A 654 -22.92 18.22 -33.94
C ALA A 654 -23.07 19.66 -34.47
N LEU A 655 -22.10 20.12 -35.24
CA LEU A 655 -22.11 21.44 -35.89
C LEU A 655 -23.27 21.57 -36.90
N ALA A 656 -23.55 20.52 -37.67
CA ALA A 656 -24.69 20.49 -38.60
C ALA A 656 -26.03 20.53 -37.85
N GLN A 657 -26.19 19.77 -36.77
CA GLN A 657 -27.38 19.78 -35.92
C GLN A 657 -27.61 21.16 -35.28
N LEU A 658 -26.57 21.78 -34.73
CA LEU A 658 -26.63 23.13 -34.14
C LEU A 658 -27.00 24.19 -35.18
N LYS A 659 -26.42 24.15 -36.39
CA LYS A 659 -26.78 25.04 -37.51
C LYS A 659 -28.25 24.86 -37.92
N GLY A 660 -28.74 23.62 -37.98
CA GLY A 660 -30.16 23.33 -38.23
C GLY A 660 -31.11 23.88 -37.13
N ALA A 661 -30.69 23.82 -35.87
CA ALA A 661 -31.44 24.41 -34.76
C ALA A 661 -31.46 25.95 -34.82
N ALA A 662 -30.40 26.60 -35.29
CA ALA A 662 -30.32 28.05 -35.43
C ALA A 662 -31.23 28.60 -36.53
N GLU A 663 -31.30 27.92 -37.69
CA GLU A 663 -32.23 28.32 -38.78
C GLU A 663 -33.70 28.12 -38.40
N LEU A 664 -34.05 27.04 -37.67
CA LEU A 664 -35.40 26.88 -37.13
C LEU A 664 -35.75 28.04 -36.19
N ASN A 665 -34.89 28.34 -35.21
CA ASN A 665 -35.09 29.42 -34.26
C ASN A 665 -35.29 30.76 -34.98
N LYS A 666 -34.47 31.07 -36.00
CA LYS A 666 -34.63 32.25 -36.85
C LYS A 666 -36.00 32.30 -37.55
N SER A 667 -36.46 31.21 -38.16
CA SER A 667 -37.76 31.20 -38.86
C SER A 667 -38.95 31.43 -37.93
N LEU A 668 -38.93 30.84 -36.72
CA LEU A 668 -39.97 31.02 -35.71
C LEU A 668 -39.92 32.42 -35.07
N ALA A 669 -38.72 32.99 -34.89
CA ALA A 669 -38.53 34.36 -34.42
C ALA A 669 -39.15 35.39 -35.38
N GLU A 670 -38.92 35.23 -36.69
CA GLU A 670 -39.48 36.10 -37.72
C GLU A 670 -41.02 36.01 -37.76
N ALA A 671 -41.58 34.80 -37.64
CA ALA A 671 -43.03 34.58 -37.55
C ALA A 671 -43.64 35.18 -36.27
N ALA A 672 -42.99 35.02 -35.12
CA ALA A 672 -43.41 35.62 -33.85
C ALA A 672 -43.39 37.15 -33.91
N GLN A 673 -42.32 37.74 -34.48
CA GLN A 673 -42.16 39.19 -34.60
C GLN A 673 -43.24 39.82 -35.49
N GLN A 674 -43.64 39.16 -36.58
CA GLN A 674 -44.74 39.62 -37.44
C GLN A 674 -46.09 39.69 -36.72
N GLN A 675 -46.29 38.85 -35.70
CA GLN A 675 -47.50 38.79 -34.88
C GLN A 675 -47.33 39.52 -33.53
N THR A 676 -46.28 40.32 -33.36
CA THR A 676 -45.93 41.02 -32.10
C THR A 676 -45.81 40.10 -30.87
N ALA A 677 -45.53 38.82 -31.08
CA ALA A 677 -45.28 37.87 -30.00
C ALA A 677 -43.86 38.04 -29.43
N LEU A 678 -43.69 37.67 -28.15
CA LEU A 678 -42.44 37.83 -27.41
C LEU A 678 -41.33 36.91 -27.95
N PHE A 679 -40.14 37.48 -28.19
CA PHE A 679 -38.95 36.76 -28.62
C PHE A 679 -37.66 37.44 -28.08
N SER A 680 -36.59 36.68 -27.83
CA SER A 680 -35.31 37.19 -27.31
C SER A 680 -34.21 37.16 -28.38
N GLN A 681 -33.71 38.34 -28.75
CA GLN A 681 -32.57 38.47 -29.67
C GLN A 681 -31.24 38.05 -29.01
N ASP A 682 -31.07 38.30 -27.71
CA ASP A 682 -29.85 37.93 -26.97
C ASP A 682 -29.68 36.40 -26.93
N ALA A 683 -30.78 35.67 -26.75
CA ALA A 683 -30.79 34.21 -26.87
C ALA A 683 -30.43 33.75 -28.28
N LYS A 684 -30.99 34.39 -29.32
CA LYS A 684 -30.61 34.08 -30.72
C LYS A 684 -29.11 34.28 -30.97
N GLN A 685 -28.51 35.34 -30.41
CA GLN A 685 -27.08 35.61 -30.57
C GLN A 685 -26.22 34.59 -29.83
N ALA A 686 -26.54 34.25 -28.58
CA ALA A 686 -25.79 33.25 -27.80
C ALA A 686 -25.69 31.88 -28.51
N GLN A 687 -26.76 31.47 -29.20
CA GLN A 687 -26.76 30.24 -30.01
C GLN A 687 -25.77 30.31 -31.20
N LEU A 688 -25.62 31.48 -31.84
CA LEU A 688 -24.67 31.68 -32.94
C LEU A 688 -23.23 31.74 -32.44
N ASP A 689 -23.00 32.35 -31.27
CA ASP A 689 -21.68 32.44 -30.66
C ASP A 689 -21.16 31.06 -30.24
N LEU A 690 -22.03 30.18 -29.73
CA LEU A 690 -21.70 28.76 -29.47
C LEU A 690 -21.28 28.03 -30.76
N ILE A 691 -22.01 28.21 -31.86
CA ILE A 691 -21.66 27.62 -33.16
C ILE A 691 -20.28 28.10 -33.60
N LYS A 692 -19.97 29.39 -33.42
CA LYS A 692 -18.66 29.97 -33.76
C LYS A 692 -17.50 29.34 -32.96
N GLN A 693 -17.71 28.95 -31.69
CA GLN A 693 -16.72 28.26 -30.86
C GLN A 693 -16.49 26.78 -31.24
N ILE A 694 -17.41 26.16 -31.99
CA ILE A 694 -17.31 24.76 -32.43
C ILE A 694 -16.87 24.67 -33.89
N ASP A 695 -17.24 25.63 -34.73
CA ASP A 695 -16.94 25.62 -36.17
C ASP A 695 -15.43 25.75 -36.45
N PRO A 696 -14.77 24.73 -37.03
CA PRO A 696 -13.34 24.79 -37.30
C PRO A 696 -12.96 25.77 -38.40
N GLN A 697 -13.91 26.25 -39.21
CA GLN A 697 -13.64 27.36 -40.12
C GLN A 697 -13.58 28.72 -39.39
N GLN A 698 -14.08 28.79 -38.15
CA GLN A 698 -14.15 30.01 -37.32
C GLN A 698 -13.19 29.93 -36.12
N ASP A 699 -13.69 29.87 -34.88
CA ASP A 699 -12.88 29.83 -33.65
C ASP A 699 -12.57 28.40 -33.17
N GLY A 700 -13.28 27.39 -33.69
CA GLY A 700 -13.14 25.96 -33.36
C GLY A 700 -11.88 25.29 -33.92
N LYS A 701 -10.76 26.03 -33.98
CA LYS A 701 -9.48 25.58 -34.55
C LYS A 701 -8.28 26.02 -33.73
N TYR A 702 -7.19 25.28 -33.86
CA TYR A 702 -5.88 25.72 -33.38
C TYR A 702 -5.38 26.89 -34.25
N GLN A 703 -5.06 28.02 -33.60
CA GLN A 703 -4.57 29.23 -34.27
C GLN A 703 -3.03 29.27 -34.40
N ALA A 704 -2.32 28.37 -33.71
CA ALA A 704 -0.87 28.29 -33.65
C ALA A 704 -0.41 26.85 -33.92
N SER A 705 0.89 26.65 -34.18
CA SER A 705 1.47 25.34 -34.41
C SER A 705 1.35 24.43 -33.17
N VAL A 706 0.93 23.18 -33.38
CA VAL A 706 0.81 22.17 -32.33
C VAL A 706 2.04 21.27 -32.40
N GLY A 707 2.82 21.19 -31.31
CA GLY A 707 4.04 20.38 -31.26
C GLY A 707 5.10 20.74 -32.32
N GLY A 708 5.11 21.99 -32.78
CA GLY A 708 6.01 22.47 -33.84
C GLY A 708 5.54 22.19 -35.29
N GLN A 709 4.33 21.67 -35.49
CA GLN A 709 3.72 21.48 -36.82
C GLN A 709 2.56 22.47 -37.05
N GLU A 710 2.34 22.92 -38.29
CA GLU A 710 1.17 23.72 -38.64
C GLU A 710 -0.11 22.94 -38.30
N ALA A 711 -1.11 23.60 -37.73
CA ALA A 711 -2.32 22.95 -37.24
C ALA A 711 -3.38 22.70 -38.33
N LEU A 712 -2.93 22.03 -39.39
CA LEU A 712 -3.70 21.61 -40.55
C LEU A 712 -3.80 20.09 -40.58
N LYS A 713 -4.89 19.56 -41.13
CA LYS A 713 -5.05 18.13 -41.37
C LYS A 713 -4.15 17.69 -42.53
N ALA A 714 -3.72 16.43 -42.50
CA ALA A 714 -3.10 15.81 -43.65
C ALA A 714 -4.16 15.49 -44.72
N SER A 715 -3.78 15.61 -46.00
CA SER A 715 -4.60 15.19 -47.13
C SER A 715 -4.81 13.67 -47.07
N ALA A 716 -6.01 13.19 -47.41
CA ALA A 716 -6.36 11.77 -47.23
C ALA A 716 -5.38 10.82 -47.95
N GLY A 717 -4.67 10.00 -47.18
CA GLY A 717 -3.67 9.05 -47.70
C GLY A 717 -2.27 9.63 -47.96
N GLU A 718 -2.04 10.93 -47.73
CA GLU A 718 -0.75 11.59 -47.93
C GLU A 718 -0.23 12.21 -46.62
N ARG A 719 1.08 12.48 -46.54
CA ARG A 719 1.67 13.26 -45.43
C ARG A 719 1.56 14.79 -45.65
N LYS A 720 1.03 15.22 -46.80
CA LYS A 720 0.95 16.63 -47.18
C LYS A 720 -0.22 17.32 -46.49
N LEU A 721 0.03 18.43 -45.81
CA LEU A 721 -1.00 19.23 -45.16
C LEU A 721 -1.95 19.86 -46.19
N ALA A 722 -3.24 19.84 -45.89
CA ALA A 722 -4.30 20.50 -46.66
C ALA A 722 -4.53 21.90 -46.08
N ALA A 723 -4.18 22.94 -46.84
CA ALA A 723 -4.19 24.34 -46.37
C ALA A 723 -5.58 24.90 -46.03
N ASP A 724 -6.64 24.22 -46.46
CA ASP A 724 -8.05 24.53 -46.25
C ASP A 724 -8.71 23.73 -45.11
N GLN A 725 -8.00 22.77 -44.51
CA GLN A 725 -8.50 21.89 -43.45
C GLN A 725 -7.79 22.14 -42.11
N PRO A 726 -8.27 23.09 -41.28
CA PRO A 726 -7.77 23.24 -39.91
C PRO A 726 -8.07 22.02 -39.05
N VAL A 727 -7.23 21.79 -38.03
CA VAL A 727 -7.47 20.79 -36.97
C VAL A 727 -8.49 21.34 -35.97
N GLU A 728 -9.54 20.57 -35.69
CA GLU A 728 -10.59 20.92 -34.74
C GLU A 728 -10.08 21.11 -33.31
N LYS A 729 -10.65 22.10 -32.63
CA LYS A 729 -10.72 22.19 -31.17
C LYS A 729 -12.01 22.91 -30.77
N PHE A 730 -12.29 23.03 -29.48
CA PHE A 730 -13.24 24.04 -29.02
C PHE A 730 -12.53 25.39 -28.80
N GLY A 731 -13.18 26.49 -29.20
CA GLY A 731 -12.69 27.85 -28.97
C GLY A 731 -12.75 28.29 -27.50
N GLN A 732 -13.58 27.62 -26.69
CA GLN A 732 -13.73 27.74 -25.24
C GLN A 732 -13.84 26.33 -24.60
N PRO A 733 -13.68 26.17 -23.28
CA PRO A 733 -13.96 24.91 -22.60
C PRO A 733 -15.45 24.57 -22.68
N LEU A 734 -15.81 23.67 -23.59
CA LEU A 734 -17.20 23.25 -23.85
C LEU A 734 -17.38 21.76 -23.57
N VAL A 735 -18.58 21.37 -23.12
CA VAL A 735 -19.03 19.98 -23.10
C VAL A 735 -20.08 19.81 -24.20
N VAL A 736 -19.76 19.03 -25.23
CA VAL A 736 -20.68 18.72 -26.34
C VAL A 736 -21.11 17.26 -26.23
N MET A 737 -22.41 17.04 -26.08
CA MET A 737 -23.04 15.72 -26.11
C MET A 737 -23.84 15.58 -27.41
N GLU A 738 -23.56 14.53 -28.18
CA GLU A 738 -24.19 14.30 -29.49
C GLU A 738 -24.50 12.82 -29.72
N ALA A 739 -25.65 12.52 -30.33
CA ALA A 739 -26.01 11.18 -30.72
C ALA A 739 -26.98 11.19 -31.91
N PRO A 740 -26.83 10.29 -32.90
CA PRO A 740 -27.71 10.21 -34.06
C PRO A 740 -29.09 9.59 -33.75
N ALA A 741 -29.32 9.13 -32.53
CA ALA A 741 -30.55 8.43 -32.12
C ALA A 741 -31.24 9.07 -30.91
N SER A 742 -30.61 9.11 -29.73
CA SER A 742 -31.20 9.69 -28.53
C SER A 742 -30.17 10.05 -27.47
N ILE A 743 -30.37 11.16 -26.78
CA ILE A 743 -29.70 11.52 -25.52
C ILE A 743 -30.77 11.55 -24.44
N ASN A 744 -30.52 10.93 -23.28
CA ASN A 744 -31.51 10.80 -22.21
C ASN A 744 -30.93 11.25 -20.87
N TRP A 745 -31.65 12.11 -20.17
CA TRP A 745 -31.42 12.43 -18.75
C TRP A 745 -32.57 11.85 -17.94
N ALA A 746 -32.32 10.75 -17.22
CA ALA A 746 -33.34 9.97 -16.56
C ALA A 746 -32.92 9.57 -15.15
N THR A 747 -33.80 9.76 -14.17
CA THR A 747 -33.44 9.58 -12.77
C THR A 747 -34.67 9.48 -11.84
N PRO A 748 -34.62 8.70 -10.74
CA PRO A 748 -35.80 8.44 -9.89
C PRO A 748 -36.16 9.55 -8.88
N GLY A 749 -35.55 10.74 -8.96
CA GLY A 749 -35.84 11.88 -8.07
C GLY A 749 -36.19 13.15 -8.84
N SER A 750 -35.21 13.96 -9.24
CA SER A 750 -35.43 15.13 -10.13
C SER A 750 -34.20 15.39 -10.99
N THR A 751 -34.31 16.27 -11.98
CA THR A 751 -33.23 16.82 -12.82
C THR A 751 -33.39 18.35 -12.79
N VAL A 752 -32.31 19.13 -12.76
CA VAL A 752 -32.34 20.61 -12.69
C VAL A 752 -31.43 21.16 -13.77
N LEU A 753 -31.98 22.04 -14.59
CA LEU A 753 -31.27 22.64 -15.71
C LEU A 753 -31.20 24.14 -15.44
N PHE A 754 -30.01 24.59 -15.02
CA PHE A 754 -29.75 25.98 -14.68
C PHE A 754 -28.78 26.60 -15.69
N ALA A 755 -29.05 27.85 -16.07
CA ALA A 755 -28.13 28.69 -16.80
C ALA A 755 -28.28 30.12 -16.26
N ALA A 756 -27.18 30.75 -15.87
CA ALA A 756 -27.18 32.14 -15.39
C ALA A 756 -27.51 33.17 -16.49
N GLN A 757 -27.49 32.75 -17.76
CA GLN A 757 -27.86 33.59 -18.91
C GLN A 757 -29.01 32.96 -19.71
N GLN A 758 -28.72 32.07 -20.68
CA GLN A 758 -29.74 31.49 -21.57
C GLN A 758 -29.79 29.96 -21.48
N LEU A 759 -31.00 29.40 -21.44
CA LEU A 759 -31.27 27.97 -21.58
C LEU A 759 -32.05 27.73 -22.88
N HIS A 760 -31.50 26.91 -23.78
CA HIS A 760 -32.06 26.67 -25.11
C HIS A 760 -32.66 25.28 -25.24
N TRP A 761 -33.99 25.18 -25.40
CA TRP A 761 -34.69 23.95 -25.77
C TRP A 761 -35.34 24.10 -27.15
N THR A 762 -34.60 23.71 -28.19
CA THR A 762 -35.06 23.77 -29.59
C THR A 762 -35.39 22.37 -30.09
N THR A 763 -36.61 22.14 -30.57
CA THR A 763 -37.06 20.84 -31.12
C THR A 763 -37.58 21.04 -32.54
N GLN A 764 -37.16 20.21 -33.50
CA GLN A 764 -37.56 20.34 -34.91
C GLN A 764 -38.96 19.76 -35.22
N SER A 765 -39.43 18.81 -34.43
CA SER A 765 -40.79 18.26 -34.50
C SER A 765 -41.54 18.58 -33.20
N ASP A 766 -41.89 17.58 -32.39
CA ASP A 766 -42.82 17.72 -31.27
C ASP A 766 -42.10 17.83 -29.91
N LEU A 767 -42.44 18.87 -29.14
CA LEU A 767 -42.00 19.03 -27.76
C LEU A 767 -43.08 18.52 -26.80
N HIS A 768 -42.78 17.47 -26.05
CA HIS A 768 -43.66 16.93 -25.01
C HIS A 768 -43.16 17.33 -23.62
N MET A 769 -44.00 18.04 -22.87
CA MET A 769 -43.78 18.37 -21.46
C MET A 769 -44.91 17.78 -20.63
N THR A 770 -44.60 16.99 -19.60
CA THR A 770 -45.60 16.26 -18.82
C THR A 770 -45.11 16.07 -17.39
N ALA A 771 -46.00 16.27 -16.41
CA ALA A 771 -45.74 16.05 -15.00
C ALA A 771 -46.88 15.19 -14.40
N GLY A 772 -46.54 14.21 -13.57
CA GLY A 772 -47.54 13.36 -12.89
C GLY A 772 -48.34 14.07 -11.78
N HIS A 773 -47.91 15.27 -11.40
CA HIS A 773 -48.57 16.12 -10.40
C HIS A 773 -48.78 17.54 -10.94
N THR A 774 -47.81 18.43 -10.76
CA THR A 774 -47.92 19.85 -11.13
C THR A 774 -46.92 20.20 -12.21
N TYR A 775 -47.40 20.77 -13.30
CA TYR A 775 -46.57 21.53 -14.24
C TYR A 775 -46.72 23.02 -13.94
N SER A 776 -45.60 23.76 -13.88
CA SER A 776 -45.59 25.20 -13.59
C SER A 776 -44.52 25.88 -14.42
N SER A 777 -44.86 27.03 -14.98
CA SER A 777 -43.97 27.90 -15.77
C SER A 777 -44.16 29.32 -15.27
N VAL A 778 -43.07 29.98 -14.86
CA VAL A 778 -43.07 31.29 -14.22
C VAL A 778 -41.96 32.15 -14.81
N SER A 779 -42.27 33.40 -15.15
CA SER A 779 -41.33 34.38 -15.70
C SER A 779 -41.42 35.69 -14.92
N ALA A 780 -40.28 36.31 -14.59
CA ALA A 780 -40.26 37.56 -13.85
C ALA A 780 -40.68 38.79 -14.68
N SER A 781 -40.41 38.79 -16.00
CA SER A 781 -40.72 39.92 -16.90
C SER A 781 -41.95 39.67 -17.76
N ALA A 782 -41.92 38.66 -18.62
CA ALA A 782 -43.03 38.37 -19.54
C ALA A 782 -43.09 36.88 -19.90
N HIS A 783 -44.31 36.35 -20.06
CA HIS A 783 -44.59 34.99 -20.53
C HIS A 783 -45.37 35.07 -21.84
N GLY A 784 -44.95 34.31 -22.85
CA GLY A 784 -45.58 34.29 -24.17
C GLY A 784 -45.96 32.87 -24.58
N LEU A 785 -47.19 32.71 -25.07
CA LEU A 785 -47.65 31.49 -25.74
C LEU A 785 -48.07 31.88 -27.16
N PHE A 786 -47.36 31.35 -28.15
CA PHE A 786 -47.58 31.65 -29.57
C PHE A 786 -47.65 30.36 -30.37
N SER A 787 -48.60 30.30 -31.31
CA SER A 787 -48.71 29.24 -32.31
C SER A 787 -49.00 29.89 -33.65
N HIS A 788 -48.19 29.57 -34.67
CA HIS A 788 -48.26 30.24 -35.97
C HIS A 788 -49.43 29.75 -36.84
N THR A 789 -49.73 28.44 -36.83
CA THR A 789 -50.73 27.83 -37.72
C THR A 789 -51.80 27.03 -36.97
N GLY A 790 -51.47 26.50 -35.78
CA GLY A 790 -52.43 25.82 -34.90
C GLY A 790 -53.10 26.76 -33.89
N GLY A 791 -54.11 26.27 -33.18
CA GLY A 791 -54.72 26.97 -32.05
C GLY A 791 -54.02 26.68 -30.71
N ILE A 792 -54.31 27.50 -29.70
CA ILE A 792 -53.92 27.26 -28.29
C ILE A 792 -55.13 26.65 -27.57
N GLN A 793 -54.91 25.60 -26.77
CA GLN A 793 -55.95 24.94 -25.99
C GLN A 793 -55.58 24.90 -24.50
N ALA A 794 -56.52 25.25 -23.62
CA ALA A 794 -56.41 25.14 -22.17
C ALA A 794 -57.66 24.43 -21.64
N ILE A 795 -57.50 23.22 -21.10
CA ILE A 795 -58.59 22.33 -20.72
C ILE A 795 -58.33 21.80 -19.30
N ALA A 796 -59.31 21.94 -18.41
CA ALA A 796 -59.30 21.29 -17.10
C ALA A 796 -60.52 20.36 -17.01
N ALA A 797 -60.28 19.08 -16.73
CA ALA A 797 -61.34 18.05 -16.78
C ALA A 797 -62.26 18.08 -15.55
N ASN A 798 -61.69 18.27 -14.35
CA ASN A 798 -62.41 18.27 -13.07
C ASN A 798 -62.27 19.58 -12.28
N GLY A 799 -61.27 20.41 -12.61
CA GLY A 799 -60.99 21.69 -11.94
C GLY A 799 -61.36 22.88 -12.83
N PRO A 800 -61.35 24.12 -12.28
CA PRO A 800 -61.59 25.32 -13.05
C PRO A 800 -60.38 25.70 -13.93
N VAL A 801 -60.62 26.33 -15.07
CA VAL A 801 -59.61 27.14 -15.78
C VAL A 801 -59.78 28.60 -15.32
N SER A 802 -58.72 29.23 -14.81
CA SER A 802 -58.76 30.60 -14.31
C SER A 802 -57.76 31.50 -15.02
N LEU A 803 -58.23 32.61 -15.57
CA LEU A 803 -57.42 33.71 -16.11
C LEU A 803 -57.64 34.95 -15.24
N GLN A 804 -56.57 35.61 -14.79
CA GLN A 804 -56.64 36.74 -13.86
C GLN A 804 -55.58 37.79 -14.18
N ALA A 805 -55.94 39.06 -14.05
CA ALA A 805 -55.02 40.19 -13.96
C ALA A 805 -55.36 40.99 -12.70
N HIS A 806 -54.38 41.24 -11.83
CA HIS A 806 -54.62 41.87 -10.52
C HIS A 806 -54.48 43.39 -10.54
N THR A 807 -53.47 43.90 -11.23
CA THR A 807 -53.16 45.35 -11.35
C THR A 807 -53.39 45.88 -12.76
N GLY A 808 -53.11 45.05 -13.77
CA GLY A 808 -53.33 45.35 -15.19
C GLY A 808 -54.72 44.98 -15.68
N GLN A 809 -55.01 45.37 -16.92
CA GLN A 809 -56.21 44.97 -17.64
C GLN A 809 -56.12 43.51 -18.09
N LEU A 810 -57.21 42.74 -17.96
CA LEU A 810 -57.37 41.46 -18.65
C LEU A 810 -58.05 41.73 -19.99
N GLU A 811 -57.35 41.48 -21.09
CA GLU A 811 -57.89 41.60 -22.44
C GLU A 811 -58.12 40.23 -23.08
N ILE A 812 -59.24 40.08 -23.78
CA ILE A 812 -59.55 38.94 -24.64
C ILE A 812 -60.03 39.53 -25.96
N LEU A 813 -59.26 39.33 -27.03
CA LEU A 813 -59.48 39.92 -28.34
C LEU A 813 -59.70 38.82 -29.39
N ALA A 814 -60.61 39.04 -30.33
CA ALA A 814 -60.81 38.16 -31.48
C ALA A 814 -61.45 38.93 -32.64
N ASP A 815 -60.85 38.86 -33.84
CA ASP A 815 -61.37 39.51 -35.06
C ASP A 815 -62.74 39.02 -35.52
N LYS A 816 -63.16 37.83 -35.07
CA LYS A 816 -64.42 37.18 -35.46
C LYS A 816 -65.46 37.26 -34.35
N ALA A 817 -65.37 36.38 -33.36
CA ALA A 817 -66.33 36.27 -32.28
C ALA A 817 -65.69 35.68 -31.02
N ILE A 818 -66.07 36.21 -29.87
CA ILE A 818 -65.82 35.61 -28.56
C ILE A 818 -67.11 34.88 -28.16
N THR A 819 -67.01 33.59 -27.86
CA THR A 819 -68.16 32.75 -27.49
C THR A 819 -67.99 32.25 -26.06
N ILE A 820 -68.86 32.69 -25.15
CA ILE A 820 -68.88 32.25 -23.75
C ILE A 820 -70.17 31.46 -23.54
N LEU A 821 -70.06 30.21 -23.09
CA LEU A 821 -71.17 29.28 -22.94
C LEU A 821 -71.11 28.62 -21.56
N SER A 822 -72.24 28.64 -20.85
CA SER A 822 -72.52 27.76 -19.72
C SER A 822 -73.73 26.91 -20.10
N VAL A 823 -73.57 25.59 -20.07
CA VAL A 823 -74.57 24.65 -20.63
C VAL A 823 -75.63 24.25 -19.60
N ASN A 824 -75.24 24.17 -18.32
CA ASN A 824 -76.07 23.62 -17.24
C ASN A 824 -76.42 24.64 -16.13
N ASP A 825 -75.72 25.77 -16.06
CA ASP A 825 -75.79 26.72 -14.95
C ASP A 825 -75.77 28.18 -15.47
N CYS A 826 -75.07 29.11 -14.82
CA CYS A 826 -75.05 30.53 -15.21
C CYS A 826 -73.75 31.00 -15.90
N ILE A 827 -73.81 32.23 -16.44
CA ILE A 827 -72.64 33.07 -16.76
C ILE A 827 -72.74 34.32 -15.89
N ASP A 828 -71.81 34.50 -14.95
CA ASP A 828 -71.77 35.64 -14.05
C ASP A 828 -70.77 36.71 -14.54
N ILE A 829 -71.26 37.93 -14.81
CA ILE A 829 -70.42 39.11 -15.08
C ILE A 829 -70.62 40.10 -13.94
N LYS A 830 -69.54 40.44 -13.22
CA LYS A 830 -69.56 41.26 -12.00
C LYS A 830 -68.48 42.33 -12.06
N ALA A 831 -68.83 43.57 -11.74
CA ALA A 831 -67.89 44.70 -11.62
C ALA A 831 -68.34 45.64 -10.50
N ASN A 832 -67.38 46.27 -9.81
CA ASN A 832 -67.66 47.16 -8.67
C ASN A 832 -68.22 48.54 -9.09
N GLN A 833 -67.81 49.04 -10.26
CA GLN A 833 -68.21 50.38 -10.73
C GLN A 833 -69.21 50.34 -11.89
N LYS A 834 -68.87 49.61 -12.96
CA LYS A 834 -69.58 49.68 -14.24
C LYS A 834 -69.51 48.35 -14.99
N ILE A 835 -70.64 47.90 -15.54
CA ILE A 835 -70.70 46.87 -16.60
C ILE A 835 -71.28 47.55 -17.83
N THR A 836 -70.64 47.40 -18.99
CA THR A 836 -71.14 47.94 -20.27
C THR A 836 -71.20 46.82 -21.30
N LEU A 837 -72.40 46.53 -21.81
CA LEU A 837 -72.60 45.67 -22.98
C LEU A 837 -72.88 46.59 -24.17
N GLN A 838 -71.96 46.65 -25.14
CA GLN A 838 -72.00 47.56 -26.29
C GLN A 838 -72.13 46.76 -27.59
N ALA A 839 -73.06 47.14 -28.47
CA ALA A 839 -73.20 46.62 -29.81
C ALA A 839 -73.50 47.75 -30.79
N GLY A 840 -72.49 48.17 -31.57
CA GLY A 840 -72.59 49.36 -32.42
C GLY A 840 -72.87 50.61 -31.59
N GLN A 841 -73.93 51.36 -31.92
CA GLN A 841 -74.38 52.54 -31.15
C GLN A 841 -75.38 52.20 -30.02
N SER A 842 -75.77 50.93 -29.85
CA SER A 842 -76.68 50.52 -28.77
C SER A 842 -75.90 49.95 -27.58
N SER A 843 -76.33 50.25 -26.36
CA SER A 843 -75.70 49.71 -25.16
C SER A 843 -76.63 49.53 -23.96
N ILE A 844 -76.23 48.61 -23.09
CA ILE A 844 -76.79 48.40 -21.76
C ILE A 844 -75.67 48.67 -20.76
N THR A 845 -75.82 49.71 -19.94
CA THR A 845 -74.84 50.09 -18.91
C THR A 845 -75.45 49.91 -17.53
N LEU A 846 -74.76 49.21 -16.65
CA LEU A 846 -75.10 49.08 -15.23
C LEU A 846 -74.05 49.85 -14.42
N GLU A 847 -74.43 50.93 -13.76
CA GLU A 847 -73.50 51.87 -13.11
C GLU A 847 -74.18 52.66 -11.98
N GLY A 848 -73.57 52.69 -10.79
CA GLY A 848 -74.07 53.47 -9.66
C GLY A 848 -75.50 53.14 -9.20
N GLY A 849 -75.97 51.92 -9.44
CA GLY A 849 -77.35 51.47 -9.16
C GLY A 849 -78.35 51.72 -10.29
N ASN A 850 -77.95 52.38 -11.39
CA ASN A 850 -78.79 52.63 -12.56
C ASN A 850 -78.59 51.55 -13.62
N ILE A 851 -79.65 51.28 -14.40
CA ILE A 851 -79.58 50.51 -15.65
C ILE A 851 -79.96 51.46 -16.79
N THR A 852 -78.98 51.82 -17.63
CA THR A 852 -79.14 52.75 -18.74
C THR A 852 -79.15 51.99 -20.06
N PHE A 853 -80.28 52.06 -20.77
CA PHE A 853 -80.42 51.57 -22.14
C PHE A 853 -80.20 52.72 -23.12
N THR A 854 -79.07 52.71 -23.82
CA THR A 854 -78.79 53.67 -24.90
C THR A 854 -79.17 53.00 -26.22
N CYS A 855 -80.14 53.55 -26.94
CA CYS A 855 -80.46 53.09 -28.30
C CYS A 855 -80.91 54.30 -29.15
N PRO A 856 -80.26 54.59 -30.28
CA PRO A 856 -80.70 55.66 -31.19
C PRO A 856 -81.92 55.27 -32.04
N GLY A 857 -82.45 54.05 -31.91
CA GLY A 857 -83.66 53.56 -32.57
C GLY A 857 -84.76 53.13 -31.60
N ASN A 858 -85.85 52.55 -32.11
CA ASN A 858 -87.00 52.14 -31.30
C ASN A 858 -86.68 51.01 -30.30
N PHE A 859 -86.65 51.33 -29.01
CA PHE A 859 -86.64 50.35 -27.93
C PHE A 859 -87.97 49.57 -27.92
N THR A 860 -87.95 48.34 -28.44
CA THR A 860 -89.16 47.53 -28.69
C THR A 860 -89.19 46.30 -27.79
N VAL A 861 -90.09 46.29 -26.81
CA VAL A 861 -90.32 45.15 -25.91
C VAL A 861 -91.58 44.41 -26.35
N LYS A 862 -91.51 43.09 -26.55
CA LYS A 862 -92.65 42.27 -26.99
C LYS A 862 -93.10 41.34 -25.86
N GLY A 863 -94.20 41.69 -25.19
CA GLY A 863 -94.85 40.88 -24.14
C GLY A 863 -96.37 41.10 -24.11
N GLY A 864 -97.11 40.11 -23.58
CA GLY A 864 -98.59 40.17 -23.53
C GLY A 864 -99.15 41.12 -22.45
N GLN A 865 -98.33 41.54 -21.49
CA GLN A 865 -98.69 42.52 -20.46
C GLN A 865 -97.43 43.18 -19.90
N HIS A 866 -97.50 44.46 -19.56
CA HIS A 866 -96.41 45.23 -18.96
C HIS A 866 -96.91 45.97 -17.73
N VAL A 867 -96.31 45.71 -16.56
CA VAL A 867 -96.71 46.28 -15.26
C VAL A 867 -95.49 46.90 -14.58
N LEU A 868 -95.60 48.16 -14.19
CA LEU A 868 -94.58 48.92 -13.48
C LEU A 868 -95.20 49.44 -12.17
N ASN A 869 -94.78 48.89 -11.04
CA ASN A 869 -95.37 49.18 -9.72
C ASN A 869 -94.56 50.22 -8.93
N GLY A 870 -95.24 50.96 -8.05
CA GLY A 870 -94.65 51.98 -7.18
C GLY A 870 -93.79 51.43 -6.03
N ALA A 871 -93.08 52.33 -5.35
CA ALA A 871 -92.00 52.00 -4.44
C ALA A 871 -92.38 51.09 -3.25
N ALA A 872 -91.63 50.00 -3.10
CA ALA A 872 -91.54 49.22 -1.88
C ALA A 872 -90.12 49.36 -1.30
N SER A 873 -90.00 49.72 -0.01
CA SER A 873 -88.71 49.68 0.67
C SER A 873 -88.35 48.25 1.03
N ALA A 874 -87.40 47.69 0.29
CA ALA A 874 -86.71 46.46 0.66
C ALA A 874 -85.21 46.75 0.69
N ALA A 875 -84.59 46.60 1.87
CA ALA A 875 -83.14 46.52 1.94
C ALA A 875 -82.72 45.25 1.19
N GLY A 876 -81.88 45.40 0.16
CA GLY A 876 -81.44 44.29 -0.66
C GLY A 876 -80.58 43.32 0.12
N VAL A 877 -81.20 42.30 0.72
CA VAL A 877 -80.48 41.14 1.24
C VAL A 877 -80.03 40.31 0.04
N LEU A 878 -78.73 40.06 -0.05
CA LEU A 878 -78.08 39.25 -1.07
C LEU A 878 -78.82 37.90 -1.24
N PRO A 879 -78.99 37.42 -2.49
CA PRO A 879 -79.68 36.16 -2.73
C PRO A 879 -78.94 35.00 -2.06
N ALA A 880 -79.67 34.26 -1.22
CA ALA A 880 -79.22 32.96 -0.77
C ALA A 880 -79.18 31.98 -1.95
N LEU A 881 -78.21 31.07 -1.91
CA LEU A 881 -77.94 30.06 -2.94
C LEU A 881 -79.10 29.03 -3.09
N PRO A 882 -79.11 28.21 -4.18
CA PRO A 882 -80.24 27.35 -4.55
C PRO A 882 -80.80 26.42 -3.47
N ASP A 883 -82.09 26.07 -3.61
CA ASP A 883 -82.79 25.13 -2.72
C ASP A 883 -82.13 23.74 -2.76
N THR A 884 -81.48 23.40 -1.66
CA THR A 884 -80.96 22.06 -1.37
C THR A 884 -81.65 21.53 -0.10
N ARG A 885 -82.99 21.46 -0.10
CA ARG A 885 -83.72 20.56 0.82
C ARG A 885 -83.50 19.10 0.43
N ILE A 886 -82.31 18.63 0.76
CA ILE A 886 -81.84 17.27 0.56
C ILE A 886 -82.45 16.37 1.68
N LYS A 887 -82.83 15.11 1.37
CA LYS A 887 -83.73 14.27 2.19
C LYS A 887 -83.05 13.76 3.47
N LEU A 888 -83.35 14.38 4.61
CA LEU A 888 -82.75 14.04 5.90
C LEU A 888 -83.03 12.58 6.35
N PHE A 889 -82.02 11.71 6.25
CA PHE A 889 -81.84 10.45 6.98
C PHE A 889 -81.57 10.76 8.45
N ASP A 890 -82.26 10.11 9.38
CA ASP A 890 -82.16 10.39 10.81
C ASP A 890 -81.66 9.18 11.63
N GLU A 891 -80.42 9.26 12.14
CA GLU A 891 -79.86 8.22 13.05
C GLU A 891 -79.63 8.78 14.47
N GLY A 892 -79.80 7.92 15.47
CA GLY A 892 -79.56 8.22 16.88
C GLY A 892 -79.15 6.98 17.66
N PHE A 893 -78.16 7.13 18.55
CA PHE A 893 -77.37 6.03 19.08
C PHE A 893 -77.46 5.92 20.61
N VAL A 894 -77.09 4.75 21.14
CA VAL A 894 -76.87 4.53 22.58
C VAL A 894 -75.40 4.22 22.78
N LEU A 895 -74.71 5.03 23.59
CA LEU A 895 -73.32 4.83 23.97
C LEU A 895 -73.26 3.98 25.24
N ARG A 896 -72.70 2.78 25.10
CA ARG A 896 -72.36 1.89 26.21
C ARG A 896 -70.85 1.75 26.30
N ASP A 897 -70.35 1.63 27.53
CA ASP A 897 -68.95 1.33 27.74
C ASP A 897 -68.66 -0.08 27.22
N ARG A 898 -67.66 -0.21 26.35
CA ARG A 898 -67.40 -1.47 25.64
C ARG A 898 -66.98 -2.63 26.55
N ASP A 899 -66.31 -2.33 27.66
CA ASP A 899 -65.67 -3.34 28.50
C ASP A 899 -66.59 -3.73 29.71
N THR A 900 -67.65 -2.95 30.00
CA THR A 900 -68.64 -3.22 31.07
C THR A 900 -70.10 -3.35 30.60
N GLY A 901 -70.47 -2.82 29.43
CA GLY A 901 -71.83 -2.87 28.87
C GLY A 901 -72.82 -1.85 29.45
N GLU A 902 -72.45 -1.10 30.49
CA GLU A 902 -73.30 -0.07 31.10
C GLU A 902 -73.44 1.16 30.19
N PRO A 903 -74.60 1.85 30.17
CA PRO A 903 -74.77 3.06 29.37
C PRO A 903 -73.91 4.20 29.93
N MET A 904 -73.14 4.89 29.08
CA MET A 904 -72.23 5.96 29.48
C MET A 904 -72.99 7.27 29.67
N PRO A 905 -73.33 7.70 30.91
CA PRO A 905 -74.24 8.81 31.12
C PRO A 905 -73.48 10.12 31.25
N ARG A 906 -74.03 11.22 30.71
CA ARG A 906 -73.36 12.55 30.70
C ARG A 906 -71.95 12.49 30.11
N GLN A 907 -71.78 11.65 29.09
CA GLN A 907 -70.54 11.49 28.36
C GLN A 907 -70.55 12.47 27.18
N PRO A 908 -69.67 13.48 27.14
CA PRO A 908 -69.58 14.34 25.97
C PRO A 908 -69.07 13.52 24.79
N TYR A 909 -69.71 13.69 23.64
CA TYR A 909 -69.38 13.06 22.37
C TYR A 909 -69.46 14.11 21.26
N ARG A 910 -68.89 13.77 20.11
CA ARG A 910 -69.21 14.43 18.85
C ARG A 910 -69.38 13.39 17.77
N ILE A 911 -70.43 13.52 16.97
CA ILE A 911 -70.65 12.66 15.82
C ILE A 911 -70.15 13.41 14.60
N LYS A 912 -69.17 12.82 13.94
CA LYS A 912 -68.65 13.29 12.68
C LYS A 912 -69.60 12.87 11.56
N ARG A 913 -70.07 13.85 10.81
CA ARG A 913 -70.78 13.71 9.54
C ARG A 913 -69.78 13.39 8.42
N GLU A 914 -70.23 12.89 7.27
CA GLU A 914 -69.34 12.47 6.19
C GLU A 914 -68.63 13.67 5.52
N ASP A 915 -69.26 14.86 5.58
CA ASP A 915 -68.64 16.14 5.22
C ASP A 915 -67.50 16.58 6.17
N GLY A 916 -67.29 15.84 7.26
CA GLY A 916 -66.25 16.09 8.26
C GLY A 916 -66.61 17.13 9.32
N SER A 917 -67.82 17.71 9.27
CA SER A 917 -68.37 18.50 10.36
C SER A 917 -68.68 17.60 11.57
N TYR A 918 -68.75 18.20 12.77
CA TYR A 918 -68.96 17.47 14.01
C TYR A 918 -70.14 18.08 14.78
N GLU A 919 -71.19 17.29 14.98
CA GLU A 919 -72.24 17.64 15.95
C GLU A 919 -71.86 17.12 17.33
N SER A 920 -71.56 18.05 18.23
CA SER A 920 -71.19 17.75 19.61
C SER A 920 -72.43 17.67 20.49
N GLY A 921 -72.42 16.80 21.49
CA GLY A 921 -73.50 16.67 22.47
C GLY A 921 -73.00 16.00 23.75
N MET A 922 -73.85 16.01 24.78
CA MET A 922 -73.66 15.22 25.99
C MET A 922 -74.68 14.08 25.96
N THR A 923 -74.28 12.84 26.25
CA THR A 923 -75.30 11.79 26.40
C THR A 923 -76.19 12.10 27.60
N ASP A 924 -77.46 11.66 27.54
CA ASP A 924 -78.37 11.75 28.68
C ASP A 924 -78.00 10.74 29.79
N GLU A 925 -78.83 10.64 30.82
CA GLU A 925 -78.62 9.70 31.94
C GLU A 925 -78.79 8.22 31.56
N LYS A 926 -79.12 7.92 30.30
CA LYS A 926 -79.25 6.56 29.74
C LYS A 926 -78.25 6.30 28.61
N GLY A 927 -77.27 7.18 28.40
CA GLY A 927 -76.26 7.05 27.37
C GLY A 927 -76.77 7.36 25.95
N LEU A 928 -77.95 7.96 25.78
CA LEU A 928 -78.49 8.28 24.46
C LEU A 928 -77.82 9.53 23.87
N THR A 929 -77.52 9.48 22.57
CA THR A 929 -77.19 10.68 21.78
C THR A 929 -78.47 11.38 21.32
N HIS A 930 -78.37 12.67 20.99
CA HIS A 930 -79.37 13.34 20.15
C HIS A 930 -79.43 12.69 18.75
N VAL A 931 -80.53 12.97 18.02
CA VAL A 931 -80.79 12.41 16.68
C VAL A 931 -80.21 13.34 15.63
N ILE A 932 -79.44 12.79 14.70
CA ILE A 932 -78.74 13.53 13.65
C ILE A 932 -79.46 13.33 12.32
N ALA A 933 -79.95 14.43 11.77
CA ALA A 933 -80.69 14.47 10.51
C ALA A 933 -79.74 14.88 9.36
N ALA A 934 -79.56 14.03 8.36
CA ALA A 934 -78.48 14.06 7.36
C ALA A 934 -79.00 13.89 5.95
N ALA A 935 -78.75 14.84 5.06
CA ALA A 935 -79.60 15.02 3.90
C ALA A 935 -79.40 13.99 2.76
N ALA A 936 -78.31 13.22 2.83
CA ALA A 936 -78.11 11.97 2.13
C ALA A 936 -77.64 10.91 3.16
N ALA A 937 -77.65 9.63 2.80
CA ALA A 937 -77.20 8.57 3.69
C ALA A 937 -75.69 8.71 3.92
N GLU A 938 -75.28 9.06 5.14
CA GLU A 938 -73.88 9.36 5.45
C GLU A 938 -73.28 8.43 6.50
N ALA A 939 -71.98 8.15 6.39
CA ALA A 939 -71.25 7.30 7.33
C ALA A 939 -70.90 8.05 8.63
N LEU A 940 -71.82 8.08 9.59
CA LEU A 940 -71.63 8.74 10.89
C LEU A 940 -70.59 8.04 11.77
N VAL A 941 -69.60 8.80 12.27
CA VAL A 941 -68.55 8.31 13.20
C VAL A 941 -68.66 9.01 14.54
N ILE A 942 -68.97 8.28 15.61
CA ILE A 942 -69.06 8.85 16.97
C ILE A 942 -67.70 8.84 17.67
N GLU A 943 -67.25 10.00 18.11
CA GLU A 943 -66.04 10.20 18.90
C GLU A 943 -66.41 10.67 20.32
N LEU A 944 -65.86 10.05 21.37
CA LEU A 944 -66.05 10.53 22.74
C LEU A 944 -65.04 11.63 23.08
N LEU A 945 -65.49 12.64 23.83
CA LEU A 945 -64.68 13.75 24.34
C LEU A 945 -64.33 13.50 25.82
N LYS A 946 -63.15 13.95 26.26
CA LYS A 946 -62.58 13.59 27.57
C LYS A 946 -62.94 14.61 28.66
N THR A 947 -63.48 14.16 29.79
CA THR A 947 -63.80 14.98 30.97
C THR A 947 -62.53 15.36 31.76
N MET A 948 -62.45 16.61 32.23
CA MET A 948 -61.37 17.13 33.10
C MET A 948 -61.93 17.55 34.45
N GLY A 949 -61.21 17.31 35.55
CA GLY A 949 -61.64 17.72 36.88
C GLY A 949 -60.52 17.96 37.89
N GLY A 950 -60.50 19.18 38.45
CA GLY A 950 -60.64 19.36 39.90
C GLY A 950 -59.41 19.75 40.77
N GLN A 951 -59.55 20.90 41.46
CA GLN A 951 -58.83 21.36 42.68
C GLN A 951 -57.35 21.80 42.48
N GLY A 952 -56.78 22.82 43.13
CA GLY A 952 -57.22 23.85 44.12
C GLY A 952 -56.05 24.85 44.37
N SER A 953 -56.06 25.86 45.25
CA SER A 953 -57.11 26.48 46.11
C SER A 953 -56.55 27.74 46.84
N ALA A 954 -57.39 28.76 47.10
CA ALA A 954 -57.15 29.94 47.99
C ALA A 954 -56.12 31.02 47.52
N SER A 955 -56.24 32.33 47.81
CA SER A 955 -57.22 33.13 48.60
C SER A 955 -57.22 34.63 48.21
N ALA A 956 -58.40 35.28 48.21
CA ALA A 956 -58.76 36.70 48.55
C ALA A 956 -57.87 37.90 48.11
N PRO A 957 -58.42 39.14 47.93
CA PRO A 957 -59.78 39.65 48.25
C PRO A 957 -60.63 39.94 46.98
N ALA A 958 -61.96 40.09 46.96
CA ALA A 958 -62.96 40.63 47.91
C ALA A 958 -62.99 42.19 47.98
N PRO A 959 -64.16 42.81 48.25
CA PRO A 959 -65.36 42.82 47.38
C PRO A 959 -65.79 44.29 47.06
N ASP A 960 -66.72 44.57 46.14
CA ASP A 960 -68.17 44.83 46.36
C ASP A 960 -68.65 45.76 45.21
N PRO A 961 -69.96 46.00 44.99
CA PRO A 961 -71.07 45.05 44.93
C PRO A 961 -72.01 45.33 43.71
N ALA A 962 -73.08 44.54 43.56
CA ALA A 962 -74.24 44.93 42.76
C ALA A 962 -75.02 46.08 43.45
N PRO A 963 -75.88 46.86 42.75
CA PRO A 963 -77.26 46.37 42.58
C PRO A 963 -78.01 46.79 41.29
N SER A 964 -79.24 46.30 41.23
CA SER A 964 -80.28 46.40 40.20
C SER A 964 -81.00 47.75 40.04
N SER A 965 -81.83 47.82 38.97
CA SER A 965 -83.06 48.63 38.81
C SER A 965 -82.87 50.12 38.47
N ALA A 966 -83.72 50.78 37.66
CA ALA A 966 -84.82 50.36 36.77
C ALA A 966 -85.10 51.52 35.76
N PRO A 967 -85.90 51.35 34.69
CA PRO A 967 -86.43 52.49 33.96
C PRO A 967 -87.47 53.25 34.81
N ALA A 968 -87.00 54.30 35.50
CA ALA A 968 -87.62 55.63 35.59
C ALA A 968 -86.79 56.54 36.52
N PRO A 969 -86.50 57.82 36.16
CA PRO A 969 -85.62 58.26 35.07
C PRO A 969 -84.40 59.14 35.55
N VAL A 970 -83.53 59.59 34.61
CA VAL A 970 -82.49 60.70 34.70
C VAL A 970 -81.15 60.41 35.50
N PRO A 971 -80.05 61.22 35.45
CA PRO A 971 -78.88 61.18 34.52
C PRO A 971 -77.42 60.99 35.11
N GLY A 972 -76.39 60.68 34.26
CA GLY A 972 -74.93 60.87 34.57
C GLY A 972 -73.89 59.98 33.80
N SER A 973 -72.63 60.43 33.60
CA SER A 973 -71.48 59.77 32.87
C SER A 973 -70.29 59.37 33.80
N PRO A 974 -69.04 58.94 33.39
CA PRO A 974 -68.47 58.08 32.30
C PRO A 974 -67.41 56.99 32.78
N GLY A 975 -66.88 56.06 31.92
CA GLY A 975 -65.70 55.19 32.25
C GLY A 975 -65.32 53.98 31.32
N GLN A 976 -64.05 53.48 31.38
CA GLN A 976 -63.38 52.37 30.60
C GLN A 976 -63.51 50.95 31.28
N PRO A 977 -62.79 49.84 30.90
CA PRO A 977 -62.69 49.05 29.62
C PRO A 977 -62.81 47.49 29.77
N ALA A 978 -62.75 46.76 28.62
CA ALA A 978 -62.22 45.37 28.41
C ALA A 978 -63.02 44.05 28.71
N ALA A 979 -62.73 43.05 27.85
CA ALA A 979 -62.78 41.57 28.00
C ALA A 979 -64.09 40.73 27.83
N ARG A 980 -63.96 39.73 26.92
CA ARG A 980 -64.45 38.31 26.87
C ARG A 980 -65.40 37.83 28.01
N THR A 981 -66.36 36.92 27.79
CA THR A 981 -66.30 35.68 26.98
C THR A 981 -67.69 35.03 26.81
N SER A 982 -67.80 34.05 25.89
CA SER A 982 -68.62 32.82 25.95
C SER A 982 -70.15 32.87 26.09
N THR A 983 -70.94 32.12 25.34
CA THR A 983 -70.74 31.49 24.01
C THR A 983 -72.15 31.40 23.37
N PRO A 984 -72.32 31.59 22.05
CA PRO A 984 -73.65 31.68 21.45
C PRO A 984 -74.46 30.37 21.49
N PRO A 985 -75.80 30.46 21.38
CA PRO A 985 -76.71 29.35 21.68
C PRO A 985 -76.86 28.33 20.55
N GLU A 986 -77.32 27.13 20.93
CA GLU A 986 -77.67 26.02 20.04
C GLU A 986 -78.90 26.29 19.14
N PRO A 987 -79.11 25.48 18.08
CA PRO A 987 -80.04 25.77 17.01
C PRO A 987 -81.50 25.35 17.29
N LYS A 988 -82.44 25.92 16.54
CA LYS A 988 -83.89 25.72 16.67
C LYS A 988 -84.42 24.57 15.81
N TYR A 989 -85.52 23.93 16.22
CA TYR A 989 -86.31 23.04 15.35
C TYR A 989 -87.83 23.31 15.39
N LYS A 990 -88.54 22.79 14.38
CA LYS A 990 -89.97 23.05 14.06
C LYS A 990 -90.98 22.31 14.95
N PRO A 991 -92.26 22.75 14.98
CA PRO A 991 -93.36 22.08 15.68
C PRO A 991 -94.03 20.95 14.86
N ALA A 992 -94.78 20.10 15.55
CA ALA A 992 -95.73 19.10 15.01
C ALA A 992 -97.12 19.26 15.67
N GLY A 993 -98.19 18.74 15.04
CA GLY A 993 -99.59 18.94 15.46
C GLY A 993 -100.28 17.68 16.04
N ASP A 994 -101.39 17.90 16.74
CA ASP A 994 -102.00 16.97 17.71
C ASP A 994 -102.82 15.79 17.13
N SER A 995 -102.66 14.60 17.72
CA SER A 995 -103.66 14.03 18.65
C SER A 995 -103.15 12.72 19.30
N SER A 996 -103.89 12.18 20.27
CA SER A 996 -103.42 11.12 21.18
C SER A 996 -103.45 9.69 20.61
N THR A 997 -102.72 8.81 21.30
CA THR A 997 -102.82 7.34 21.41
C THR A 997 -101.94 6.42 20.54
N THR A 998 -101.10 5.68 21.29
CA THR A 998 -100.49 4.38 20.97
C THR A 998 -99.35 4.33 19.93
N PRO A 999 -98.41 3.36 20.06
CA PRO A 999 -97.00 3.60 19.76
C PRO A 999 -96.48 2.74 18.58
N VAL A 1000 -95.15 2.60 18.48
CA VAL A 1000 -94.33 1.81 17.53
C VAL A 1000 -93.73 2.69 16.40
N ASP A 1001 -92.43 2.64 16.05
CA ASP A 1001 -91.42 1.62 16.39
C ASP A 1001 -90.08 2.17 16.93
N ASN A 1002 -89.81 1.98 18.23
CA ASN A 1002 -88.52 2.30 18.87
C ASN A 1002 -87.49 1.13 18.77
N LYS A 1003 -87.68 0.15 17.87
CA LYS A 1003 -86.99 -1.16 17.93
C LYS A 1003 -85.67 -1.30 17.16
N ARG A 1004 -85.12 -0.26 16.53
CA ARG A 1004 -83.81 -0.35 15.84
C ARG A 1004 -82.92 0.90 16.00
N ARG A 1005 -82.68 1.34 17.24
CA ARG A 1005 -81.51 2.20 17.53
C ARG A 1005 -80.26 1.32 17.58
N LYS A 1006 -79.18 1.73 16.90
CA LYS A 1006 -77.91 1.00 16.92
C LYS A 1006 -77.20 1.29 18.26
N GLU A 1007 -76.91 0.24 19.02
CA GLU A 1007 -76.00 0.35 20.16
C GLU A 1007 -74.56 0.51 19.64
N VAL A 1008 -73.81 1.46 20.20
CA VAL A 1008 -72.42 1.69 19.84
C VAL A 1008 -71.59 1.55 21.11
N LEU A 1009 -70.79 0.48 21.16
CA LEU A 1009 -69.88 0.21 22.26
C LEU A 1009 -68.61 1.05 22.06
N VAL A 1010 -68.43 2.10 22.85
CA VAL A 1010 -67.32 3.05 22.66
C VAL A 1010 -66.41 3.08 23.88
N LYS A 1011 -65.12 3.31 23.63
CA LYS A 1011 -64.07 3.43 24.64
C LYS A 1011 -63.51 4.85 24.60
N LEU A 1012 -63.52 5.54 25.73
CA LEU A 1012 -63.03 6.92 25.87
C LEU A 1012 -61.58 7.05 25.37
N PRO A 1013 -61.28 7.94 24.38
CA PRO A 1013 -59.92 8.13 23.91
C PRO A 1013 -59.13 8.87 24.99
N ALA A 1014 -58.16 8.18 25.57
CA ALA A 1014 -57.36 8.74 26.62
C ALA A 1014 -56.28 9.65 26.02
N CYS A 1015 -56.61 10.94 25.84
CA CYS A 1015 -55.66 11.97 25.39
C CYS A 1015 -54.41 12.01 26.28
N TRP A 1016 -53.24 12.19 25.65
CA TRP A 1016 -51.96 12.48 26.32
C TRP A 1016 -51.61 11.48 27.45
N ILE A 1017 -51.88 10.17 27.25
CA ILE A 1017 -51.73 9.14 28.31
C ILE A 1017 -50.30 8.75 28.67
N ALA A 1018 -49.39 8.88 27.72
CA ALA A 1018 -48.01 8.45 27.81
C ALA A 1018 -47.13 9.47 27.09
N ASP A 1019 -45.87 9.53 27.53
CA ASP A 1019 -44.80 10.06 26.71
C ASP A 1019 -44.36 8.97 25.73
N TYR A 1020 -43.90 9.36 24.55
CA TYR A 1020 -43.57 8.42 23.49
C TYR A 1020 -42.12 8.55 23.08
N GLU A 1021 -41.46 7.40 22.89
CA GLU A 1021 -40.12 7.34 22.32
C GLU A 1021 -40.05 6.44 21.11
N LYS A 1022 -39.10 6.76 20.23
CA LYS A 1022 -38.72 5.98 19.04
C LYS A 1022 -37.22 6.07 18.88
N GLU A 1023 -36.58 4.92 18.71
CA GLU A 1023 -35.23 4.87 18.15
C GLU A 1023 -35.35 4.88 16.63
N ILE A 1024 -34.63 5.82 16.00
CA ILE A 1024 -34.71 6.15 14.59
C ILE A 1024 -33.39 5.73 13.97
N ALA A 1025 -33.45 4.72 13.11
CA ALA A 1025 -32.33 4.20 12.35
C ALA A 1025 -32.78 3.96 10.91
N GLY A 1026 -32.11 4.59 9.93
CA GLY A 1026 -32.52 4.52 8.52
C GLY A 1026 -31.81 5.55 7.64
N PRO A 1027 -32.18 5.69 6.36
CA PRO A 1027 -31.64 6.74 5.49
C PRO A 1027 -32.30 8.11 5.77
N SER A 1028 -31.50 9.18 5.77
CA SER A 1028 -31.98 10.57 5.76
C SER A 1028 -32.44 11.02 4.36
N TYR A 1029 -31.71 10.60 3.33
CA TYR A 1029 -31.91 11.01 1.95
C TYR A 1029 -33.17 10.40 1.33
N GLY A 1030 -33.94 11.24 0.64
CA GLY A 1030 -35.28 10.89 0.15
C GLY A 1030 -36.36 10.86 1.25
N ARG A 1031 -36.03 11.22 2.50
CA ARG A 1031 -36.95 11.28 3.65
C ARG A 1031 -37.00 12.65 4.32
N TYR A 1032 -35.85 13.26 4.59
CA TYR A 1032 -35.76 14.62 5.19
C TYR A 1032 -35.22 15.65 4.21
N ALA A 1033 -34.33 15.25 3.32
CA ALA A 1033 -33.84 16.09 2.23
C ALA A 1033 -33.59 15.27 0.96
N GLN A 1034 -33.65 15.97 -0.16
CA GLN A 1034 -33.22 15.51 -1.46
C GLN A 1034 -32.18 16.50 -2.00
N PRO A 1035 -30.88 16.13 -1.96
CA PRO A 1035 -29.84 16.83 -2.69
C PRO A 1035 -29.92 16.49 -4.18
N TYR A 1036 -29.40 17.39 -4.98
CA TYR A 1036 -29.36 17.37 -6.43
C TYR A 1036 -28.01 17.88 -6.90
N GLN A 1037 -27.40 17.19 -7.86
CA GLN A 1037 -26.14 17.57 -8.52
C GLN A 1037 -26.31 18.90 -9.29
N HIS A 1038 -25.27 19.36 -9.99
CA HIS A 1038 -25.37 20.55 -10.83
C HIS A 1038 -26.29 20.37 -12.06
N ASP A 1039 -26.34 19.17 -12.64
CA ASP A 1039 -27.37 18.75 -13.62
C ASP A 1039 -28.75 18.46 -12.94
N GLY A 1040 -28.80 18.72 -11.64
CA GLY A 1040 -29.89 18.48 -10.73
C GLY A 1040 -30.39 17.07 -10.64
N THR A 1041 -29.65 16.07 -11.14
CA THR A 1041 -29.95 14.68 -10.84
C THR A 1041 -29.87 14.46 -9.31
N PRO A 1042 -30.74 13.65 -8.71
CA PRO A 1042 -30.94 13.54 -7.28
C PRO A 1042 -29.79 12.70 -6.71
N HIS A 1043 -28.91 13.33 -5.95
CA HIS A 1043 -27.74 12.66 -5.42
C HIS A 1043 -28.17 11.60 -4.40
N LYS A 1044 -27.73 10.35 -4.59
CA LYS A 1044 -27.98 9.25 -3.65
C LYS A 1044 -26.81 9.12 -2.67
N TYR A 1045 -26.71 10.07 -1.74
CA TYR A 1045 -25.90 9.89 -0.54
C TYR A 1045 -26.42 8.70 0.29
N ARG A 1046 -25.51 8.02 1.00
CA ARG A 1046 -25.77 6.72 1.66
C ARG A 1046 -25.72 6.78 3.19
N ASP A 1047 -25.95 7.95 3.75
CA ASP A 1047 -25.81 8.12 5.20
C ASP A 1047 -27.01 7.55 5.95
N LYS A 1048 -26.66 6.74 6.95
CA LYS A 1048 -27.60 6.23 7.95
C LYS A 1048 -27.62 7.23 9.10
N ILE A 1049 -28.81 7.71 9.42
CA ILE A 1049 -29.06 8.45 10.65
C ILE A 1049 -29.32 7.49 11.79
N TRP A 1050 -28.87 7.85 12.99
CA TRP A 1050 -29.20 7.11 14.21
C TRP A 1050 -29.39 8.03 15.42
N PHE A 1051 -30.63 8.22 15.86
CA PHE A 1051 -30.93 8.97 17.08
C PHE A 1051 -32.18 8.46 17.80
N LYS A 1052 -32.33 8.81 19.07
CA LYS A 1052 -33.52 8.50 19.86
C LYS A 1052 -34.34 9.77 20.04
N LEU A 1053 -35.61 9.72 19.67
CA LEU A 1053 -36.56 10.83 19.84
C LEU A 1053 -37.49 10.53 21.01
N TYR A 1054 -37.54 11.44 21.97
CA TYR A 1054 -38.48 11.41 23.10
C TYR A 1054 -39.45 12.59 22.99
N VAL A 1055 -40.75 12.29 22.86
CA VAL A 1055 -41.83 13.26 22.74
C VAL A 1055 -42.68 13.20 24.01
N PRO A 1056 -42.52 14.15 24.96
CA PRO A 1056 -43.25 14.19 26.23
C PRO A 1056 -44.70 14.67 26.06
N ALA A 1057 -45.48 13.87 25.33
CA ALA A 1057 -46.86 14.15 25.00
C ALA A 1057 -47.77 14.20 26.26
N LYS A 1058 -47.37 13.59 27.38
CA LYS A 1058 -48.02 13.64 28.70
C LYS A 1058 -47.34 14.60 29.68
N SER A 1059 -46.02 14.59 29.79
CA SER A 1059 -45.29 15.26 30.89
C SER A 1059 -44.93 16.74 30.65
N ASP A 1060 -45.31 17.32 29.51
CA ASP A 1060 -45.12 18.74 29.17
C ASP A 1060 -43.65 19.22 29.12
N GLY A 1061 -42.69 18.29 29.10
CA GLY A 1061 -41.26 18.59 28.96
C GLY A 1061 -40.83 18.99 27.55
N PRO A 1062 -39.52 19.24 27.33
CA PRO A 1062 -38.97 19.42 25.99
C PRO A 1062 -39.00 18.10 25.19
N VAL A 1063 -39.23 18.20 23.89
CA VAL A 1063 -38.96 17.10 22.94
C VAL A 1063 -37.45 16.90 22.90
N VAL A 1064 -36.97 15.73 23.33
CA VAL A 1064 -35.54 15.43 23.39
C VAL A 1064 -35.11 14.64 22.16
N VAL A 1065 -34.14 15.18 21.43
CA VAL A 1065 -33.40 14.50 20.36
C VAL A 1065 -32.08 14.03 20.97
N GLU A 1066 -32.01 12.76 21.32
CA GLU A 1066 -30.89 12.17 22.05
C GLU A 1066 -29.96 11.41 21.10
N VAL A 1067 -28.69 11.81 21.08
CA VAL A 1067 -27.65 11.13 20.30
C VAL A 1067 -26.58 10.60 21.24
N ARG A 1068 -26.36 9.28 21.21
CA ARG A 1068 -25.35 8.58 22.00
C ARG A 1068 -24.05 8.51 21.22
N PHE A 1069 -22.98 9.07 21.75
CA PHE A 1069 -21.64 9.04 21.16
C PHE A 1069 -20.67 8.22 22.02
N LYS A 1070 -19.88 7.36 21.38
CA LYS A 1070 -18.66 6.79 21.97
C LYS A 1070 -17.46 7.55 21.44
N ALA A 1071 -16.65 8.13 22.31
CA ALA A 1071 -15.44 8.85 21.91
C ALA A 1071 -14.21 7.93 21.99
N ILE A 1072 -13.45 7.83 20.90
CA ILE A 1072 -12.20 7.04 20.81
C ILE A 1072 -11.09 7.88 20.19
N THR A 1073 -9.82 7.57 20.52
CA THR A 1073 -8.67 8.29 19.95
C THR A 1073 -7.97 7.47 18.86
N VAL A 1074 -7.81 8.08 17.68
CA VAL A 1074 -7.06 7.52 16.55
C VAL A 1074 -5.80 8.38 16.38
N LEU A 1075 -4.62 7.85 16.74
CA LEU A 1075 -3.35 8.61 16.66
C LEU A 1075 -2.21 7.83 15.98
N ASP A 1076 -2.47 6.66 15.39
CA ASP A 1076 -1.50 5.96 14.53
C ASP A 1076 -1.74 6.23 13.04
N ALA A 1077 -0.73 5.94 12.22
CA ALA A 1077 -0.77 6.18 10.78
C ALA A 1077 -1.62 5.16 10.00
N ALA A 1078 -2.13 4.11 10.66
CA ALA A 1078 -2.94 3.06 10.05
C ALA A 1078 -4.46 3.31 10.22
N GLY A 1079 -4.85 4.38 10.93
CA GLY A 1079 -6.25 4.69 11.22
C GLY A 1079 -6.89 3.75 12.24
N GLN A 1080 -6.07 3.05 13.05
CA GLN A 1080 -6.60 2.15 14.08
C GLN A 1080 -6.86 2.88 15.39
N ALA A 1081 -7.86 2.39 16.13
CA ALA A 1081 -8.14 2.86 17.48
C ALA A 1081 -7.04 2.33 18.41
N LEU A 1082 -6.32 3.23 19.08
CA LEU A 1082 -5.21 2.88 19.97
C LEU A 1082 -5.61 2.09 21.24
N GLU A 1083 -6.89 1.75 21.37
CA GLU A 1083 -7.46 0.98 22.49
C GLU A 1083 -7.17 -0.52 22.38
N GLU A 1084 -6.87 -1.03 21.17
CA GLU A 1084 -6.50 -2.43 20.95
C GLU A 1084 -4.98 -2.65 20.87
N SER A 1085 -4.22 -1.71 20.27
CA SER A 1085 -2.79 -1.88 19.98
C SER A 1085 -1.84 -1.66 21.16
N ASP A 1086 -2.25 -0.93 22.22
CA ASP A 1086 -1.37 -0.53 23.34
C ASP A 1086 -1.52 -1.42 24.61
N LYS A 1087 -2.17 -2.58 24.53
CA LYS A 1087 -2.30 -3.53 25.65
C LYS A 1087 -0.93 -4.16 26.01
N GLY A 1088 -0.27 -3.61 27.03
CA GLY A 1088 0.85 -4.28 27.74
C GLY A 1088 2.18 -3.55 27.80
N THR A 1089 2.28 -2.27 27.39
CA THR A 1089 3.55 -1.52 27.39
C THR A 1089 3.72 -0.58 28.58
N GLU A 1090 4.96 -0.37 29.06
CA GLU A 1090 5.25 0.53 30.20
C GLU A 1090 4.87 2.00 29.95
N SER A 1091 4.78 2.43 28.68
CA SER A 1091 4.34 3.78 28.30
C SER A 1091 2.83 4.02 28.46
N ALA A 1092 2.03 2.97 28.70
CA ALA A 1092 0.57 3.06 28.69
C ALA A 1092 0.01 4.05 29.74
N ALA A 1093 0.57 4.11 30.95
CA ALA A 1093 0.01 4.91 32.04
C ALA A 1093 0.02 6.44 31.78
N LEU A 1094 1.03 6.96 31.07
CA LEU A 1094 1.09 8.38 30.69
C LEU A 1094 0.14 8.66 29.51
N ARG A 1095 0.13 7.77 28.51
CA ARG A 1095 -0.75 7.88 27.34
C ARG A 1095 -2.23 7.78 27.71
N VAL A 1096 -2.61 6.92 28.67
CA VAL A 1096 -3.98 6.82 29.19
C VAL A 1096 -4.44 8.12 29.83
N LYS A 1097 -3.60 8.81 30.62
CA LYS A 1097 -3.94 10.13 31.18
C LYS A 1097 -4.09 11.20 30.10
N GLN A 1098 -3.22 11.18 29.08
CA GLN A 1098 -3.32 12.10 27.93
C GLN A 1098 -4.57 11.83 27.09
N ARG A 1099 -4.92 10.56 26.83
CA ARG A 1099 -6.17 10.17 26.14
C ARG A 1099 -7.40 10.60 26.93
N ALA A 1100 -7.45 10.31 28.24
CA ALA A 1100 -8.57 10.73 29.08
C ALA A 1100 -8.77 12.26 29.06
N TYR A 1101 -7.69 13.04 29.06
CA TYR A 1101 -7.75 14.50 28.90
C TYR A 1101 -8.24 14.92 27.50
N VAL A 1102 -7.71 14.32 26.43
CA VAL A 1102 -8.12 14.58 25.05
C VAL A 1102 -9.59 14.25 24.81
N VAL A 1103 -10.02 13.07 25.24
CA VAL A 1103 -11.43 12.63 25.17
C VAL A 1103 -12.31 13.59 25.97
N ALA A 1104 -11.99 13.90 27.23
CA ALA A 1104 -12.79 14.83 28.03
C ALA A 1104 -12.86 16.24 27.42
N LEU A 1105 -11.79 16.72 26.77
CA LEU A 1105 -11.78 18.00 26.08
C LEU A 1105 -12.65 17.99 24.82
N ALA A 1106 -12.54 16.95 23.98
CA ALA A 1106 -13.36 16.80 22.79
C ALA A 1106 -14.84 16.62 23.15
N GLN A 1107 -15.14 15.78 24.16
CA GLN A 1107 -16.49 15.60 24.70
C GLN A 1107 -17.09 16.92 25.20
N LYS A 1108 -16.31 17.71 25.96
CA LYS A 1108 -16.74 19.03 26.44
C LYS A 1108 -17.01 20.00 25.28
N ASN A 1109 -16.10 20.07 24.30
CA ASN A 1109 -16.23 20.97 23.16
C ASN A 1109 -17.40 20.56 22.26
N ALA A 1110 -17.55 19.27 21.94
CA ALA A 1110 -18.68 18.74 21.21
C ALA A 1110 -20.01 19.03 21.91
N THR A 1111 -20.12 18.73 23.21
CA THR A 1111 -21.35 19.01 23.99
C THR A 1111 -21.67 20.51 23.99
N ALA A 1112 -20.68 21.36 24.26
CA ALA A 1112 -20.88 22.81 24.30
C ALA A 1112 -21.23 23.41 22.93
N GLY A 1113 -20.60 22.92 21.85
CA GLY A 1113 -20.87 23.33 20.48
C GLY A 1113 -22.25 22.90 20.02
N ILE A 1114 -22.58 21.61 20.16
CA ILE A 1114 -23.85 21.03 19.74
C ILE A 1114 -25.01 21.63 20.53
N GLU A 1115 -25.00 21.54 21.86
CA GLU A 1115 -26.10 22.02 22.67
C GLU A 1115 -26.19 23.56 22.66
N GLY A 1116 -25.05 24.26 22.61
CA GLY A 1116 -25.00 25.72 22.54
C GLY A 1116 -25.53 26.31 21.23
N ASN A 1117 -25.32 25.63 20.10
CA ASN A 1117 -25.86 26.06 18.81
C ASN A 1117 -27.29 25.56 18.58
N TRP A 1118 -27.61 24.29 18.84
CA TRP A 1118 -28.90 23.72 18.43
C TRP A 1118 -30.05 23.91 19.44
N ASN A 1119 -29.77 24.08 20.75
CA ASN A 1119 -30.86 24.21 21.72
C ASN A 1119 -31.52 25.59 21.69
N ASN A 1120 -32.83 25.60 22.03
CA ASN A 1120 -33.70 26.78 21.98
C ASN A 1120 -33.95 27.36 20.57
N LYS A 1121 -33.54 26.66 19.49
CA LYS A 1121 -33.76 27.10 18.10
C LYS A 1121 -35.12 26.71 17.51
N PHE A 1122 -35.77 25.67 18.06
CA PHE A 1122 -37.03 25.13 17.51
C PHE A 1122 -38.07 24.86 18.61
N ARG A 1123 -39.34 24.96 18.24
CA ARG A 1123 -40.47 24.38 18.99
C ARG A 1123 -41.24 23.43 18.08
N LEU A 1124 -41.60 22.26 18.59
CA LEU A 1124 -42.47 21.32 17.90
C LEU A 1124 -43.93 21.66 18.23
N GLU A 1125 -44.69 22.04 17.22
CA GLU A 1125 -46.15 22.15 17.30
C GLU A 1125 -46.78 20.79 16.96
N ILE A 1126 -47.58 20.24 17.88
CA ILE A 1126 -48.31 18.97 17.73
C ILE A 1126 -49.81 19.29 17.68
N ASN A 1127 -50.46 18.95 16.58
CA ASN A 1127 -51.89 19.14 16.34
C ASN A 1127 -52.62 17.79 16.29
N ASP A 1128 -53.26 17.42 17.40
CA ASP A 1128 -54.14 16.25 17.47
C ASP A 1128 -55.61 16.68 17.22
N PRO A 1129 -56.28 16.16 16.17
CA PRO A 1129 -57.67 16.53 15.86
C PRO A 1129 -58.70 16.15 16.93
N GLN A 1130 -58.35 15.30 17.91
CA GLN A 1130 -59.20 14.93 19.05
C GLN A 1130 -58.70 15.48 20.41
N CYS A 1131 -57.41 15.84 20.53
CA CYS A 1131 -56.81 16.29 21.82
C CYS A 1131 -56.27 17.73 21.82
N GLY A 1132 -56.38 18.46 20.70
CA GLY A 1132 -55.97 19.87 20.58
C GLY A 1132 -54.53 20.09 20.12
N GLN A 1133 -54.12 21.36 20.11
CA GLN A 1133 -52.77 21.80 19.79
C GLN A 1133 -51.91 21.80 21.07
N LYS A 1134 -50.64 21.39 20.94
CA LYS A 1134 -49.64 21.39 22.00
C LYS A 1134 -48.28 21.79 21.42
N VAL A 1135 -47.67 22.85 21.94
CA VAL A 1135 -46.36 23.36 21.47
C VAL A 1135 -45.31 23.05 22.53
N LEU A 1136 -44.25 22.33 22.15
CA LEU A 1136 -43.17 21.89 23.05
C LEU A 1136 -41.82 22.40 22.53
N PRO A 1137 -40.90 22.88 23.39
CA PRO A 1137 -39.54 23.21 22.95
C PRO A 1137 -38.78 21.95 22.53
N VAL A 1138 -37.91 22.06 21.52
CA VAL A 1138 -37.00 20.97 21.12
C VAL A 1138 -35.64 21.18 21.78
N ALA A 1139 -35.08 20.11 22.34
CA ALA A 1139 -33.74 20.08 22.91
C ALA A 1139 -32.97 18.87 22.35
N PHE A 1140 -31.82 19.14 21.77
CA PHE A 1140 -30.81 18.16 21.42
C PHE A 1140 -29.97 17.86 22.66
N ARG A 1141 -29.71 16.57 22.91
CA ARG A 1141 -28.95 16.08 24.05
C ARG A 1141 -27.86 15.14 23.57
N VAL A 1142 -26.62 15.45 23.93
CA VAL A 1142 -25.47 14.59 23.66
C VAL A 1142 -25.23 13.70 24.87
N LEU A 1143 -25.23 12.38 24.67
CA LEU A 1143 -24.88 11.41 25.72
C LEU A 1143 -23.58 10.71 25.36
N TRP A 1144 -22.61 10.76 26.26
CA TRP A 1144 -21.37 9.99 26.13
C TRP A 1144 -21.56 8.61 26.75
N VAL A 1145 -21.28 7.56 25.97
CA VAL A 1145 -21.46 6.16 26.36
C VAL A 1145 -20.26 5.32 25.97
N ASP A 1146 -19.93 4.32 26.77
CA ASP A 1146 -18.82 3.39 26.48
C ASP A 1146 -19.25 2.27 25.51
N GLU A 1147 -20.56 1.97 25.44
CA GLU A 1147 -21.19 0.95 24.60
C GLU A 1147 -22.63 1.37 24.22
N ASN A 1148 -23.20 0.74 23.19
CA ASN A 1148 -24.53 1.08 22.62
C ASN A 1148 -24.66 2.54 22.14
N GLN A 1149 -23.58 3.07 21.55
CA GLN A 1149 -23.58 4.35 20.86
C GLN A 1149 -24.39 4.30 19.56
N HIS A 1150 -24.91 5.46 19.15
CA HIS A 1150 -25.42 5.69 17.80
C HIS A 1150 -24.28 6.05 16.82
N TYR A 1151 -23.29 6.79 17.32
CA TYR A 1151 -22.15 7.28 16.56
C TYR A 1151 -20.84 7.10 17.34
N THR A 1152 -19.76 6.82 16.62
CA THR A 1152 -18.41 6.77 17.17
C THR A 1152 -17.67 8.05 16.79
N LEU A 1153 -17.33 8.88 17.77
CA LEU A 1153 -16.52 10.08 17.60
C LEU A 1153 -15.03 9.67 17.58
N GLN A 1154 -14.41 9.69 16.41
CA GLN A 1154 -12.98 9.44 16.24
C GLN A 1154 -12.20 10.75 16.38
N ILE A 1155 -11.39 10.86 17.42
CA ILE A 1155 -10.58 12.03 17.73
C ILE A 1155 -9.16 11.81 17.18
N HIS A 1156 -8.86 12.51 16.11
CA HIS A 1156 -7.58 12.53 15.41
C HIS A 1156 -6.67 13.64 15.94
N LYS A 1157 -5.34 13.46 15.87
CA LYS A 1157 -4.38 14.52 16.23
C LYS A 1157 -4.50 15.74 15.30
N ARG A 1158 -4.66 15.47 14.01
CA ARG A 1158 -4.97 16.39 12.92
C ARG A 1158 -5.80 15.59 11.91
N TYR A 1159 -6.84 16.19 11.40
CA TYR A 1159 -7.68 15.66 10.34
C TYR A 1159 -7.95 16.85 9.42
N ASP A 1160 -7.70 16.72 8.11
CA ASP A 1160 -7.67 17.89 7.23
C ASP A 1160 -9.07 18.43 6.88
N ARG A 1161 -10.13 17.67 7.20
CA ARG A 1161 -11.53 18.11 7.12
C ARG A 1161 -12.42 17.20 7.95
N GLU A 1162 -13.05 17.72 8.99
CA GLU A 1162 -14.08 17.02 9.77
C GLU A 1162 -15.23 16.50 8.88
N ASN A 1163 -15.76 15.32 9.23
CA ASN A 1163 -16.88 14.71 8.51
C ASN A 1163 -17.63 13.64 9.33
N VAL A 1164 -18.91 13.43 9.03
CA VAL A 1164 -19.67 12.21 9.36
C VAL A 1164 -19.65 11.26 8.17
N THR A 1165 -19.50 9.96 8.42
CA THR A 1165 -19.62 8.91 7.41
C THR A 1165 -20.18 7.65 8.05
N GLY A 1166 -21.38 7.23 7.65
CA GLY A 1166 -22.06 6.09 8.27
C GLY A 1166 -22.40 6.37 9.74
N ASP A 1167 -21.83 5.58 10.65
CA ASP A 1167 -21.95 5.69 12.12
C ASP A 1167 -20.67 6.25 12.78
N VAL A 1168 -19.79 6.89 12.01
CA VAL A 1168 -18.54 7.52 12.50
C VAL A 1168 -18.56 9.02 12.25
N MET A 1169 -18.15 9.80 13.26
CA MET A 1169 -17.86 11.23 13.14
C MET A 1169 -16.36 11.44 13.38
N ASN A 1170 -15.63 11.94 12.39
CA ASN A 1170 -14.20 12.22 12.49
C ASN A 1170 -13.98 13.68 12.86
N VAL A 1171 -13.23 13.91 13.94
CA VAL A 1171 -12.87 15.23 14.45
C VAL A 1171 -11.39 15.33 14.77
N SER A 1172 -10.85 16.54 14.79
CA SER A 1172 -9.48 16.83 15.19
C SER A 1172 -9.40 17.45 16.59
N LEU A 1173 -8.20 17.49 17.15
CA LEU A 1173 -7.93 18.26 18.38
C LEU A 1173 -8.15 19.79 18.21
N ALA A 1174 -8.24 20.27 16.97
CA ALA A 1174 -8.42 21.68 16.63
C ALA A 1174 -9.85 22.04 16.21
N THR A 1175 -10.78 21.07 16.12
CA THR A 1175 -12.16 21.29 15.69
C THR A 1175 -12.87 22.34 16.55
N GLU A 1176 -13.49 23.32 15.88
CA GLU A 1176 -14.20 24.41 16.54
C GLU A 1176 -15.63 24.03 16.96
N LEU A 1177 -16.21 24.82 17.88
CA LEU A 1177 -17.53 24.55 18.46
C LEU A 1177 -18.67 24.57 17.44
N THR A 1178 -18.57 25.40 16.41
CA THR A 1178 -19.49 25.48 15.27
C THR A 1178 -19.34 24.27 14.35
N THR A 1179 -18.11 23.83 14.08
CA THR A 1179 -17.83 22.60 13.30
C THR A 1179 -18.42 21.36 13.98
N TYR A 1180 -18.28 21.21 15.31
CA TYR A 1180 -18.95 20.13 16.04
C TYR A 1180 -20.49 20.16 15.89
N ALA A 1181 -21.08 21.35 15.80
CA ALA A 1181 -22.52 21.51 15.59
C ALA A 1181 -22.93 21.28 14.12
N HIS A 1182 -22.08 21.61 13.15
CA HIS A 1182 -22.25 21.28 11.73
C HIS A 1182 -22.33 19.76 11.53
N GLU A 1183 -21.30 19.03 11.99
CA GLU A 1183 -21.22 17.57 11.85
C GLU A 1183 -22.39 16.86 12.56
N PHE A 1184 -22.81 17.37 13.72
CA PHE A 1184 -23.99 16.85 14.41
C PHE A 1184 -25.29 17.03 13.61
N GLY A 1185 -25.39 18.04 12.75
CA GLY A 1185 -26.47 18.19 11.79
C GLY A 1185 -26.63 16.95 10.92
N HIS A 1186 -25.54 16.38 10.41
CA HIS A 1186 -25.56 15.15 9.62
C HIS A 1186 -26.03 13.93 10.44
N CYS A 1187 -25.65 13.82 11.71
CA CYS A 1187 -26.12 12.75 12.61
C CYS A 1187 -27.65 12.72 12.79
N VAL A 1188 -28.31 13.87 12.71
CA VAL A 1188 -29.79 13.97 12.75
C VAL A 1188 -30.43 14.01 11.35
N GLY A 1189 -29.62 13.98 10.29
CA GLY A 1189 -30.06 13.86 8.90
C GLY A 1189 -30.18 15.15 8.11
N MET A 1190 -29.47 16.20 8.50
CA MET A 1190 -29.27 17.39 7.66
C MET A 1190 -28.24 17.07 6.55
N PRO A 1191 -28.52 17.46 5.29
CA PRO A 1191 -27.51 17.50 4.24
C PRO A 1191 -26.60 18.73 4.40
N ASP A 1192 -25.48 18.72 3.67
CA ASP A 1192 -24.72 19.94 3.38
C ASP A 1192 -25.53 20.93 2.54
N GLU A 1193 -25.37 22.23 2.80
CA GLU A 1193 -25.90 23.32 1.99
C GLU A 1193 -24.79 24.04 1.19
N TYR A 1194 -23.66 23.36 0.95
CA TYR A 1194 -22.52 23.80 0.14
C TYR A 1194 -22.03 22.65 -0.74
N SER A 1195 -21.35 22.97 -1.84
CA SER A 1195 -20.89 21.97 -2.82
C SER A 1195 -19.44 21.56 -2.57
N TYR A 1196 -19.20 20.25 -2.67
CA TYR A 1196 -17.88 19.63 -2.69
C TYR A 1196 -17.25 19.60 -4.08
N THR A 1197 -18.01 19.96 -5.11
CA THR A 1197 -17.56 20.01 -6.50
C THR A 1197 -17.30 21.44 -6.91
N GLU A 1198 -16.64 21.65 -8.05
CA GLU A 1198 -16.45 22.98 -8.65
C GLU A 1198 -17.73 23.58 -9.27
N PHE A 1199 -18.88 22.96 -9.03
CA PHE A 1199 -20.19 23.33 -9.56
C PHE A 1199 -21.20 23.55 -8.43
N GLU A 1200 -22.18 24.42 -8.66
CA GLU A 1200 -23.25 24.68 -7.69
C GLU A 1200 -24.27 23.54 -7.70
N GLU A 1201 -24.34 22.80 -6.59
CA GLU A 1201 -25.37 21.79 -6.35
C GLU A 1201 -26.65 22.45 -5.80
N THR A 1202 -27.76 21.70 -5.67
CA THR A 1202 -28.94 22.21 -4.96
C THR A 1202 -29.54 21.22 -3.98
N VAL A 1203 -30.07 21.71 -2.86
CA VAL A 1203 -30.73 20.89 -1.83
C VAL A 1203 -32.16 21.35 -1.61
N ARG A 1204 -33.08 20.40 -1.47
CA ARG A 1204 -34.45 20.65 -0.99
C ARG A 1204 -34.74 19.81 0.24
N TYR A 1205 -35.37 20.41 1.24
CA TYR A 1205 -35.85 19.70 2.43
C TYR A 1205 -37.31 19.25 2.24
N PHE A 1206 -37.68 18.13 2.84
CA PHE A 1206 -39.07 17.72 2.98
C PHE A 1206 -39.69 18.43 4.19
N LYS A 1207 -40.87 19.02 3.95
CA LYS A 1207 -41.73 19.60 4.98
C LYS A 1207 -42.55 18.49 5.66
N PRO A 1208 -43.02 18.69 6.90
CA PRO A 1208 -43.79 17.68 7.62
C PRO A 1208 -45.15 17.33 6.98
N ASP A 1209 -45.66 18.17 6.08
CA ASP A 1209 -46.85 17.88 5.28
C ASP A 1209 -46.57 16.96 4.06
N GLY A 1210 -45.31 16.64 3.79
CA GLY A 1210 -44.84 15.82 2.67
C GLY A 1210 -44.43 16.61 1.43
N THR A 1211 -44.53 17.95 1.43
CA THR A 1211 -44.09 18.80 0.31
C THR A 1211 -42.59 19.09 0.36
N LEU A 1212 -41.96 19.42 -0.78
CA LEU A 1212 -40.57 19.89 -0.80
C LEU A 1212 -40.49 21.41 -0.59
N ASP A 1213 -39.43 21.88 0.07
CA ASP A 1213 -39.09 23.29 0.20
C ASP A 1213 -38.45 23.87 -1.06
N ALA A 1214 -38.29 25.20 -1.09
CA ALA A 1214 -37.53 25.89 -2.13
C ALA A 1214 -36.09 25.34 -2.21
N PRO A 1215 -35.51 25.21 -3.43
CA PRO A 1215 -34.12 24.80 -3.59
C PRO A 1215 -33.17 25.81 -2.97
N ILE A 1216 -32.19 25.30 -2.23
CA ILE A 1216 -31.03 26.02 -1.71
C ILE A 1216 -29.90 25.77 -2.70
N VAL A 1217 -29.25 26.83 -3.18
CA VAL A 1217 -28.06 26.72 -4.04
C VAL A 1217 -26.85 26.52 -3.15
N CYS A 1218 -26.10 25.46 -3.43
CA CYS A 1218 -24.98 25.00 -2.62
C CYS A 1218 -23.69 25.46 -3.31
N HIS A 1219 -23.16 26.60 -2.86
CA HIS A 1219 -21.98 27.22 -3.48
C HIS A 1219 -20.69 26.45 -3.19
N VAL A 1220 -19.73 26.57 -4.10
CA VAL A 1220 -18.39 25.95 -3.99
C VAL A 1220 -17.59 26.60 -2.87
N ASN A 1221 -17.00 25.79 -1.98
CA ASN A 1221 -16.10 26.25 -0.90
C ASN A 1221 -16.67 27.31 0.06
N GLY A 1222 -17.98 27.27 0.39
CA GLY A 1222 -18.59 28.01 1.52
C GLY A 1222 -18.12 29.47 1.65
N THR A 1223 -18.64 30.35 0.81
CA THR A 1223 -18.06 31.68 0.53
C THR A 1223 -17.87 32.59 1.76
N SER A 1224 -16.61 32.77 2.20
CA SER A 1224 -16.10 33.82 3.10
C SER A 1224 -16.78 33.98 4.49
N PRO A 1225 -16.04 33.89 5.62
CA PRO A 1225 -16.57 33.99 7.00
C PRO A 1225 -17.12 35.37 7.42
N GLN A 1226 -17.42 36.26 6.47
CA GLN A 1226 -17.97 37.61 6.71
C GLN A 1226 -19.44 37.75 6.31
N ASP A 1227 -20.05 36.73 5.70
CA ASP A 1227 -21.47 36.74 5.35
C ASP A 1227 -22.35 36.16 6.48
N LEU A 1228 -22.93 37.06 7.27
CA LEU A 1228 -23.83 36.74 8.38
C LEU A 1228 -25.17 36.10 7.95
N THR A 1229 -25.43 35.94 6.64
CA THR A 1229 -26.65 35.28 6.13
C THR A 1229 -26.48 33.77 5.92
N GLN A 1230 -25.26 33.24 6.04
CA GLN A 1230 -24.98 31.82 5.80
C GLN A 1230 -25.40 30.92 6.96
N SER A 1231 -25.99 29.79 6.57
CA SER A 1231 -26.49 28.76 7.48
C SER A 1231 -25.35 27.92 8.05
N ILE A 1232 -25.54 27.37 9.25
CA ILE A 1232 -24.58 26.43 9.84
C ILE A 1232 -24.34 25.22 8.94
N MET A 1233 -25.29 24.85 8.07
CA MET A 1233 -25.13 23.76 7.11
C MET A 1233 -24.49 24.20 5.79
N SER A 1234 -24.39 25.51 5.49
CA SER A 1234 -23.75 26.03 4.26
C SER A 1234 -22.28 26.44 4.45
N TYR A 1235 -21.83 26.58 5.70
CA TYR A 1235 -20.43 26.82 6.04
C TYR A 1235 -20.20 26.40 7.50
N ALA A 1236 -19.11 25.66 7.78
CA ALA A 1236 -18.90 25.03 9.09
C ALA A 1236 -18.68 26.03 10.25
N GLU A 1237 -18.30 27.28 9.98
CA GLU A 1237 -18.23 28.36 10.97
C GLU A 1237 -19.50 29.23 10.99
N GLY A 1238 -20.50 28.93 10.15
CA GLY A 1238 -21.79 29.61 10.11
C GLY A 1238 -22.61 29.38 11.37
N ALA A 1239 -23.29 30.41 11.86
CA ALA A 1239 -24.05 30.36 13.12
C ALA A 1239 -25.58 30.41 12.95
N LEU A 1240 -26.09 30.54 11.71
CA LEU A 1240 -27.51 30.70 11.44
C LEU A 1240 -28.20 29.32 11.31
N ILE A 1241 -29.19 29.07 12.16
CA ILE A 1241 -30.03 27.87 12.12
C ILE A 1241 -31.43 28.28 11.67
N LEU A 1242 -31.99 27.52 10.73
CA LEU A 1242 -33.22 27.85 9.99
C LEU A 1242 -34.34 26.86 10.31
N LYS A 1243 -35.61 27.28 10.24
CA LYS A 1243 -36.79 26.41 10.53
C LYS A 1243 -36.73 25.04 9.83
N ARG A 1244 -36.22 25.00 8.59
CA ARG A 1244 -36.05 23.76 7.81
C ARG A 1244 -35.17 22.71 8.48
N HIS A 1245 -34.19 23.13 9.27
CA HIS A 1245 -33.25 22.24 9.95
C HIS A 1245 -33.88 21.44 11.10
N GLY A 1246 -35.13 21.74 11.49
CA GLY A 1246 -35.89 20.95 12.46
C GLY A 1246 -36.98 20.05 11.86
N TRP A 1247 -37.23 20.08 10.54
CA TRP A 1247 -38.39 19.38 9.95
C TRP A 1247 -38.30 17.85 10.04
N ASN A 1248 -37.08 17.29 10.06
CA ASN A 1248 -36.83 15.88 10.40
C ASN A 1248 -37.48 15.47 11.73
N ILE A 1249 -37.35 16.30 12.77
CA ILE A 1249 -37.92 16.04 14.11
C ILE A 1249 -39.45 16.07 14.06
N ALA A 1250 -40.02 16.99 13.30
CA ALA A 1250 -41.47 17.07 13.11
C ALA A 1250 -42.02 15.87 12.29
N ILE A 1251 -41.33 15.43 11.25
CA ILE A 1251 -41.69 14.22 10.46
C ILE A 1251 -41.69 12.98 11.37
N GLU A 1252 -40.62 12.77 12.14
CA GLU A 1252 -40.50 11.60 13.02
C GLU A 1252 -41.48 11.62 14.19
N ALA A 1253 -41.70 12.78 14.82
CA ALA A 1253 -42.72 12.95 15.84
C ALA A 1253 -44.13 12.71 15.29
N GLN A 1254 -44.44 13.23 14.08
CA GLN A 1254 -45.72 13.03 13.42
C GLN A 1254 -46.01 11.56 13.16
N GLU A 1255 -45.05 10.81 12.62
CA GLU A 1255 -45.18 9.37 12.41
C GLU A 1255 -45.30 8.60 13.73
N LEU A 1256 -44.44 8.89 14.72
CA LEU A 1256 -44.43 8.23 16.02
C LEU A 1256 -45.79 8.39 16.72
N LEU A 1257 -46.26 9.63 16.85
CA LEU A 1257 -47.53 9.93 17.50
C LEU A 1257 -48.69 9.36 16.68
N SER A 1258 -48.70 9.48 15.35
CA SER A 1258 -49.78 8.92 14.54
C SER A 1258 -49.88 7.40 14.67
N LYS A 1259 -48.74 6.69 14.70
CA LYS A 1259 -48.67 5.24 14.86
C LYS A 1259 -49.02 4.76 16.27
N LYS A 1260 -48.57 5.47 17.32
CA LYS A 1260 -48.81 5.07 18.72
C LYS A 1260 -50.20 5.46 19.23
N ILE A 1261 -50.74 6.60 18.78
CA ILE A 1261 -52.09 7.08 19.14
C ILE A 1261 -53.15 6.46 18.20
N GLY A 1262 -52.76 5.99 17.01
CA GLY A 1262 -53.63 5.25 16.09
C GLY A 1262 -54.53 6.12 15.21
N ARG A 1263 -54.20 7.41 15.05
CA ARG A 1263 -54.92 8.38 14.20
C ARG A 1263 -53.94 9.42 13.64
N LYS A 1264 -54.29 10.09 12.54
CA LYS A 1264 -53.41 11.09 11.91
C LYS A 1264 -53.23 12.32 12.83
N ILE A 1265 -52.03 12.44 13.40
CA ILE A 1265 -51.53 13.66 14.05
C ILE A 1265 -50.86 14.52 12.99
N ARG A 1266 -50.83 15.85 13.17
CA ARG A 1266 -49.98 16.74 12.38
C ARG A 1266 -48.92 17.38 13.26
N CYS A 1267 -47.68 17.46 12.79
CA CYS A 1267 -46.62 18.21 13.47
C CYS A 1267 -45.92 19.19 12.53
N ASP A 1268 -45.48 20.34 13.03
CA ASP A 1268 -44.57 21.26 12.33
C ASP A 1268 -43.59 21.90 13.34
N ILE A 1269 -42.56 22.56 12.84
CA ILE A 1269 -41.64 23.38 13.64
C ILE A 1269 -42.10 24.84 13.61
N VAL A 1270 -42.08 25.52 14.76
CA VAL A 1270 -42.41 26.95 14.91
C VAL A 1270 -41.33 27.73 15.66
#